data_AF-A0A8C0MV35-F1
#
_entry.id   AF-A0A8C0MV35-F1
#
_cell.length_a   1.000
_cell.length_b   1.000
_cell.length_c   1.000
_cell.angle_alpha   90.00
_cell.angle_beta   90.00
_cell.angle_gamma   90.00
#
_symmetry.space_group_name_H-M   'P 1'
#
loop_
_entity.id
_entity.type
_entity.pdbx_description
1 polymer ?
#
loop_
_entity_poly.entity_id
_entity_poly.type
_entity_poly.pdbx_seq_one_letter_code
_entity_poly.pdbx_strand_id
1 'polypeptide(L)'
;MLGLESLPDPTDTWEIIETIGKGTYGKVYKVTNKKDGSLAAVKILDPVSDMDEEIEAEYNILQFLPNHPNVVKFYGMFYKADHCVGGQLWLVLELCNGGSVTELVKGLLRCGQRLDEAMISYILYGALLGLQHLHNNRIIHRDVKGNNILLTTEGGVKLVDFGVSAQLTSTRLRRNTSVGTPFWMAPEVIACEQQYDSSYDARCDVWSLGITAIELGDGDPPLFDMHPVKTLFKIPRNPPPTLLHPEEWCEEFNHFISRHERMHTRRPYHVENAEKYCLEDDLVNLEVLDEDTIIRQLQKRYVDLLIYTYVGDILIALNPFQNLSIYSPQFSRLYHGVRRASNPPHIFASADAAYQCMVTFSKDQCIVISGESGSGKTESAHLIVQHLTFLGKANNQTLREKILQVNSLVEAFGNACTAINDNSSRFGKYLEMMFTPTGAVMGARISEYLLEKSRVIKQAVGEKNFHIFYYIYAGLYHQRKLSEFRLPEEKPPRYIADGTGRVIHNITSKESYRRQFEAIQHCFRTIGFTDKEVHSVYRILAGILNIGNIEFAAISSQHQTDKSEVPNAEALENAASVLCISPEELQEALISHCVVTRGETIIRANTVDRAADVRDAMSKALYGRLFSWIVNRINTLLQPDKNICSADDGMNVGILDIFGFENFGRNSFEQLCINIANEQIQYYFNQHVFALEQMEYQNEGIDATLVMYEDNRPLLDMFLQKPLGLLALLDEESRFPQATDQTLVDKFEDNLRCKYFWRPKGVELCFGILHYAGKVLYDASGVLEKNKDTLPADVVVVLRTSENKLLQQLFSIPLTKTGNLAQTRARITAASRSLPPHFSTGRTKVDTLEVIRHPEETTNMKRQTMASYFRYSLMDLLSKMVVGQPHFVRCIKPNDDREALKFSRESVLAQLRSTGILETVSIRRQGYSHRILFEEFVKRYYYLAFKAHETPFASKESCVAILEKCRLDHWVLGKTKVFLKYYHVEQLNLLLQEVIGRVVVLQAYAKGWLAARRYKRIREKREKGAIAVQSAWRGYDARKKFKKISNRRSESAVPIQAGYPSNQSSDLQPTVAGDTKGSAQDQDCSEPDHKSSLQTEFSSGHGQTSSNSLAVTEKNRHPQAQGSPKGCDVSVGHPNKHSVSGTDLLSSWTCHAAPGLPGPSPSRGAPATPVSENGHIQKQRTPRRRCQQPKMLSSPEDTMYYNQLNGTLEYQGSKRKPRKLGQIKVLDGEDEYYKSLSPVDSIPEEDSPSCPFFSSSSSKGASFAPH
;
A
#
# COMPACT_ATOMS: atom_id res chain seq x y z
N MET A 1 19.44 33.78 -4.99
CA MET A 1 20.63 34.59 -4.64
C MET A 1 20.88 35.67 -5.68
N LEU A 2 20.26 36.82 -5.46
CA LEU A 2 20.66 38.12 -6.01
C LEU A 2 22.11 38.45 -5.61
N GLY A 3 22.90 38.99 -6.54
CA GLY A 3 24.21 39.56 -6.22
C GLY A 3 24.04 40.97 -5.64
N LEU A 4 24.10 41.11 -4.32
CA LEU A 4 23.83 42.38 -3.62
C LEU A 4 24.70 43.55 -4.11
N GLU A 5 25.96 43.26 -4.46
CA GLU A 5 26.93 44.23 -5.01
C GLU A 5 26.58 44.74 -6.42
N SER A 6 25.54 44.21 -7.07
CA SER A 6 25.04 44.68 -8.37
C SER A 6 23.86 45.66 -8.28
N LEU A 7 23.36 45.92 -7.07
CA LEU A 7 22.27 46.88 -6.82
C LEU A 7 22.83 48.30 -6.67
N PRO A 8 22.13 49.34 -7.15
CA PRO A 8 22.57 50.73 -7.01
C PRO A 8 22.51 51.21 -5.55
N ASP A 9 23.42 52.11 -5.17
CA ASP A 9 23.35 52.78 -3.87
C ASP A 9 22.16 53.77 -3.83
N PRO A 10 21.32 53.75 -2.77
CA PRO A 10 20.17 54.65 -2.69
C PRO A 10 20.56 56.11 -2.47
N THR A 11 21.74 56.40 -1.93
CA THR A 11 22.14 57.73 -1.40
C THR A 11 22.19 58.81 -2.48
N ASP A 12 22.45 58.45 -3.74
CA ASP A 12 22.48 59.38 -4.90
C ASP A 12 21.09 59.73 -5.45
N THR A 13 20.04 59.00 -5.05
CA THR A 13 18.68 59.20 -5.57
C THR A 13 17.66 59.51 -4.49
N TRP A 14 17.81 58.96 -3.27
CA TRP A 14 16.82 59.08 -2.19
C TRP A 14 17.39 59.74 -0.93
N GLU A 15 16.55 60.49 -0.23
CA GLU A 15 16.87 61.14 1.04
C GLU A 15 15.79 60.84 2.09
N ILE A 16 16.18 60.36 3.27
CA ILE A 16 15.26 60.03 4.37
C ILE A 16 14.77 61.32 5.03
N ILE A 17 13.45 61.46 5.14
CA ILE A 17 12.79 62.56 5.84
C ILE A 17 12.45 62.15 7.28
N GLU A 18 11.65 61.09 7.44
CA GLU A 18 11.07 60.69 8.72
C GLU A 18 10.78 59.19 8.77
N THR A 19 10.67 58.62 9.98
CA THR A 19 10.24 57.21 10.16
C THR A 19 8.72 57.17 10.18
N ILE A 20 8.11 56.41 9.26
CA ILE A 20 6.64 56.30 9.13
C ILE A 20 6.09 54.94 9.56
N GLY A 21 6.96 53.95 9.85
CA GLY A 21 6.52 52.66 10.36
C GLY A 21 7.66 51.76 10.82
N LYS A 22 7.30 50.65 11.48
CA LYS A 22 8.24 49.60 11.91
C LYS A 22 7.57 48.24 11.77
N GLY A 23 8.10 47.41 10.87
CA GLY A 23 7.63 46.05 10.64
C GLY A 23 8.50 45.01 11.34
N THR A 24 8.21 43.72 11.07
CA THR A 24 8.91 42.57 11.68
C THR A 24 10.39 42.49 11.28
N TYR A 25 10.72 42.87 10.04
CA TYR A 25 12.05 42.70 9.43
C TYR A 25 12.83 44.02 9.28
N GLY A 26 12.27 45.16 9.68
CA GLY A 26 12.91 46.46 9.44
C GLY A 26 12.05 47.68 9.73
N LYS A 27 12.56 48.86 9.39
CA LYS A 27 11.87 50.15 9.56
C LYS A 27 11.41 50.70 8.20
N VAL A 28 10.26 51.38 8.20
CA VAL A 28 9.74 52.07 7.03
C VAL A 28 9.94 53.58 7.21
N TYR A 29 10.56 54.21 6.23
CA TYR A 29 10.85 55.64 6.21
C TYR A 29 10.17 56.30 5.02
N LYS A 30 9.82 57.58 5.17
CA LYS A 30 9.46 58.46 4.06
C LYS A 30 10.73 59.01 3.44
N VAL A 31 10.82 58.95 2.12
CA VAL A 31 11.96 59.48 1.35
C VAL A 31 11.49 60.47 0.29
N THR A 32 12.36 61.43 -0.05
CA THR A 32 12.23 62.25 -1.26
C THR A 32 13.27 61.85 -2.30
N ASN A 33 12.90 61.92 -3.57
CA ASN A 33 13.78 61.72 -4.72
C ASN A 33 14.53 63.02 -5.00
N LYS A 34 15.86 62.99 -4.91
CA LYS A 34 16.76 64.14 -5.10
C LYS A 34 16.73 64.75 -6.50
N LYS A 35 16.15 64.06 -7.50
CA LYS A 35 16.15 64.48 -8.91
C LYS A 35 14.88 65.18 -9.35
N ASP A 36 13.73 64.84 -8.75
CA ASP A 36 12.41 65.35 -9.14
C ASP A 36 11.50 65.76 -7.96
N GLY A 37 11.94 65.57 -6.72
CA GLY A 37 11.20 65.91 -5.50
C GLY A 37 10.04 64.98 -5.17
N SER A 38 9.85 63.87 -5.91
CA SER A 38 8.78 62.91 -5.65
C SER A 38 8.97 62.17 -4.32
N LEU A 39 7.86 61.91 -3.62
CA LEU A 39 7.86 61.23 -2.33
C LEU A 39 7.58 59.73 -2.50
N ALA A 40 8.33 58.91 -1.76
CA ALA A 40 8.15 57.46 -1.69
C ALA A 40 8.31 56.94 -0.25
N ALA A 41 7.92 55.69 -0.03
CA ALA A 41 8.21 54.95 1.20
C ALA A 41 9.38 54.00 0.94
N VAL A 42 10.30 53.83 1.89
CA VAL A 42 11.36 52.81 1.82
C VAL A 42 11.31 51.89 3.04
N LYS A 43 11.22 50.58 2.77
CA LYS A 43 11.37 49.50 3.75
C LYS A 43 12.86 49.18 3.81
N ILE A 44 13.54 49.64 4.86
CA ILE A 44 14.98 49.37 5.08
C ILE A 44 15.12 48.14 5.97
N LEU A 45 15.87 47.16 5.46
CA LEU A 45 16.11 45.86 6.06
C LEU A 45 17.60 45.75 6.43
N ASP A 46 17.89 45.37 7.66
CA ASP A 46 19.25 45.12 8.14
C ASP A 46 19.67 43.68 7.74
N PRO A 47 20.82 43.48 7.07
CA PRO A 47 21.22 42.18 6.54
C PRO A 47 21.79 41.30 7.66
N VAL A 48 20.91 40.49 8.23
CA VAL A 48 21.32 39.28 8.95
C VAL A 48 22.06 38.35 7.96
N SER A 49 23.04 37.60 8.45
CA SER A 49 23.81 36.65 7.65
C SER A 49 22.91 35.53 7.09
N ASP A 50 23.11 35.22 5.81
CA ASP A 50 22.21 34.46 4.93
C ASP A 50 20.90 35.23 4.60
N MET A 51 20.69 35.51 3.31
CA MET A 51 19.49 36.19 2.82
C MET A 51 18.23 35.39 3.14
N ASP A 52 17.34 35.94 3.98
CA ASP A 52 16.01 35.39 4.18
C ASP A 52 15.30 35.19 2.84
N GLU A 53 14.89 33.96 2.53
CA GLU A 53 14.18 33.65 1.29
C GLU A 53 12.91 34.51 1.13
N GLU A 54 12.33 35.01 2.23
CA GLU A 54 11.13 35.86 2.24
C GLU A 54 11.40 37.22 1.59
N ILE A 55 12.60 37.78 1.77
CA ILE A 55 13.02 39.03 1.13
C ILE A 55 13.23 38.81 -0.37
N GLU A 56 13.91 37.72 -0.76
CA GLU A 56 14.08 37.38 -2.19
C GLU A 56 12.71 37.08 -2.85
N ALA A 57 11.74 36.53 -2.12
CA ALA A 57 10.39 36.30 -2.64
C ALA A 57 9.55 37.60 -2.76
N GLU A 58 9.56 38.48 -1.76
CA GLU A 58 8.88 39.79 -1.82
C GLU A 58 9.41 40.63 -2.99
N TYR A 59 10.74 40.69 -3.15
CA TYR A 59 11.38 41.36 -4.27
C TYR A 59 10.97 40.76 -5.63
N ASN A 60 11.04 39.43 -5.79
CA ASN A 60 10.66 38.79 -7.07
C ASN A 60 9.18 39.02 -7.41
N ILE A 61 8.29 39.01 -6.42
CA ILE A 61 6.86 39.30 -6.63
C ILE A 61 6.68 40.76 -7.07
N LEU A 62 7.28 41.72 -6.37
CA LEU A 62 7.16 43.15 -6.68
C LEU A 62 7.85 43.55 -7.99
N GLN A 63 8.94 42.87 -8.39
CA GLN A 63 9.64 43.14 -9.65
C GLN A 63 8.85 42.69 -10.88
N PHE A 64 8.16 41.54 -10.81
CA PHE A 64 7.50 40.92 -11.97
C PHE A 64 5.99 41.10 -12.02
N LEU A 65 5.35 41.61 -10.97
CA LEU A 65 3.93 41.98 -10.97
C LEU A 65 3.68 43.25 -11.79
N PRO A 66 2.76 43.26 -12.78
CA PRO A 66 2.41 44.49 -13.49
C PRO A 66 1.79 45.54 -12.55
N ASN A 67 2.03 46.83 -12.80
CA ASN A 67 1.44 47.90 -12.01
C ASN A 67 -0.10 47.90 -12.08
N HIS A 68 -0.76 48.11 -10.94
CA HIS A 68 -2.22 48.13 -10.80
C HIS A 68 -2.63 49.16 -9.73
N PRO A 69 -3.69 49.97 -9.92
CA PRO A 69 -4.03 51.07 -9.00
C PRO A 69 -4.20 50.63 -7.54
N ASN A 70 -4.79 49.45 -7.30
CA ASN A 70 -5.05 48.92 -5.95
C ASN A 70 -3.94 48.02 -5.37
N VAL A 71 -2.75 48.00 -5.98
CA VAL A 71 -1.55 47.41 -5.38
C VAL A 71 -0.50 48.52 -5.25
N VAL A 72 0.31 48.47 -4.19
CA VAL A 72 1.42 49.41 -4.01
C VAL A 72 2.41 49.32 -5.17
N LYS A 73 2.69 50.47 -5.83
CA LYS A 73 3.67 50.53 -6.90
C LYS A 73 5.09 50.37 -6.35
N PHE A 74 5.88 49.52 -7.01
CA PHE A 74 7.29 49.31 -6.70
C PHE A 74 8.18 50.24 -7.55
N TYR A 75 9.13 50.92 -6.90
CA TYR A 75 10.07 51.83 -7.57
C TYR A 75 11.47 51.24 -7.74
N GLY A 76 11.83 50.22 -6.96
CA GLY A 76 13.09 49.48 -7.11
C GLY A 76 13.69 49.04 -5.78
N MET A 77 14.77 48.25 -5.88
CA MET A 77 15.57 47.83 -4.74
C MET A 77 16.99 48.34 -4.87
N PHE A 78 17.53 48.85 -3.77
CA PHE A 78 18.82 49.51 -3.68
C PHE A 78 19.62 48.87 -2.55
N TYR A 79 20.95 48.87 -2.64
CA TYR A 79 21.83 48.34 -1.59
C TYR A 79 22.84 49.41 -1.19
N LYS A 80 22.84 49.78 0.08
CA LYS A 80 23.80 50.72 0.65
C LYS A 80 24.92 49.95 1.34
N ALA A 81 26.17 50.20 0.97
CA ALA A 81 27.32 49.63 1.68
C ALA A 81 27.63 50.46 2.94
N ASP A 82 27.80 49.80 4.08
CA ASP A 82 28.30 50.40 5.32
C ASP A 82 29.29 49.43 5.98
N HIS A 83 30.52 49.91 6.19
CA HIS A 83 31.64 49.11 6.70
C HIS A 83 31.69 49.01 8.24
N CYS A 84 30.80 49.70 8.95
CA CYS A 84 30.76 49.78 10.40
C CYS A 84 29.56 49.06 11.02
N VAL A 85 28.42 49.05 10.32
CA VAL A 85 27.16 48.42 10.78
C VAL A 85 26.80 47.16 9.97
N GLY A 86 27.46 46.96 8.82
CA GLY A 86 26.98 46.08 7.76
C GLY A 86 26.09 46.87 6.79
N GLY A 87 26.01 46.44 5.53
CA GLY A 87 25.21 47.15 4.50
C GLY A 87 23.71 47.21 4.83
N GLN A 88 22.90 47.78 3.95
CA GLN A 88 21.45 47.85 4.14
C GLN A 88 20.69 47.67 2.83
N LEU A 89 19.61 46.87 2.85
CA LEU A 89 18.76 46.67 1.68
C LEU A 89 17.53 47.59 1.77
N TRP A 90 17.29 48.34 0.70
CA TRP A 90 16.26 49.39 0.64
C TRP A 90 15.24 49.02 -0.45
N LEU A 91 14.02 48.63 -0.06
CA LEU A 91 12.91 48.40 -0.99
C LEU A 91 12.05 49.67 -1.07
N VAL A 92 12.04 50.33 -2.23
CA VAL A 92 11.34 51.61 -2.42
C VAL A 92 9.98 51.39 -3.08
N LEU A 93 8.94 51.96 -2.46
CA LEU A 93 7.52 51.72 -2.67
C LEU A 93 6.73 53.03 -2.72
N GLU A 94 5.52 52.98 -3.23
CA GLU A 94 4.56 54.08 -3.23
C GLU A 94 4.14 54.53 -1.82
N LEU A 95 4.20 55.84 -1.58
CA LEU A 95 3.89 56.43 -0.27
C LEU A 95 2.38 56.57 -0.05
N CYS A 96 1.80 55.68 0.76
CA CYS A 96 0.38 55.69 1.11
C CYS A 96 0.13 56.61 2.32
N ASN A 97 0.01 57.93 2.07
CA ASN A 97 -0.11 58.96 3.11
C ASN A 97 -1.41 58.94 3.96
N GLY A 98 -2.38 58.08 3.64
CA GLY A 98 -3.67 58.00 4.35
C GLY A 98 -3.69 57.05 5.56
N GLY A 99 -2.57 56.41 5.89
CA GLY A 99 -2.48 55.40 6.95
C GLY A 99 -3.10 54.05 6.56
N SER A 100 -3.17 53.13 7.52
CA SER A 100 -3.87 51.84 7.34
C SER A 100 -5.37 51.94 7.65
N VAL A 101 -6.16 51.02 7.08
CA VAL A 101 -7.60 50.96 7.36
C VAL A 101 -7.88 50.59 8.82
N THR A 102 -7.06 49.73 9.45
CA THR A 102 -7.20 49.45 10.90
C THR A 102 -6.99 50.73 11.74
N GLU A 103 -6.03 51.59 11.38
CA GLU A 103 -5.83 52.88 12.06
C GLU A 103 -7.02 53.84 11.88
N LEU A 104 -7.64 53.87 10.69
CA LEU A 104 -8.86 54.63 10.44
C LEU A 104 -10.02 54.14 11.33
N VAL A 105 -10.25 52.82 11.38
CA VAL A 105 -11.27 52.19 12.24
C VAL A 105 -11.02 52.53 13.73
N LYS A 106 -9.79 52.33 14.21
CA LYS A 106 -9.42 52.70 15.60
C LYS A 106 -9.42 54.21 15.84
N GLY A 107 -9.29 55.04 14.80
CA GLY A 107 -9.47 56.49 14.86
C GLY A 107 -10.92 56.87 15.15
N LEU A 108 -11.84 56.42 14.28
CA LEU A 108 -13.27 56.69 14.41
C LEU A 108 -13.84 56.19 15.74
N LEU A 109 -13.47 54.98 16.17
CA LEU A 109 -13.92 54.40 17.44
C LEU A 109 -13.49 55.23 18.66
N ARG A 110 -12.31 55.86 18.63
CA ARG A 110 -11.87 56.80 19.69
C ARG A 110 -12.67 58.11 19.69
N CYS A 111 -13.29 58.46 18.57
CA CYS A 111 -14.21 59.59 18.44
C CYS A 111 -15.69 59.20 18.65
N GLY A 112 -15.98 57.95 19.04
CA GLY A 112 -17.35 57.46 19.24
C GLY A 112 -18.11 57.18 17.94
N GLN A 113 -17.40 57.03 16.81
CA GLN A 113 -17.95 56.78 15.47
C GLN A 113 -17.51 55.39 14.96
N ARG A 114 -18.21 54.88 13.94
CA ARG A 114 -17.83 53.69 13.16
C ARG A 114 -17.69 54.06 11.68
N LEU A 115 -17.12 53.18 10.87
CA LEU A 115 -17.29 53.27 9.41
C LEU A 115 -18.74 52.92 9.06
N ASP A 116 -19.31 53.61 8.08
CA ASP A 116 -20.57 53.20 7.45
C ASP A 116 -20.34 52.17 6.34
N GLU A 117 -21.43 51.52 5.90
CA GLU A 117 -21.38 50.49 4.86
C GLU A 117 -20.87 50.99 3.51
N ALA A 118 -21.03 52.28 3.18
CA ALA A 118 -20.53 52.84 1.94
C ALA A 118 -19.00 52.98 1.98
N MET A 119 -18.44 53.43 3.11
CA MET A 119 -16.99 53.45 3.34
C MET A 119 -16.38 52.04 3.37
N ILE A 120 -17.03 51.10 4.07
CA ILE A 120 -16.61 49.70 4.13
C ILE A 120 -16.62 49.07 2.72
N SER A 121 -17.71 49.24 1.97
CA SER A 121 -17.87 48.73 0.61
C SER A 121 -16.83 49.30 -0.35
N TYR A 122 -16.55 50.61 -0.28
CA TYR A 122 -15.51 51.27 -1.07
C TYR A 122 -14.11 50.67 -0.81
N ILE A 123 -13.76 50.45 0.46
CA ILE A 123 -12.48 49.86 0.86
C ILE A 123 -12.38 48.40 0.40
N LEU A 124 -13.41 47.59 0.64
CA LEU A 124 -13.43 46.17 0.26
C LEU A 124 -13.42 46.00 -1.27
N TYR A 125 -14.06 46.88 -2.02
CA TYR A 125 -14.00 46.89 -3.49
C TYR A 125 -12.58 47.16 -4.00
N GLY A 126 -11.88 48.15 -3.44
CA GLY A 126 -10.48 48.41 -3.76
C GLY A 126 -9.57 47.22 -3.45
N ALA A 127 -9.73 46.60 -2.28
CA ALA A 127 -8.99 45.40 -1.90
C ALA A 127 -9.28 44.20 -2.82
N LEU A 128 -10.54 44.02 -3.25
CA LEU A 128 -10.94 42.97 -4.20
C LEU A 128 -10.27 43.12 -5.57
N LEU A 129 -10.21 44.34 -6.12
CA LEU A 129 -9.51 44.59 -7.38
C LEU A 129 -8.01 44.29 -7.26
N GLY A 130 -7.40 44.64 -6.11
CA GLY A 130 -6.01 44.26 -5.80
C GLY A 130 -5.80 42.74 -5.75
N LEU A 131 -6.66 42.00 -5.04
CA LEU A 131 -6.58 40.54 -4.96
C LEU A 131 -6.84 39.87 -6.32
N GLN A 132 -7.83 40.35 -7.09
CA GLN A 132 -8.10 39.84 -8.43
C GLN A 132 -6.89 39.98 -9.34
N HIS A 133 -6.18 41.12 -9.29
CA HIS A 133 -4.95 41.32 -10.04
C HIS A 133 -3.83 40.35 -9.64
N LEU A 134 -3.62 40.12 -8.33
CA LEU A 134 -2.65 39.15 -7.83
C LEU A 134 -3.00 37.72 -8.27
N HIS A 135 -4.26 37.32 -8.11
CA HIS A 135 -4.75 35.97 -8.44
C HIS A 135 -4.66 35.69 -9.94
N ASN A 136 -4.99 36.68 -10.80
CA ASN A 136 -4.80 36.61 -12.25
C ASN A 136 -3.32 36.42 -12.62
N ASN A 137 -2.41 37.10 -11.93
CA ASN A 137 -0.96 36.95 -12.07
C ASN A 137 -0.39 35.73 -11.32
N ARG A 138 -1.25 34.80 -10.87
CA ARG A 138 -0.92 33.53 -10.21
C ARG A 138 -0.16 33.70 -8.88
N ILE A 139 -0.44 34.76 -8.14
CA ILE A 139 0.12 35.07 -6.82
C ILE A 139 -0.97 34.97 -5.76
N ILE A 140 -0.61 34.54 -4.54
CA ILE A 140 -1.48 34.52 -3.35
C ILE A 140 -0.83 35.35 -2.23
N HIS A 141 -1.63 36.15 -1.54
CA HIS A 141 -1.15 37.21 -0.62
C HIS A 141 -0.84 36.68 0.79
N ARG A 142 -1.71 35.81 1.30
CA ARG A 142 -1.61 35.05 2.57
C ARG A 142 -1.64 35.86 3.87
N ASP A 143 -1.78 37.18 3.83
CA ASP A 143 -1.90 38.03 5.03
C ASP A 143 -2.79 39.28 4.80
N VAL A 144 -3.99 39.06 4.25
CA VAL A 144 -5.00 40.13 4.07
C VAL A 144 -5.63 40.47 5.42
N LYS A 145 -5.51 41.75 5.83
CA LYS A 145 -6.03 42.33 7.08
C LYS A 145 -6.08 43.85 6.95
N GLY A 146 -6.84 44.57 7.78
CA GLY A 146 -6.97 46.03 7.68
C GLY A 146 -5.63 46.82 7.78
N ASN A 147 -4.62 46.25 8.44
CA ASN A 147 -3.28 46.84 8.56
C ASN A 147 -2.48 46.78 7.25
N ASN A 148 -2.78 45.80 6.38
CA ASN A 148 -2.13 45.60 5.08
C ASN A 148 -2.95 46.18 3.91
N ILE A 149 -4.00 46.95 4.23
CA ILE A 149 -4.74 47.80 3.29
C ILE A 149 -4.42 49.24 3.68
N LEU A 150 -3.66 49.95 2.85
CA LEU A 150 -3.33 51.36 3.06
C LEU A 150 -4.16 52.28 2.18
N LEU A 151 -4.37 53.50 2.68
CA LEU A 151 -5.07 54.57 1.98
C LEU A 151 -4.09 55.63 1.46
N THR A 152 -4.49 56.35 0.42
CA THR A 152 -3.83 57.58 -0.03
C THR A 152 -4.69 58.79 0.35
N THR A 153 -4.09 59.97 0.41
CA THR A 153 -4.81 61.25 0.63
C THR A 153 -5.77 61.61 -0.50
N GLU A 154 -5.71 60.91 -1.63
CA GLU A 154 -6.63 61.02 -2.78
C GLU A 154 -7.76 59.98 -2.73
N GLY A 155 -7.87 59.20 -1.65
CA GLY A 155 -8.89 58.16 -1.48
C GLY A 155 -8.57 56.83 -2.16
N GLY A 156 -7.40 56.67 -2.80
CA GLY A 156 -6.95 55.40 -3.36
C GLY A 156 -6.68 54.33 -2.28
N VAL A 157 -7.13 53.10 -2.53
CA VAL A 157 -7.03 51.93 -1.61
C VAL A 157 -6.02 50.92 -2.18
N LYS A 158 -5.00 50.52 -1.41
CA LYS A 158 -3.85 49.72 -1.90
C LYS A 158 -3.47 48.57 -0.96
N LEU A 159 -3.21 47.39 -1.53
CA LEU A 159 -2.62 46.25 -0.81
C LEU A 159 -1.10 46.40 -0.65
N VAL A 160 -0.57 46.02 0.51
CA VAL A 160 0.86 46.09 0.89
C VAL A 160 1.36 44.83 1.62
N ASP A 161 2.69 44.75 1.79
CA ASP A 161 3.46 43.71 2.50
C ASP A 161 3.38 42.31 1.87
N PHE A 162 4.35 42.02 1.01
CA PHE A 162 4.40 40.78 0.20
C PHE A 162 5.39 39.75 0.74
N GLY A 163 6.03 40.00 1.90
CA GLY A 163 7.00 39.10 2.56
C GLY A 163 6.55 37.64 2.65
N VAL A 164 5.28 37.42 3.02
CA VAL A 164 4.68 36.08 3.12
C VAL A 164 3.88 35.65 1.88
N SER A 165 3.93 36.36 0.75
CA SER A 165 3.22 35.95 -0.48
C SER A 165 3.85 34.72 -1.16
N ALA A 166 3.16 34.13 -2.15
CA ALA A 166 3.67 32.98 -2.92
C ALA A 166 3.13 32.91 -4.36
N GLN A 167 3.88 32.30 -5.27
CA GLN A 167 3.51 32.10 -6.68
C GLN A 167 3.05 30.66 -6.96
N LEU A 168 1.97 30.49 -7.75
CA LEU A 168 1.31 29.20 -7.98
C LEU A 168 2.06 28.23 -8.90
N THR A 169 3.15 28.65 -9.56
CA THR A 169 3.92 27.83 -10.52
C THR A 169 5.20 27.21 -9.97
N SER A 170 5.88 27.84 -9.01
CA SER A 170 7.33 27.62 -8.79
C SER A 170 7.73 26.99 -7.44
N THR A 171 7.07 27.33 -6.32
CA THR A 171 7.49 26.91 -4.97
C THR A 171 6.47 26.04 -4.24
N ARG A 172 6.55 24.71 -4.43
CA ARG A 172 5.68 23.72 -3.76
C ARG A 172 5.87 23.69 -2.23
N LEU A 173 7.06 24.00 -1.73
CA LEU A 173 7.38 24.03 -0.29
C LEU A 173 6.57 25.09 0.48
N ARG A 174 6.36 26.28 -0.10
CA ARG A 174 5.71 27.40 0.62
C ARG A 174 4.21 27.25 0.79
N ARG A 175 3.51 26.51 -0.06
CA ARG A 175 2.04 26.31 0.04
C ARG A 175 1.63 25.34 1.15
N ASN A 176 2.60 24.79 1.86
CA ASN A 176 2.41 23.87 2.98
C ASN A 176 2.84 24.52 4.31
N THR A 177 3.21 25.81 4.33
CA THR A 177 3.55 26.55 5.56
C THR A 177 2.34 27.28 6.16
N SER A 178 2.29 27.27 7.49
CA SER A 178 1.31 27.97 8.33
C SER A 178 1.81 29.41 8.53
N VAL A 179 1.37 30.34 7.68
CA VAL A 179 1.81 31.76 7.67
C VAL A 179 0.61 32.68 7.49
N GLY A 180 0.73 33.92 7.99
CA GLY A 180 -0.34 34.91 8.07
C GLY A 180 -0.71 35.26 9.51
N THR A 181 -1.54 36.28 9.71
CA THR A 181 -1.89 36.79 11.03
C THR A 181 -3.02 35.96 11.68
N PRO A 182 -2.82 35.33 12.87
CA PRO A 182 -3.67 34.24 13.38
C PRO A 182 -5.20 34.40 13.49
N PHE A 183 -5.73 35.62 13.52
CA PHE A 183 -7.18 35.85 13.58
C PHE A 183 -7.81 35.88 12.17
N TRP A 184 -7.05 36.25 11.14
CA TRP A 184 -7.49 36.30 9.74
C TRP A 184 -7.16 35.01 8.95
N MET A 185 -6.30 34.13 9.48
CA MET A 185 -5.90 32.89 8.80
C MET A 185 -7.07 31.95 8.49
N ALA A 186 -7.12 31.44 7.26
CA ALA A 186 -8.11 30.46 6.82
C ALA A 186 -7.89 29.07 7.46
N PRO A 187 -8.97 28.29 7.75
CA PRO A 187 -8.87 26.96 8.36
C PRO A 187 -7.90 26.00 7.65
N GLU A 188 -7.84 26.05 6.32
CA GLU A 188 -6.95 25.24 5.50
C GLU A 188 -5.46 25.63 5.61
N VAL A 189 -5.15 26.90 5.86
CA VAL A 189 -3.76 27.37 6.09
C VAL A 189 -3.28 26.85 7.43
N ILE A 190 -4.12 26.96 8.47
CA ILE A 190 -3.85 26.45 9.83
C ILE A 190 -3.70 24.91 9.82
N ALA A 191 -4.45 24.21 8.96
CA ALA A 191 -4.40 22.76 8.85
C ALA A 191 -3.10 22.22 8.24
N CYS A 192 -2.36 23.01 7.45
CA CYS A 192 -1.13 22.56 6.80
C CYS A 192 0.01 22.26 7.79
N GLU A 193 0.09 22.98 8.91
CA GLU A 193 1.06 22.72 9.98
C GLU A 193 0.93 21.31 10.60
N GLN A 194 -0.25 20.70 10.46
CA GLN A 194 -0.57 19.38 11.00
C GLN A 194 -0.52 18.27 9.95
N GLN A 195 -0.39 18.59 8.65
CA GLN A 195 -0.42 17.64 7.53
C GLN A 195 0.48 18.10 6.38
N TYR A 196 1.73 17.62 6.36
CA TYR A 196 2.76 18.00 5.38
C TYR A 196 2.41 17.82 3.88
N ASP A 197 1.39 17.02 3.54
CA ASP A 197 0.88 16.84 2.16
C ASP A 197 -0.27 17.80 1.78
N SER A 198 -0.72 18.66 2.71
CA SER A 198 -1.79 19.63 2.46
C SER A 198 -1.25 20.91 1.84
N SER A 199 -1.88 21.39 0.78
CA SER A 199 -1.57 22.66 0.11
C SER A 199 -2.85 23.45 -0.15
N TYR A 200 -2.85 24.75 0.18
CA TYR A 200 -3.97 25.66 -0.09
C TYR A 200 -3.76 26.50 -1.36
N ASP A 201 -4.81 27.20 -1.78
CA ASP A 201 -4.84 28.08 -2.96
C ASP A 201 -5.41 29.47 -2.62
N ALA A 202 -5.63 30.29 -3.65
CA ALA A 202 -6.06 31.70 -3.56
C ALA A 202 -7.34 31.95 -2.73
N ARG A 203 -8.15 30.92 -2.45
CA ARG A 203 -9.35 31.05 -1.60
C ARG A 203 -9.03 31.43 -0.16
N CYS A 204 -7.81 31.21 0.33
CA CYS A 204 -7.40 31.67 1.66
C CYS A 204 -7.45 33.21 1.77
N ASP A 205 -7.08 33.95 0.71
CA ASP A 205 -7.14 35.42 0.70
C ASP A 205 -8.60 35.92 0.76
N VAL A 206 -9.55 35.16 0.20
CA VAL A 206 -10.99 35.49 0.23
C VAL A 206 -11.58 35.27 1.62
N TRP A 207 -11.14 34.23 2.35
CA TRP A 207 -11.46 34.07 3.76
C TRP A 207 -10.92 35.24 4.58
N SER A 208 -9.62 35.56 4.44
CA SER A 208 -8.97 36.65 5.17
C SER A 208 -9.61 38.02 4.88
N LEU A 209 -10.07 38.27 3.65
CA LEU A 209 -10.88 39.44 3.30
C LEU A 209 -12.25 39.43 3.99
N GLY A 210 -12.92 38.28 4.10
CA GLY A 210 -14.17 38.15 4.87
C GLY A 210 -13.98 38.47 6.35
N ILE A 211 -12.88 38.01 6.95
CA ILE A 211 -12.50 38.41 8.32
C ILE A 211 -12.18 39.92 8.40
N THR A 212 -11.55 40.48 7.38
CA THR A 212 -11.28 41.93 7.30
C THR A 212 -12.58 42.72 7.22
N ALA A 213 -13.61 42.25 6.51
CA ALA A 213 -14.91 42.91 6.47
C ALA A 213 -15.57 42.98 7.87
N ILE A 214 -15.44 41.92 8.69
CA ILE A 214 -15.88 41.91 10.08
C ILE A 214 -15.05 42.90 10.93
N GLU A 215 -13.73 42.92 10.76
CA GLU A 215 -12.83 43.91 11.41
C GLU A 215 -13.27 45.36 11.13
N LEU A 216 -13.75 45.67 9.93
CA LEU A 216 -14.18 47.03 9.57
C LEU A 216 -15.53 47.43 10.19
N GLY A 217 -16.46 46.48 10.35
CA GLY A 217 -17.79 46.72 10.92
C GLY A 217 -17.79 46.69 12.45
N ASP A 218 -17.37 45.57 13.04
CA ASP A 218 -17.35 45.38 14.49
C ASP A 218 -16.25 46.18 15.19
N GLY A 219 -15.17 46.52 14.46
CA GLY A 219 -14.05 47.33 14.93
C GLY A 219 -12.82 46.53 15.39
N ASP A 220 -12.97 45.21 15.56
CA ASP A 220 -11.93 44.23 15.90
C ASP A 220 -12.23 42.91 15.16
N PRO A 221 -11.22 42.08 14.84
CA PRO A 221 -11.45 40.78 14.22
C PRO A 221 -12.11 39.80 15.21
N PRO A 222 -12.79 38.75 14.72
CA PRO A 222 -13.32 37.67 15.55
C PRO A 222 -12.26 37.06 16.47
N LEU A 223 -12.65 36.78 17.71
CA LEU A 223 -11.81 36.16 18.75
C LEU A 223 -10.58 37.00 19.18
N PHE A 224 -10.53 38.31 18.94
CA PHE A 224 -9.42 39.19 19.34
C PHE A 224 -9.08 39.14 20.85
N ASP A 225 -10.06 38.82 21.69
CA ASP A 225 -9.92 38.60 23.14
C ASP A 225 -9.05 37.38 23.49
N MET A 226 -8.88 36.47 22.54
CA MET A 226 -8.18 35.20 22.73
C MET A 226 -6.70 35.31 22.35
N HIS A 227 -5.83 34.80 23.24
CA HIS A 227 -4.41 34.62 22.93
C HIS A 227 -4.22 33.86 21.59
N PRO A 228 -3.45 34.37 20.60
CA PRO A 228 -3.46 33.89 19.21
C PRO A 228 -3.37 32.36 19.01
N VAL A 229 -2.50 31.69 19.76
CA VAL A 229 -2.34 30.22 19.72
C VAL A 229 -3.64 29.46 20.07
N LYS A 230 -4.53 30.02 20.90
CA LYS A 230 -5.87 29.45 21.16
C LYS A 230 -6.82 29.65 19.98
N THR A 231 -6.73 30.80 19.31
CA THR A 231 -7.52 31.15 18.13
C THR A 231 -7.33 30.14 17.00
N LEU A 232 -6.07 29.77 16.73
CA LEU A 232 -5.70 28.71 15.77
C LEU A 232 -6.35 27.35 16.06
N PHE A 233 -6.68 27.04 17.33
CA PHE A 233 -7.40 25.82 17.69
C PHE A 233 -8.94 25.95 17.63
N LYS A 234 -9.49 27.17 17.57
CA LYS A 234 -10.94 27.42 17.42
C LYS A 234 -11.36 27.57 15.96
N ILE A 235 -10.60 28.31 15.14
CA ILE A 235 -10.97 28.61 13.74
C ILE A 235 -11.34 27.33 12.94
N PRO A 236 -10.59 26.21 13.00
CA PRO A 236 -10.95 24.98 12.28
C PRO A 236 -12.02 24.10 12.94
N ARG A 237 -12.72 24.59 13.97
CA ARG A 237 -13.70 23.82 14.79
C ARG A 237 -15.03 24.52 15.02
N ASN A 238 -15.03 25.85 15.00
CA ASN A 238 -16.24 26.67 15.06
C ASN A 238 -16.88 26.77 13.66
N PRO A 239 -18.16 27.15 13.56
CA PRO A 239 -18.69 27.71 12.31
C PRO A 239 -17.89 28.97 11.91
N PRO A 240 -17.96 29.41 10.64
CA PRO A 240 -17.43 30.70 10.22
C PRO A 240 -17.96 31.84 11.10
N PRO A 241 -17.14 32.86 11.38
CA PRO A 241 -17.59 34.00 12.17
C PRO A 241 -18.52 34.92 11.35
N THR A 242 -19.48 35.51 12.04
CA THR A 242 -20.31 36.61 11.54
C THR A 242 -19.90 37.91 12.25
N LEU A 243 -20.56 39.02 11.89
CA LEU A 243 -20.60 40.22 12.73
C LEU A 243 -21.19 39.88 14.13
N LEU A 244 -20.88 40.71 15.13
CA LEU A 244 -21.40 40.58 16.50
C LEU A 244 -22.92 40.86 16.57
N HIS A 245 -23.38 41.84 15.80
CA HIS A 245 -24.78 42.24 15.69
C HIS A 245 -25.22 42.30 14.23
N PRO A 246 -25.41 41.15 13.53
CA PRO A 246 -25.83 41.12 12.13
C PRO A 246 -27.07 41.97 11.81
N GLU A 247 -27.97 42.11 12.79
CA GLU A 247 -29.19 42.92 12.75
C GLU A 247 -28.98 44.44 12.62
N GLU A 248 -27.78 44.96 12.88
CA GLU A 248 -27.43 46.38 12.73
C GLU A 248 -26.95 46.73 11.30
N TRP A 249 -26.87 45.74 10.39
CA TRP A 249 -26.28 45.85 9.05
C TRP A 249 -27.21 45.31 7.95
N CYS A 250 -27.04 45.76 6.70
CA CYS A 250 -27.90 45.35 5.59
C CYS A 250 -27.76 43.86 5.21
N GLU A 251 -28.77 43.31 4.53
CA GLU A 251 -28.72 41.95 4.02
C GLU A 251 -27.59 41.77 2.99
N GLU A 252 -27.26 42.79 2.20
CA GLU A 252 -26.18 42.77 1.22
C GLU A 252 -24.79 42.64 1.86
N PHE A 253 -24.52 43.32 2.98
CA PHE A 253 -23.23 43.24 3.69
C PHE A 253 -23.10 41.93 4.47
N ASN A 254 -24.17 41.50 5.14
CA ASN A 254 -24.26 40.16 5.73
C ASN A 254 -24.10 39.04 4.65
N HIS A 255 -24.69 39.22 3.47
CA HIS A 255 -24.53 38.32 2.32
C HIS A 255 -23.09 38.35 1.78
N PHE A 256 -22.46 39.53 1.70
CA PHE A 256 -21.06 39.66 1.32
C PHE A 256 -20.16 38.86 2.26
N ILE A 257 -20.33 39.02 3.58
CA ILE A 257 -19.57 38.26 4.58
C ILE A 257 -19.86 36.76 4.43
N SER A 258 -21.12 36.30 4.38
CA SER A 258 -21.43 34.86 4.20
C SER A 258 -20.88 34.20 2.92
N ARG A 259 -20.42 34.98 1.92
CA ARG A 259 -19.70 34.41 0.76
C ARG A 259 -18.31 33.87 1.12
N HIS A 260 -17.71 34.25 2.25
CA HIS A 260 -16.48 33.60 2.74
C HIS A 260 -16.72 32.13 3.13
N GLU A 261 -17.93 31.80 3.61
CA GLU A 261 -18.35 30.42 3.88
C GLU A 261 -18.50 29.60 2.59
N ARG A 262 -19.03 30.23 1.53
CA ARG A 262 -19.20 29.60 0.20
C ARG A 262 -17.87 29.29 -0.49
N MET A 263 -16.76 29.89 -0.04
CA MET A 263 -15.41 29.58 -0.51
C MET A 263 -14.70 28.48 0.28
N HIS A 264 -15.37 27.83 1.25
CA HIS A 264 -14.86 26.62 1.89
C HIS A 264 -14.38 25.60 0.83
N THR A 265 -13.07 25.35 0.81
CA THR A 265 -12.44 24.31 -0.03
C THR A 265 -12.93 22.90 0.32
N ARG A 266 -13.68 22.77 1.43
CA ARG A 266 -14.48 21.62 1.82
C ARG A 266 -15.85 22.04 2.36
N ARG A 267 -16.83 22.24 1.47
CA ARG A 267 -18.06 21.46 1.68
C ARG A 267 -17.65 19.98 1.59
N PRO A 268 -18.08 19.10 2.52
CA PRO A 268 -18.01 17.67 2.28
C PRO A 268 -18.79 17.32 1.00
N TYR A 269 -18.71 16.07 0.54
CA TYR A 269 -19.72 15.51 -0.39
C TYR A 269 -21.06 15.28 0.35
N HIS A 270 -21.56 16.32 1.04
CA HIS A 270 -22.96 16.40 1.43
C HIS A 270 -23.75 16.69 0.16
N VAL A 271 -24.18 15.62 -0.48
CA VAL A 271 -25.18 15.66 -1.55
C VAL A 271 -26.44 16.24 -0.93
N GLU A 272 -26.84 17.47 -1.31
CA GLU A 272 -28.08 18.15 -0.86
C GLU A 272 -29.37 17.49 -1.44
N ASN A 273 -29.29 16.19 -1.72
CA ASN A 273 -30.28 15.30 -2.32
C ASN A 273 -29.97 13.82 -1.95
N ALA A 274 -29.24 13.54 -0.86
CA ALA A 274 -28.72 12.19 -0.55
C ALA A 274 -29.79 11.09 -0.60
N GLU A 275 -30.99 11.37 -0.08
CA GLU A 275 -32.15 10.45 -0.11
C GLU A 275 -32.60 10.09 -1.54
N LYS A 276 -32.41 11.00 -2.51
CA LYS A 276 -32.79 10.82 -3.91
C LYS A 276 -31.76 10.02 -4.72
N TYR A 277 -30.47 10.13 -4.39
CA TYR A 277 -29.41 9.33 -5.05
C TYR A 277 -29.31 7.91 -4.47
N CYS A 278 -29.56 7.73 -3.16
CA CYS A 278 -29.42 6.45 -2.47
C CYS A 278 -30.31 5.31 -3.03
N LEU A 279 -31.46 5.62 -3.64
CA LEU A 279 -32.32 4.63 -4.29
C LEU A 279 -31.81 4.22 -5.69
N GLU A 280 -31.14 5.12 -6.41
CA GLU A 280 -30.64 4.89 -7.78
C GLU A 280 -29.19 4.33 -7.82
N ASP A 281 -28.54 4.23 -6.66
CA ASP A 281 -27.15 3.79 -6.47
C ASP A 281 -26.98 2.25 -6.34
N ASP A 282 -28.03 1.52 -5.98
CA ASP A 282 -28.04 0.05 -5.85
C ASP A 282 -29.15 -0.58 -6.71
N LEU A 283 -28.79 -1.49 -7.61
CA LEU A 283 -29.75 -2.15 -8.51
C LEU A 283 -30.80 -3.00 -7.77
N VAL A 284 -30.54 -3.37 -6.51
CA VAL A 284 -31.52 -4.07 -5.66
C VAL A 284 -32.78 -3.23 -5.37
N ASN A 285 -32.66 -1.91 -5.42
CA ASN A 285 -33.75 -0.96 -5.12
C ASN A 285 -34.63 -0.64 -6.35
N LEU A 286 -34.30 -1.16 -7.54
CA LEU A 286 -35.12 -0.94 -8.75
C LEU A 286 -36.53 -1.50 -8.57
N GLU A 287 -37.55 -0.69 -8.85
CA GLU A 287 -38.96 -1.11 -8.80
C GLU A 287 -39.19 -2.33 -9.72
N VAL A 288 -38.93 -2.13 -11.03
CA VAL A 288 -38.99 -3.16 -12.08
C VAL A 288 -37.60 -3.76 -12.27
N LEU A 289 -37.51 -5.09 -12.21
CA LEU A 289 -36.26 -5.83 -12.40
C LEU A 289 -36.26 -6.54 -13.76
N ASP A 290 -35.70 -5.87 -14.76
CA ASP A 290 -35.50 -6.40 -16.12
C ASP A 290 -34.15 -5.92 -16.70
N GLU A 291 -33.68 -6.60 -17.75
CA GLU A 291 -32.38 -6.30 -18.39
C GLU A 291 -32.32 -4.89 -18.99
N ASP A 292 -33.40 -4.44 -19.64
CA ASP A 292 -33.47 -3.14 -20.30
C ASP A 292 -33.45 -2.00 -19.29
N THR A 293 -34.01 -2.20 -18.09
CA THR A 293 -33.98 -1.27 -16.95
C THR A 293 -32.60 -1.23 -16.30
N ILE A 294 -31.97 -2.39 -16.02
CA ILE A 294 -30.59 -2.43 -15.51
C ILE A 294 -29.65 -1.70 -16.46
N ILE A 295 -29.68 -2.00 -17.76
CA ILE A 295 -28.74 -1.40 -18.70
C ILE A 295 -29.03 0.08 -18.99
N ARG A 296 -30.29 0.52 -18.95
CA ARG A 296 -30.63 1.97 -18.97
C ARG A 296 -30.03 2.69 -17.77
N GLN A 297 -30.11 2.10 -16.57
CA GLN A 297 -29.56 2.72 -15.37
C GLN A 297 -28.02 2.78 -15.40
N LEU A 298 -27.35 1.69 -15.81
CA LEU A 298 -25.89 1.70 -15.97
C LEU A 298 -25.44 2.68 -17.08
N GLN A 299 -26.20 2.80 -18.18
CA GLN A 299 -25.92 3.75 -19.25
C GLN A 299 -26.05 5.21 -18.79
N LYS A 300 -27.14 5.55 -18.07
CA LYS A 300 -27.36 6.86 -17.46
C LYS A 300 -26.19 7.23 -16.53
N ARG A 301 -25.89 6.36 -15.57
CA ARG A 301 -24.80 6.55 -14.60
C ARG A 301 -23.43 6.69 -15.27
N TYR A 302 -23.16 5.96 -16.36
CA TYR A 302 -21.91 6.09 -17.12
C TYR A 302 -21.76 7.45 -17.81
N VAL A 303 -22.85 8.01 -18.36
CA VAL A 303 -22.87 9.38 -18.91
C VAL A 303 -22.63 10.43 -17.81
N ASP A 304 -23.21 10.22 -16.62
CA ASP A 304 -23.00 11.06 -15.44
C ASP A 304 -21.62 10.85 -14.75
N LEU A 305 -20.71 10.05 -15.35
CA LEU A 305 -19.40 9.63 -14.82
C LEU A 305 -19.44 8.82 -13.51
N LEU A 306 -20.62 8.37 -13.08
CA LEU A 306 -20.86 7.49 -11.94
C LEU A 306 -20.59 6.02 -12.31
N ILE A 307 -19.33 5.71 -12.63
CA ILE A 307 -18.90 4.38 -13.13
C ILE A 307 -19.11 3.21 -12.15
N TYR A 308 -19.41 3.49 -10.89
CA TYR A 308 -19.63 2.49 -9.84
C TYR A 308 -21.12 2.38 -9.52
N THR A 309 -21.61 1.15 -9.38
CA THR A 309 -23.02 0.86 -9.03
C THR A 309 -23.09 -0.36 -8.13
N TYR A 310 -23.92 -0.35 -7.09
CA TYR A 310 -24.05 -1.46 -6.16
C TYR A 310 -25.04 -2.54 -6.62
N VAL A 311 -24.83 -3.76 -6.11
CA VAL A 311 -25.81 -4.87 -6.15
C VAL A 311 -25.83 -5.53 -4.77
N GLY A 312 -26.57 -4.94 -3.83
CA GLY A 312 -26.67 -5.39 -2.44
C GLY A 312 -25.38 -5.20 -1.65
N ASP A 313 -24.50 -6.20 -1.66
CA ASP A 313 -23.13 -6.14 -1.13
C ASP A 313 -22.07 -6.04 -2.25
N ILE A 314 -22.34 -6.60 -3.42
CA ILE A 314 -21.46 -6.63 -4.61
C ILE A 314 -21.31 -5.22 -5.22
N LEU A 315 -20.22 -5.01 -5.96
CA LEU A 315 -19.93 -3.77 -6.71
C LEU A 315 -19.75 -4.06 -8.22
N ILE A 316 -20.47 -3.33 -9.06
CA ILE A 316 -20.20 -3.21 -10.50
C ILE A 316 -19.32 -1.98 -10.75
N ALA A 317 -18.32 -2.11 -11.62
CA ALA A 317 -17.40 -1.06 -12.03
C ALA A 317 -17.28 -1.02 -13.56
N LEU A 318 -17.68 0.08 -14.19
CA LEU A 318 -17.52 0.28 -15.65
C LEU A 318 -16.19 0.98 -15.93
N ASN A 319 -15.44 0.57 -16.96
CA ASN A 319 -14.19 1.23 -17.31
C ASN A 319 -14.45 2.64 -17.92
N PRO A 320 -14.02 3.76 -17.32
CA PRO A 320 -14.20 5.10 -17.90
C PRO A 320 -13.37 5.34 -19.16
N PHE A 321 -12.30 4.56 -19.39
CA PHE A 321 -11.22 4.84 -20.35
C PHE A 321 -10.55 6.24 -20.20
N GLN A 322 -10.79 6.91 -19.07
CA GLN A 322 -10.18 8.20 -18.71
C GLN A 322 -9.94 8.32 -17.20
N ASN A 323 -9.00 9.17 -16.79
CA ASN A 323 -8.69 9.40 -15.38
C ASN A 323 -9.77 10.25 -14.68
N LEU A 324 -10.36 9.70 -13.61
CA LEU A 324 -11.32 10.40 -12.77
C LEU A 324 -10.66 10.87 -11.46
N SER A 325 -11.05 12.04 -10.95
CA SER A 325 -10.48 12.66 -9.74
C SER A 325 -10.94 12.05 -8.40
N ILE A 326 -11.69 10.95 -8.45
CA ILE A 326 -12.36 10.29 -7.30
C ILE A 326 -11.43 9.43 -6.43
N TYR A 327 -10.17 9.24 -6.82
CA TYR A 327 -9.22 8.35 -6.14
C TYR A 327 -8.22 9.07 -5.20
N SER A 328 -8.48 10.34 -4.86
CA SER A 328 -7.57 11.12 -4.02
C SER A 328 -7.56 10.64 -2.55
N PRO A 329 -6.50 10.96 -1.76
CA PRO A 329 -6.49 10.68 -0.33
C PRO A 329 -7.62 11.34 0.47
N GLN A 330 -8.34 12.31 -0.09
CA GLN A 330 -9.53 12.90 0.50
C GLN A 330 -10.73 11.94 0.39
N PHE A 331 -10.90 11.28 -0.76
CA PHE A 331 -11.89 10.21 -0.90
C PHE A 331 -11.54 8.99 -0.03
N SER A 332 -10.27 8.66 0.15
CA SER A 332 -9.89 7.61 1.12
C SER A 332 -10.27 7.95 2.57
N ARG A 333 -10.42 9.23 2.93
CA ARG A 333 -10.98 9.65 4.23
C ARG A 333 -12.52 9.63 4.23
N LEU A 334 -13.14 10.01 3.11
CA LEU A 334 -14.59 10.03 2.93
C LEU A 334 -15.24 8.64 3.10
N TYR A 335 -14.55 7.58 2.65
CA TYR A 335 -15.02 6.18 2.73
C TYR A 335 -14.51 5.39 3.95
N HIS A 336 -13.75 6.00 4.87
CA HIS A 336 -13.17 5.26 6.01
C HIS A 336 -14.16 5.10 7.17
N GLY A 337 -14.60 3.88 7.45
CA GLY A 337 -15.40 3.55 8.64
C GLY A 337 -16.80 4.18 8.64
N VAL A 338 -17.32 4.51 7.46
CA VAL A 338 -18.61 5.16 7.25
C VAL A 338 -19.67 4.17 6.75
N ARG A 339 -20.94 4.61 6.75
CA ARG A 339 -22.04 3.92 6.07
C ARG A 339 -21.81 3.77 4.57
N ARG A 340 -22.16 2.60 4.01
CA ARG A 340 -22.29 2.37 2.56
C ARG A 340 -23.36 3.30 1.97
N ALA A 341 -24.45 3.53 2.72
CA ALA A 341 -25.54 4.42 2.31
C ALA A 341 -25.27 5.93 2.54
N SER A 342 -24.12 6.34 3.09
CA SER A 342 -23.80 7.77 3.30
C SER A 342 -22.88 8.38 2.23
N ASN A 343 -22.45 7.60 1.25
CA ASN A 343 -21.70 8.06 0.08
C ASN A 343 -22.15 7.29 -1.17
N PRO A 344 -21.94 7.82 -2.39
CA PRO A 344 -22.18 7.07 -3.62
C PRO A 344 -21.33 5.78 -3.71
N PRO A 345 -21.68 4.83 -4.60
CA PRO A 345 -20.90 3.61 -4.81
C PRO A 345 -19.46 3.91 -5.20
N HIS A 346 -18.51 3.21 -4.58
CA HIS A 346 -17.09 3.39 -4.86
C HIS A 346 -16.25 2.18 -4.48
N ILE A 347 -15.15 1.96 -5.19
CA ILE A 347 -14.20 0.85 -4.93
C ILE A 347 -13.58 0.91 -3.52
N PHE A 348 -13.40 2.12 -2.97
CA PHE A 348 -12.92 2.30 -1.59
C PHE A 348 -13.94 1.81 -0.55
N ALA A 349 -15.24 1.88 -0.81
CA ALA A 349 -16.25 1.35 0.11
C ALA A 349 -16.19 -0.18 0.20
N SER A 350 -15.92 -0.88 -0.90
CA SER A 350 -15.67 -2.33 -0.89
C SER A 350 -14.38 -2.70 -0.14
N ALA A 351 -13.34 -1.87 -0.25
CA ALA A 351 -12.09 -2.06 0.47
C ALA A 351 -12.22 -1.78 2.00
N ASP A 352 -12.93 -0.72 2.40
CA ASP A 352 -13.25 -0.50 3.83
C ASP A 352 -14.18 -1.60 4.35
N ALA A 353 -15.23 -2.00 3.62
CA ALA A 353 -16.11 -3.11 4.02
C ALA A 353 -15.34 -4.41 4.33
N ALA A 354 -14.39 -4.80 3.45
CA ALA A 354 -13.51 -5.95 3.72
C ALA A 354 -12.61 -5.72 4.94
N TYR A 355 -11.99 -4.55 5.07
CA TYR A 355 -11.13 -4.20 6.21
C TYR A 355 -11.88 -4.19 7.55
N GLN A 356 -13.07 -3.57 7.63
CA GLN A 356 -13.91 -3.58 8.82
C GLN A 356 -14.39 -5.00 9.14
N CYS A 357 -14.69 -5.83 8.13
CA CYS A 357 -15.03 -7.23 8.37
C CYS A 357 -13.86 -8.01 8.99
N MET A 358 -12.65 -7.88 8.42
CA MET A 358 -11.43 -8.48 8.98
C MET A 358 -11.22 -8.07 10.45
N VAL A 359 -11.22 -6.77 10.74
CA VAL A 359 -10.95 -6.24 12.08
C VAL A 359 -12.05 -6.61 13.08
N THR A 360 -13.33 -6.60 12.68
CA THR A 360 -14.45 -6.77 13.63
C THR A 360 -14.94 -8.22 13.77
N PHE A 361 -14.61 -9.12 12.83
CA PHE A 361 -14.93 -10.55 12.93
C PHE A 361 -13.70 -11.43 13.23
N SER A 362 -12.47 -10.91 13.09
CA SER A 362 -11.23 -11.67 13.22
C SER A 362 -11.20 -12.91 12.31
N LYS A 363 -11.58 -12.71 11.05
CA LYS A 363 -11.65 -13.71 9.97
C LYS A 363 -11.01 -13.14 8.72
N ASP A 364 -10.20 -13.94 8.03
CA ASP A 364 -9.58 -13.56 6.75
C ASP A 364 -10.64 -13.19 5.70
N GLN A 365 -10.25 -12.36 4.74
CA GLN A 365 -11.12 -11.83 3.70
C GLN A 365 -10.48 -12.05 2.32
N CYS A 366 -11.29 -12.20 1.28
CA CYS A 366 -10.83 -12.36 -0.09
C CYS A 366 -11.62 -11.43 -1.01
N ILE A 367 -10.95 -10.53 -1.73
CA ILE A 367 -11.58 -9.65 -2.71
C ILE A 367 -11.33 -10.23 -4.10
N VAL A 368 -12.39 -10.61 -4.80
CA VAL A 368 -12.37 -11.29 -6.08
C VAL A 368 -12.83 -10.34 -7.18
N ILE A 369 -11.89 -9.96 -8.05
CA ILE A 369 -12.12 -9.00 -9.14
C ILE A 369 -12.22 -9.79 -10.46
N SER A 370 -13.30 -9.60 -11.21
CA SER A 370 -13.61 -10.42 -12.40
C SER A 370 -14.25 -9.61 -13.53
N GLY A 371 -14.13 -10.09 -14.76
CA GLY A 371 -14.58 -9.40 -15.98
C GLY A 371 -13.63 -9.62 -17.17
N GLU A 372 -14.02 -9.17 -18.36
CA GLU A 372 -13.30 -9.40 -19.61
C GLU A 372 -11.93 -8.70 -19.71
N SER A 373 -11.13 -9.03 -20.73
CA SER A 373 -9.83 -8.37 -20.95
C SER A 373 -10.03 -6.89 -21.33
N GLY A 374 -9.35 -5.99 -20.61
CA GLY A 374 -9.53 -4.53 -20.74
C GLY A 374 -10.63 -3.90 -19.86
N SER A 375 -11.36 -4.66 -19.04
CA SER A 375 -12.47 -4.11 -18.22
C SER A 375 -12.07 -3.32 -16.97
N GLY A 376 -10.77 -3.13 -16.67
CA GLY A 376 -10.29 -2.33 -15.54
C GLY A 376 -10.01 -3.09 -14.22
N LYS A 377 -9.82 -4.42 -14.28
CA LYS A 377 -9.53 -5.27 -13.11
C LYS A 377 -8.28 -4.85 -12.34
N THR A 378 -7.14 -4.72 -13.02
CA THR A 378 -5.83 -4.38 -12.41
C THR A 378 -5.82 -2.99 -11.78
N GLU A 379 -6.47 -1.99 -12.41
CA GLU A 379 -6.69 -0.68 -11.81
C GLU A 379 -7.54 -0.76 -10.54
N SER A 380 -8.63 -1.54 -10.58
CA SER A 380 -9.46 -1.80 -9.40
C SER A 380 -8.66 -2.48 -8.28
N ALA A 381 -7.79 -3.43 -8.62
CA ALA A 381 -6.88 -4.07 -7.67
C ALA A 381 -5.89 -3.06 -7.06
N HIS A 382 -5.30 -2.19 -7.88
CA HIS A 382 -4.38 -1.13 -7.42
C HIS A 382 -5.07 -0.19 -6.43
N LEU A 383 -6.27 0.28 -6.77
CA LEU A 383 -7.06 1.20 -5.93
C LEU A 383 -7.47 0.57 -4.59
N ILE A 384 -7.77 -0.72 -4.56
CA ILE A 384 -8.02 -1.47 -3.33
C ILE A 384 -6.77 -1.56 -2.46
N VAL A 385 -5.59 -1.89 -3.04
CA VAL A 385 -4.32 -1.92 -2.30
C VAL A 385 -3.97 -0.53 -1.75
N GLN A 386 -4.15 0.52 -2.54
CA GLN A 386 -3.95 1.91 -2.13
C GLN A 386 -4.83 2.27 -0.92
N HIS A 387 -6.10 1.86 -0.93
CA HIS A 387 -7.03 2.14 0.14
C HIS A 387 -6.76 1.29 1.40
N LEU A 388 -6.57 -0.02 1.27
CA LEU A 388 -6.22 -0.92 2.38
C LEU A 388 -4.91 -0.50 3.09
N THR A 389 -3.91 -0.03 2.33
CA THR A 389 -2.64 0.49 2.89
C THR A 389 -2.83 1.81 3.63
N PHE A 390 -3.84 2.61 3.27
CA PHE A 390 -4.24 3.81 4.00
C PHE A 390 -5.03 3.46 5.28
N LEU A 391 -6.04 2.59 5.17
CA LEU A 391 -6.89 2.13 6.27
C LEU A 391 -6.08 1.48 7.39
N GLY A 392 -5.19 0.56 7.02
CA GLY A 392 -4.34 -0.18 7.95
C GLY A 392 -3.16 0.59 8.51
N LYS A 393 -3.19 1.94 8.47
CA LYS A 393 -2.28 2.86 9.19
C LYS A 393 -0.84 2.36 9.25
N ALA A 394 -0.25 2.13 8.07
CA ALA A 394 1.12 1.62 7.95
C ALA A 394 2.13 2.57 8.62
N ASN A 395 2.44 2.31 9.90
CA ASN A 395 3.27 3.16 10.75
C ASN A 395 4.70 3.38 10.20
N ASN A 396 5.16 2.47 9.33
CA ASN A 396 6.39 2.61 8.57
C ASN A 396 6.06 3.08 7.15
N GLN A 397 6.33 4.35 6.86
CA GLN A 397 6.14 4.95 5.53
C GLN A 397 6.86 4.15 4.43
N THR A 398 8.05 3.62 4.70
CA THR A 398 8.80 2.83 3.70
C THR A 398 8.08 1.53 3.34
N LEU A 399 7.36 0.89 4.29
CA LEU A 399 6.59 -0.32 3.98
C LEU A 399 5.40 -0.01 3.06
N ARG A 400 4.71 1.12 3.31
CA ARG A 400 3.65 1.61 2.41
C ARG A 400 4.17 1.89 1.01
N GLU A 401 5.29 2.59 0.89
CA GLU A 401 5.91 2.90 -0.41
C GLU A 401 6.33 1.62 -1.14
N LYS A 402 6.94 0.66 -0.43
CA LYS A 402 7.28 -0.67 -0.97
C LYS A 402 6.07 -1.40 -1.54
N ILE A 403 4.98 -1.53 -0.78
CA ILE A 403 3.77 -2.27 -1.19
C ILE A 403 3.17 -1.65 -2.47
N LEU A 404 3.14 -0.33 -2.58
CA LEU A 404 2.58 0.36 -3.76
C LEU A 404 3.49 0.25 -5.00
N GLN A 405 4.81 0.33 -4.85
CA GLN A 405 5.77 0.22 -5.97
C GLN A 405 5.89 -1.20 -6.54
N VAL A 406 5.46 -2.22 -5.79
CA VAL A 406 5.53 -3.63 -6.22
C VAL A 406 4.59 -3.93 -7.39
N ASN A 407 3.44 -3.27 -7.49
CA ASN A 407 2.54 -3.42 -8.64
C ASN A 407 3.28 -3.06 -9.95
N SER A 408 3.81 -1.84 -10.04
CA SER A 408 4.55 -1.34 -11.20
C SER A 408 5.73 -2.24 -11.61
N LEU A 409 6.46 -2.79 -10.64
CA LEU A 409 7.58 -3.69 -10.92
C LEU A 409 7.10 -5.04 -11.49
N VAL A 410 6.09 -5.66 -10.88
CA VAL A 410 5.60 -6.97 -11.35
C VAL A 410 4.88 -6.83 -12.69
N GLU A 411 4.12 -5.74 -12.91
CA GLU A 411 3.47 -5.44 -14.19
C GLU A 411 4.47 -5.29 -15.35
N ALA A 412 5.63 -4.65 -15.13
CA ALA A 412 6.64 -4.55 -16.20
C ALA A 412 7.15 -5.92 -16.69
N PHE A 413 7.20 -6.93 -15.81
CA PHE A 413 7.60 -8.30 -16.16
C PHE A 413 6.42 -9.23 -16.49
N GLY A 414 5.20 -8.91 -16.04
CA GLY A 414 4.02 -9.75 -16.15
C GLY A 414 2.98 -9.31 -17.19
N ASN A 415 3.05 -8.06 -17.65
CA ASN A 415 2.09 -7.48 -18.59
C ASN A 415 2.71 -7.25 -19.98
N ALA A 416 1.85 -7.22 -20.99
CA ALA A 416 2.20 -6.94 -22.38
C ALA A 416 1.06 -6.24 -23.14
N CYS A 417 1.41 -5.63 -24.27
CA CYS A 417 0.45 -5.07 -25.21
C CYS A 417 -0.12 -6.17 -26.11
N THR A 418 -1.44 -6.27 -26.11
CA THR A 418 -2.27 -7.22 -26.87
C THR A 418 -3.19 -6.46 -27.83
N ALA A 419 -3.85 -7.16 -28.75
CA ALA A 419 -4.82 -6.54 -29.65
C ALA A 419 -5.96 -5.80 -28.90
N ILE A 420 -6.34 -6.26 -27.69
CA ILE A 420 -7.51 -5.75 -26.95
C ILE A 420 -7.13 -4.81 -25.78
N ASN A 421 -5.92 -4.94 -25.22
CA ASN A 421 -5.43 -4.09 -24.13
C ASN A 421 -3.89 -3.88 -24.20
N ASP A 422 -3.43 -2.63 -24.06
CA ASP A 422 -2.02 -2.26 -24.14
C ASP A 422 -1.20 -2.57 -22.87
N ASN A 423 -1.85 -2.68 -21.71
CA ASN A 423 -1.26 -3.14 -20.44
C ASN A 423 -2.05 -4.38 -19.97
N SER A 424 -1.99 -5.48 -20.73
CA SER A 424 -2.67 -6.72 -20.39
C SER A 424 -1.82 -7.59 -19.50
N SER A 425 -2.30 -7.90 -18.29
CA SER A 425 -1.70 -8.91 -17.42
C SER A 425 -1.70 -10.28 -18.09
N ARG A 426 -0.52 -10.87 -18.27
CA ARG A 426 -0.31 -12.19 -18.89
C ARG A 426 0.07 -13.26 -17.86
N PHE A 427 -0.36 -13.04 -16.61
CA PHE A 427 -0.24 -13.94 -15.47
C PHE A 427 -1.40 -13.63 -14.49
N GLY A 428 -1.71 -14.57 -13.60
CA GLY A 428 -2.63 -14.37 -12.48
C GLY A 428 -1.87 -13.97 -11.21
N LYS A 429 -2.43 -13.05 -10.44
CA LYS A 429 -1.82 -12.43 -9.26
C LYS A 429 -2.78 -12.55 -8.07
N TYR A 430 -2.35 -13.25 -7.02
CA TYR A 430 -3.00 -13.18 -5.71
C TYR A 430 -2.09 -12.39 -4.76
N LEU A 431 -2.60 -11.28 -4.23
CA LEU A 431 -1.88 -10.39 -3.31
C LEU A 431 -2.53 -10.49 -1.92
N GLU A 432 -1.77 -11.04 -0.98
CA GLU A 432 -2.14 -11.23 0.42
C GLU A 432 -1.59 -10.06 1.24
N MET A 433 -2.46 -9.14 1.68
CA MET A 433 -2.08 -8.08 2.63
C MET A 433 -2.22 -8.61 4.06
N MET A 434 -1.13 -8.55 4.85
CA MET A 434 -1.07 -9.08 6.20
C MET A 434 -1.23 -7.96 7.23
N PHE A 435 -2.13 -8.16 8.21
CA PHE A 435 -2.48 -7.18 9.24
C PHE A 435 -2.37 -7.77 10.65
N THR A 436 -2.08 -6.91 11.63
CA THR A 436 -2.25 -7.28 13.05
C THR A 436 -3.73 -7.48 13.38
N PRO A 437 -4.07 -8.18 14.48
CA PRO A 437 -5.44 -8.17 15.04
C PRO A 437 -5.99 -6.77 15.40
N THR A 438 -5.12 -5.76 15.49
CA THR A 438 -5.49 -4.33 15.66
C THR A 438 -5.65 -3.57 14.32
N GLY A 439 -5.59 -4.28 13.19
CA GLY A 439 -5.81 -3.73 11.85
C GLY A 439 -4.61 -2.98 11.25
N ALA A 440 -3.40 -3.06 11.82
CA ALA A 440 -2.22 -2.39 11.28
C ALA A 440 -1.49 -3.25 10.25
N VAL A 441 -1.07 -2.69 9.10
CA VAL A 441 -0.32 -3.44 8.07
C VAL A 441 1.02 -3.92 8.63
N MET A 442 1.24 -5.24 8.59
CA MET A 442 2.50 -5.89 8.96
C MET A 442 3.41 -6.13 7.74
N GLY A 443 2.81 -6.38 6.57
CA GLY A 443 3.53 -6.69 5.34
C GLY A 443 2.58 -7.14 4.22
N ALA A 444 3.14 -7.66 3.14
CA ALA A 444 2.35 -8.25 2.05
C ALA A 444 3.10 -9.40 1.36
N ARG A 445 2.35 -10.25 0.65
CA ARG A 445 2.86 -11.39 -0.10
C ARG A 445 2.14 -11.51 -1.44
N ILE A 446 2.85 -11.88 -2.49
CA ILE A 446 2.29 -12.18 -3.82
C ILE A 446 2.49 -13.67 -4.11
N SER A 447 1.44 -14.30 -4.65
CA SER A 447 1.53 -15.59 -5.32
C SER A 447 1.29 -15.38 -6.82
N GLU A 448 2.26 -15.76 -7.65
CA GLU A 448 2.19 -15.69 -9.11
C GLU A 448 1.65 -16.99 -9.71
N TYR A 449 0.81 -16.88 -10.75
CA TYR A 449 0.17 -18.02 -11.42
C TYR A 449 0.19 -17.85 -12.93
N LEU A 450 0.34 -18.96 -13.67
CA LEU A 450 -0.06 -19.04 -15.08
C LEU A 450 0.54 -17.96 -16.01
N LEU A 451 1.85 -17.70 -15.88
CA LEU A 451 2.59 -16.79 -16.77
C LEU A 451 2.62 -17.33 -18.22
N GLU A 452 2.25 -16.48 -19.19
CA GLU A 452 2.26 -16.76 -20.63
C GLU A 452 3.69 -16.80 -21.21
N LYS A 453 4.52 -17.77 -20.78
CA LYS A 453 5.95 -17.86 -21.14
C LYS A 453 6.21 -17.82 -22.65
N SER A 454 5.30 -18.36 -23.47
CA SER A 454 5.43 -18.39 -24.93
C SER A 454 5.50 -17.01 -25.58
N ARG A 455 4.96 -15.96 -24.94
CA ARG A 455 5.09 -14.57 -25.39
C ARG A 455 6.55 -14.10 -25.45
N VAL A 456 7.46 -14.71 -24.69
CA VAL A 456 8.90 -14.40 -24.72
C VAL A 456 9.50 -14.66 -26.11
N ILE A 457 9.08 -15.74 -26.77
CA ILE A 457 9.70 -16.23 -28.01
C ILE A 457 8.93 -15.83 -29.27
N LYS A 458 7.60 -15.65 -29.17
CA LYS A 458 6.71 -15.38 -30.30
C LYS A 458 5.45 -14.63 -29.85
N GLN A 459 5.04 -13.63 -30.62
CA GLN A 459 3.83 -12.84 -30.36
C GLN A 459 2.87 -12.90 -31.54
N ALA A 460 1.58 -12.60 -31.31
CA ALA A 460 0.60 -12.49 -32.38
C ALA A 460 0.72 -11.16 -33.15
N VAL A 461 0.13 -11.08 -34.34
CA VAL A 461 0.23 -9.90 -35.20
C VAL A 461 -0.41 -8.68 -34.50
N GLY A 462 0.36 -7.60 -34.37
CA GLY A 462 -0.04 -6.39 -33.66
C GLY A 462 0.26 -6.38 -32.15
N GLU A 463 0.62 -7.53 -31.58
CA GLU A 463 0.99 -7.63 -30.16
C GLU A 463 2.48 -7.38 -29.90
N LYS A 464 2.85 -7.33 -28.62
CA LYS A 464 4.23 -7.14 -28.16
C LYS A 464 4.65 -8.18 -27.14
N ASN A 465 5.96 -8.28 -26.91
CA ASN A 465 6.55 -9.03 -25.82
C ASN A 465 6.26 -8.33 -24.47
N PHE A 466 6.71 -8.91 -23.34
CA PHE A 466 6.60 -8.29 -22.03
C PHE A 466 7.29 -6.91 -21.99
N HIS A 467 6.68 -5.95 -21.29
CA HIS A 467 7.10 -4.54 -21.31
C HIS A 467 8.57 -4.34 -20.94
N ILE A 468 9.08 -5.11 -19.97
CA ILE A 468 10.46 -5.04 -19.50
C ILE A 468 11.50 -5.17 -20.61
N PHE A 469 11.26 -5.98 -21.66
CA PHE A 469 12.22 -6.14 -22.76
C PHE A 469 12.39 -4.85 -23.60
N TYR A 470 11.32 -4.06 -23.76
CA TYR A 470 11.39 -2.76 -24.42
C TYR A 470 11.99 -1.69 -23.49
N TYR A 471 11.63 -1.72 -22.20
CA TYR A 471 12.15 -0.78 -21.21
C TYR A 471 13.66 -0.96 -20.99
N ILE A 472 14.14 -2.19 -20.79
CA ILE A 472 15.58 -2.44 -20.59
C ILE A 472 16.41 -2.04 -21.80
N TYR A 473 15.97 -2.38 -23.02
CA TYR A 473 16.72 -2.10 -24.23
C TYR A 473 16.75 -0.58 -24.50
N ALA A 474 15.64 0.15 -24.32
CA ALA A 474 15.63 1.63 -24.40
C ALA A 474 16.47 2.29 -23.30
N GLY A 475 16.43 1.75 -22.07
CA GLY A 475 17.24 2.20 -20.95
C GLY A 475 18.74 2.07 -21.22
N LEU A 476 19.17 0.89 -21.66
CA LEU A 476 20.57 0.61 -22.01
C LEU A 476 21.03 1.41 -23.24
N TYR A 477 20.17 1.65 -24.23
CA TYR A 477 20.46 2.55 -25.35
C TYR A 477 20.78 3.97 -24.87
N HIS A 478 19.84 4.61 -24.15
CA HIS A 478 20.04 5.99 -23.67
C HIS A 478 21.17 6.12 -22.63
N GLN A 479 21.48 5.07 -21.88
CA GLN A 479 22.61 5.03 -20.95
C GLN A 479 23.95 4.65 -21.60
N ARG A 480 23.99 4.43 -22.94
CA ARG A 480 25.18 4.00 -23.71
C ARG A 480 25.81 2.70 -23.18
N LYS A 481 24.96 1.73 -22.84
CA LYS A 481 25.33 0.44 -22.22
C LYS A 481 24.97 -0.79 -23.07
N LEU A 482 24.45 -0.65 -24.29
CA LEU A 482 24.11 -1.84 -25.11
C LEU A 482 25.33 -2.75 -25.35
N SER A 483 26.52 -2.18 -25.53
CA SER A 483 27.79 -2.92 -25.64
C SER A 483 28.18 -3.69 -24.36
N GLU A 484 27.92 -3.15 -23.16
CA GLU A 484 28.14 -3.85 -21.86
C GLU A 484 27.30 -5.15 -21.78
N PHE A 485 26.14 -5.16 -22.45
CA PHE A 485 25.21 -6.29 -22.50
C PHE A 485 25.23 -7.02 -23.86
N ARG A 486 26.23 -6.74 -24.72
CA ARG A 486 26.37 -7.24 -26.10
C ARG A 486 25.06 -7.25 -26.90
N LEU A 487 24.29 -6.18 -26.83
CA LEU A 487 23.04 -6.02 -27.60
C LEU A 487 23.31 -5.20 -28.88
N PRO A 488 22.74 -5.58 -30.04
CA PRO A 488 22.92 -4.84 -31.29
C PRO A 488 22.23 -3.48 -31.22
N GLU A 489 22.79 -2.44 -31.85
CA GLU A 489 22.19 -1.09 -31.88
C GLU A 489 21.34 -0.83 -33.13
N GLU A 490 21.74 -1.35 -34.30
CA GLU A 490 21.08 -1.06 -35.59
C GLU A 490 19.87 -1.96 -35.89
N LYS A 491 19.88 -3.21 -35.39
CA LYS A 491 18.87 -4.24 -35.68
C LYS A 491 18.20 -4.70 -34.38
N PRO A 492 16.86 -4.81 -34.33
CA PRO A 492 16.18 -5.26 -33.13
C PRO A 492 16.40 -6.78 -32.92
N PRO A 493 16.69 -7.24 -31.68
CA PRO A 493 16.77 -8.67 -31.38
C PRO A 493 15.48 -9.42 -31.76
N ARG A 494 15.62 -10.66 -32.24
CA ARG A 494 14.54 -11.47 -32.84
C ARG A 494 13.25 -11.50 -32.03
N TYR A 495 13.36 -11.65 -30.70
CA TYR A 495 12.22 -11.78 -29.79
C TYR A 495 11.45 -10.47 -29.51
N ILE A 496 11.95 -9.30 -29.93
CA ILE A 496 11.22 -8.02 -29.84
C ILE A 496 10.98 -7.35 -31.19
N ALA A 497 11.51 -7.91 -32.29
CA ALA A 497 11.37 -7.41 -33.64
C ALA A 497 9.90 -7.46 -34.13
N ASP A 498 9.32 -6.30 -34.44
CA ASP A 498 8.04 -6.20 -35.14
C ASP A 498 8.26 -6.31 -36.66
N GLY A 499 7.28 -6.86 -37.38
CA GLY A 499 7.31 -7.00 -38.84
C GLY A 499 7.24 -5.68 -39.61
N THR A 500 7.28 -4.52 -38.93
CA THR A 500 7.30 -3.19 -39.55
C THR A 500 8.68 -2.52 -39.49
N GLY A 501 9.65 -3.14 -38.79
CA GLY A 501 10.98 -2.58 -38.55
C GLY A 501 11.02 -1.37 -37.60
N ARG A 502 9.87 -0.94 -37.05
CA ARG A 502 9.76 0.32 -36.30
C ARG A 502 10.24 0.22 -34.86
N VAL A 503 10.61 -0.97 -34.37
CA VAL A 503 11.08 -1.20 -32.99
C VAL A 503 12.22 -0.27 -32.60
N ILE A 504 13.30 -0.23 -33.39
CA ILE A 504 14.47 0.61 -33.08
C ILE A 504 14.07 2.09 -33.04
N HIS A 505 13.38 2.59 -34.07
CA HIS A 505 12.86 3.96 -34.06
C HIS A 505 11.97 4.26 -32.85
N ASN A 506 11.05 3.36 -32.48
CA ASN A 506 10.21 3.51 -31.30
C ASN A 506 11.04 3.57 -30.02
N ILE A 507 12.11 2.78 -29.92
CA ILE A 507 13.01 2.71 -28.76
C ILE A 507 13.88 3.98 -28.64
N THR A 508 14.40 4.50 -29.74
CA THR A 508 15.29 5.67 -29.72
C THR A 508 14.53 7.01 -29.62
N SER A 509 13.30 7.09 -30.14
CA SER A 509 12.49 8.33 -30.16
C SER A 509 11.46 8.45 -29.03
N LYS A 510 10.94 7.35 -28.47
CA LYS A 510 9.87 7.43 -27.46
C LYS A 510 10.43 7.58 -26.06
N GLU A 511 10.49 8.83 -25.61
CA GLU A 511 10.84 9.21 -24.24
C GLU A 511 9.99 8.46 -23.18
N SER A 512 8.78 8.01 -23.52
CA SER A 512 7.96 7.16 -22.64
C SER A 512 8.66 5.87 -22.21
N TYR A 513 9.41 5.18 -23.09
CA TYR A 513 10.12 3.96 -22.71
C TYR A 513 11.31 4.24 -21.80
N ARG A 514 11.99 5.38 -22.02
CA ARG A 514 13.04 5.87 -21.12
C ARG A 514 12.48 6.18 -19.72
N ARG A 515 11.40 6.97 -19.62
CA ARG A 515 10.75 7.33 -18.35
C ARG A 515 10.25 6.08 -17.61
N GLN A 516 9.71 5.08 -18.32
CA GLN A 516 9.31 3.81 -17.71
C GLN A 516 10.51 3.00 -17.19
N PHE A 517 11.64 2.96 -17.91
CA PHE A 517 12.86 2.33 -17.38
C PHE A 517 13.40 3.05 -16.13
N GLU A 518 13.44 4.38 -16.14
CA GLU A 518 13.84 5.19 -14.98
C GLU A 518 12.90 4.96 -13.78
N ALA A 519 11.60 4.79 -14.02
CA ALA A 519 10.62 4.39 -13.00
C ALA A 519 10.89 2.98 -12.44
N ILE A 520 11.16 1.98 -13.29
CA ILE A 520 11.50 0.62 -12.82
C ILE A 520 12.84 0.59 -12.06
N GLN A 521 13.83 1.40 -12.45
CA GLN A 521 15.05 1.62 -11.66
C GLN A 521 14.76 2.30 -10.31
N HIS A 522 13.69 3.10 -10.18
CA HIS A 522 13.22 3.58 -8.87
C HIS A 522 12.52 2.47 -8.08
N CYS A 523 11.59 1.70 -8.68
CA CYS A 523 10.88 0.60 -8.02
C CYS A 523 11.86 -0.40 -7.37
N PHE A 524 12.88 -0.87 -8.12
CA PHE A 524 13.90 -1.79 -7.59
C PHE A 524 14.59 -1.25 -6.32
N ARG A 525 15.00 0.03 -6.34
CA ARG A 525 15.68 0.68 -5.20
C ARG A 525 14.74 0.87 -4.00
N THR A 526 13.51 1.33 -4.22
CA THR A 526 12.52 1.54 -3.16
C THR A 526 12.08 0.22 -2.50
N ILE A 527 11.96 -0.86 -3.28
CA ILE A 527 11.65 -2.19 -2.76
C ILE A 527 12.82 -2.78 -1.95
N GLY A 528 14.06 -2.48 -2.34
CA GLY A 528 15.29 -2.89 -1.65
C GLY A 528 16.06 -4.01 -2.33
N PHE A 529 15.99 -4.10 -3.66
CA PHE A 529 16.93 -4.91 -4.45
C PHE A 529 18.31 -4.23 -4.48
N THR A 530 19.39 -5.03 -4.42
CA THR A 530 20.75 -4.49 -4.56
C THR A 530 21.13 -4.29 -6.03
N ASP A 531 22.01 -3.34 -6.34
CA ASP A 531 22.42 -3.07 -7.74
C ASP A 531 23.05 -4.29 -8.41
N LYS A 532 23.69 -5.19 -7.63
CA LYS A 532 24.25 -6.47 -8.11
C LYS A 532 23.16 -7.44 -8.56
N GLU A 533 22.04 -7.48 -7.84
CA GLU A 533 20.87 -8.27 -8.24
C GLU A 533 20.21 -7.67 -9.48
N VAL A 534 20.00 -6.36 -9.53
CA VAL A 534 19.41 -5.67 -10.69
C VAL A 534 20.27 -5.86 -11.94
N HIS A 535 21.59 -5.72 -11.83
CA HIS A 535 22.51 -6.00 -12.94
C HIS A 535 22.48 -7.48 -13.37
N SER A 536 22.34 -8.43 -12.43
CA SER A 536 22.20 -9.85 -12.78
C SER A 536 20.87 -10.16 -13.48
N VAL A 537 19.76 -9.52 -13.07
CA VAL A 537 18.46 -9.55 -13.77
C VAL A 537 18.61 -9.00 -15.19
N TYR A 538 19.29 -7.87 -15.35
CA TYR A 538 19.54 -7.25 -16.66
C TYR A 538 20.38 -8.14 -17.59
N ARG A 539 21.42 -8.81 -17.07
CA ARG A 539 22.22 -9.77 -17.85
C ARG A 539 21.39 -10.96 -18.30
N ILE A 540 20.49 -11.51 -17.47
CA ILE A 540 19.62 -12.62 -17.88
C ILE A 540 18.62 -12.17 -18.95
N LEU A 541 18.04 -10.97 -18.83
CA LEU A 541 17.14 -10.41 -19.86
C LEU A 541 17.85 -10.17 -21.20
N ALA A 542 19.04 -9.57 -21.19
CA ALA A 542 19.86 -9.39 -22.39
C ALA A 542 20.32 -10.73 -22.98
N GLY A 543 20.64 -11.71 -22.13
CA GLY A 543 20.96 -13.08 -22.54
C GLY A 543 19.81 -13.77 -23.25
N ILE A 544 18.56 -13.59 -22.80
CA ILE A 544 17.37 -14.10 -23.51
C ILE A 544 17.25 -13.45 -24.90
N LEU A 545 17.44 -12.13 -25.01
CA LEU A 545 17.39 -11.43 -26.31
C LEU A 545 18.50 -11.91 -27.27
N ASN A 546 19.71 -12.20 -26.77
CA ASN A 546 20.81 -12.72 -27.58
C ASN A 546 20.66 -14.20 -27.93
N ILE A 547 20.13 -15.04 -27.03
CA ILE A 547 19.74 -16.43 -27.36
C ILE A 547 18.78 -16.43 -28.56
N GLY A 548 17.80 -15.52 -28.59
CA GLY A 548 16.87 -15.41 -29.71
C GLY A 548 17.52 -15.07 -31.05
N ASN A 549 18.71 -14.48 -31.06
CA ASN A 549 19.45 -14.18 -32.29
C ASN A 549 20.25 -15.40 -32.82
N ILE A 550 20.34 -16.51 -32.08
CA ILE A 550 21.00 -17.74 -32.55
C ILE A 550 20.16 -18.38 -33.65
N GLU A 551 20.80 -18.63 -34.79
CA GLU A 551 20.22 -19.29 -35.96
C GLU A 551 20.80 -20.71 -36.12
N PHE A 552 20.12 -21.53 -36.92
CA PHE A 552 20.51 -22.93 -37.15
C PHE A 552 20.39 -23.26 -38.63
N ALA A 553 21.38 -23.99 -39.16
CA ALA A 553 21.43 -24.48 -40.54
C ALA A 553 21.62 -26.01 -40.56
N ALA A 554 21.29 -26.66 -41.68
CA ALA A 554 21.44 -28.11 -41.85
C ALA A 554 22.77 -28.45 -42.55
N ILE A 555 23.56 -29.35 -41.96
CA ILE A 555 24.87 -29.73 -42.50
C ILE A 555 24.70 -30.55 -43.77
N SER A 556 25.10 -30.00 -44.91
CA SER A 556 24.98 -30.63 -46.24
C SER A 556 26.05 -31.70 -46.48
N SER A 557 26.00 -32.81 -45.73
CA SER A 557 26.93 -33.95 -45.88
C SER A 557 26.23 -35.20 -46.44
N GLN A 558 26.92 -35.95 -47.30
CA GLN A 558 26.32 -37.04 -48.10
C GLN A 558 25.73 -38.22 -47.30
N HIS A 559 25.98 -38.29 -45.99
CA HIS A 559 25.51 -39.39 -45.12
C HIS A 559 24.86 -38.94 -43.79
N GLN A 560 24.67 -37.63 -43.56
CA GLN A 560 24.00 -37.12 -42.34
C GLN A 560 23.15 -35.89 -42.68
N THR A 561 21.85 -36.10 -42.94
CA THR A 561 20.86 -35.05 -43.23
C THR A 561 20.32 -34.36 -41.97
N ASP A 562 20.36 -35.04 -40.82
CA ASP A 562 19.53 -34.70 -39.65
C ASP A 562 20.28 -33.86 -38.60
N LYS A 563 21.43 -33.27 -38.97
CA LYS A 563 22.32 -32.56 -38.06
C LYS A 563 22.30 -31.05 -38.29
N SER A 564 22.00 -30.29 -37.23
CA SER A 564 22.10 -28.83 -37.20
C SER A 564 23.52 -28.32 -36.90
N GLU A 565 23.86 -27.15 -37.44
CA GLU A 565 24.98 -26.30 -37.01
C GLU A 565 24.50 -24.86 -36.72
N VAL A 566 25.34 -24.05 -36.05
CA VAL A 566 25.09 -22.63 -35.79
C VAL A 566 25.93 -21.79 -36.77
N PRO A 567 25.36 -21.22 -37.85
CA PRO A 567 26.11 -20.46 -38.83
C PRO A 567 26.57 -19.07 -38.32
N ASN A 568 25.91 -18.52 -37.29
CA ASN A 568 26.15 -17.18 -36.77
C ASN A 568 26.83 -17.18 -35.39
N ALA A 569 28.07 -17.69 -35.34
CA ALA A 569 28.87 -17.86 -34.12
C ALA A 569 28.95 -16.60 -33.22
N GLU A 570 28.90 -15.39 -33.78
CA GLU A 570 28.86 -14.13 -33.01
C GLU A 570 27.62 -14.06 -32.07
N ALA A 571 26.44 -14.47 -32.53
CA ALA A 571 25.22 -14.45 -31.71
C ALA A 571 25.30 -15.45 -30.54
N LEU A 572 25.91 -16.61 -30.79
CA LEU A 572 26.20 -17.63 -29.79
C LEU A 572 27.20 -17.11 -28.74
N GLU A 573 28.32 -16.51 -29.17
CA GLU A 573 29.32 -15.94 -28.25
C GLU A 573 28.73 -14.78 -27.44
N ASN A 574 27.92 -13.93 -28.07
CA ASN A 574 27.22 -12.83 -27.41
C ASN A 574 26.24 -13.34 -26.34
N ALA A 575 25.48 -14.40 -26.62
CA ALA A 575 24.63 -15.06 -25.63
C ALA A 575 25.45 -15.68 -24.47
N ALA A 576 26.47 -16.47 -24.79
CA ALA A 576 27.31 -17.17 -23.82
C ALA A 576 28.04 -16.21 -22.87
N SER A 577 28.68 -15.18 -23.42
CA SER A 577 29.41 -14.15 -22.66
C SER A 577 28.47 -13.37 -21.73
N VAL A 578 27.29 -12.96 -22.20
CA VAL A 578 26.30 -12.25 -21.37
C VAL A 578 25.78 -13.14 -20.23
N LEU A 579 25.64 -14.45 -20.46
CA LEU A 579 25.21 -15.43 -19.46
C LEU A 579 26.34 -16.00 -18.58
N CYS A 580 27.62 -15.66 -18.84
CA CYS A 580 28.80 -16.21 -18.15
C CYS A 580 28.94 -17.74 -18.25
N ILE A 581 28.70 -18.31 -19.44
CA ILE A 581 28.89 -19.74 -19.78
C ILE A 581 29.86 -19.90 -20.96
N SER A 582 30.41 -21.10 -21.17
CA SER A 582 31.21 -21.41 -22.37
C SER A 582 30.33 -21.38 -23.62
N PRO A 583 30.78 -20.77 -24.74
CA PRO A 583 30.07 -20.84 -26.01
C PRO A 583 30.09 -22.25 -26.61
N GLU A 584 31.13 -23.05 -26.34
CA GLU A 584 31.23 -24.45 -26.76
C GLU A 584 30.19 -25.32 -26.03
N GLU A 585 30.12 -25.23 -24.69
CA GLU A 585 29.08 -25.89 -23.87
C GLU A 585 27.67 -25.50 -24.33
N LEU A 586 27.45 -24.20 -24.57
CA LEU A 586 26.16 -23.69 -25.08
C LEU A 586 25.84 -24.25 -26.46
N GLN A 587 26.82 -24.34 -27.37
CA GLN A 587 26.59 -24.88 -28.71
C GLN A 587 26.19 -26.35 -28.64
N GLU A 588 26.94 -27.17 -27.90
CA GLU A 588 26.69 -28.61 -27.80
C GLU A 588 25.30 -28.90 -27.20
N ALA A 589 24.89 -28.15 -26.16
CA ALA A 589 23.57 -28.27 -25.55
C ALA A 589 22.40 -27.74 -26.42
N LEU A 590 22.68 -27.00 -27.49
CA LEU A 590 21.68 -26.54 -28.48
C LEU A 590 21.61 -27.48 -29.70
N ILE A 591 22.75 -27.95 -30.23
CA ILE A 591 22.80 -28.76 -31.46
C ILE A 591 22.80 -30.28 -31.22
N SER A 592 22.81 -30.72 -29.96
CA SER A 592 22.72 -32.14 -29.58
C SER A 592 21.76 -32.36 -28.40
N HIS A 593 21.46 -33.62 -28.12
CA HIS A 593 20.79 -34.04 -26.89
C HIS A 593 21.31 -35.40 -26.42
N CYS A 594 21.42 -35.56 -25.10
CA CYS A 594 21.78 -36.81 -24.46
C CYS A 594 20.52 -37.67 -24.20
N VAL A 595 20.54 -38.93 -24.67
CA VAL A 595 19.51 -39.93 -24.34
C VAL A 595 20.16 -41.07 -23.57
N VAL A 596 19.84 -41.19 -22.27
CA VAL A 596 20.19 -42.38 -21.49
C VAL A 596 19.13 -43.45 -21.72
N THR A 597 19.54 -44.62 -22.21
CA THR A 597 18.68 -45.80 -22.38
C THR A 597 19.35 -47.04 -21.83
N ARG A 598 18.70 -47.70 -20.85
CA ARG A 598 19.20 -48.94 -20.21
C ARG A 598 20.59 -48.83 -19.56
N GLY A 599 21.04 -47.62 -19.25
CA GLY A 599 22.38 -47.34 -18.72
C GLY A 599 23.42 -46.92 -19.77
N GLU A 600 23.08 -46.98 -21.06
CA GLU A 600 23.92 -46.47 -22.15
C GLU A 600 23.57 -45.01 -22.46
N THR A 601 24.59 -44.17 -22.55
CA THR A 601 24.49 -42.72 -22.82
C THR A 601 24.67 -42.46 -24.32
N ILE A 602 23.58 -42.21 -25.04
CA ILE A 602 23.60 -41.99 -26.49
C ILE A 602 23.43 -40.49 -26.78
N ILE A 603 24.51 -39.84 -27.21
CA ILE A 603 24.46 -38.46 -27.74
C ILE A 603 23.90 -38.51 -29.16
N ARG A 604 22.92 -37.65 -29.46
CA ARG A 604 22.32 -37.51 -30.80
C ARG A 604 22.35 -36.05 -31.23
N ALA A 605 22.53 -35.79 -32.52
CA ALA A 605 22.34 -34.47 -33.08
C ALA A 605 20.85 -34.05 -33.01
N ASN A 606 20.63 -32.74 -32.92
CA ASN A 606 19.33 -32.13 -33.15
C ASN A 606 19.19 -31.78 -34.64
N THR A 607 17.97 -31.86 -35.16
CA THR A 607 17.61 -31.21 -36.44
C THR A 607 17.50 -29.69 -36.23
N VAL A 608 17.44 -28.93 -37.31
CA VAL A 608 17.28 -27.46 -37.28
C VAL A 608 16.06 -27.03 -36.45
N ASP A 609 14.91 -27.66 -36.68
CA ASP A 609 13.69 -27.36 -35.90
C ASP A 609 13.85 -27.73 -34.43
N ARG A 610 14.52 -28.85 -34.13
CA ARG A 610 14.71 -29.29 -32.75
C ARG A 610 15.71 -28.41 -31.99
N ALA A 611 16.75 -27.92 -32.65
CA ALA A 611 17.65 -26.94 -32.06
C ALA A 611 16.93 -25.60 -31.78
N ALA A 612 16.03 -25.18 -32.67
CA ALA A 612 15.16 -24.02 -32.45
C ALA A 612 14.18 -24.24 -31.28
N ASP A 613 13.53 -25.41 -31.16
CA ASP A 613 12.71 -25.77 -29.99
C ASP A 613 13.51 -25.64 -28.68
N VAL A 614 14.77 -26.10 -28.66
CA VAL A 614 15.61 -26.09 -27.47
C VAL A 614 16.05 -24.66 -27.11
N ARG A 615 16.45 -23.84 -28.08
CA ARG A 615 16.71 -22.39 -27.91
C ARG A 615 15.50 -21.67 -27.32
N ASP A 616 14.31 -21.98 -27.83
CA ASP A 616 13.06 -21.35 -27.41
C ASP A 616 12.60 -21.86 -26.03
N ALA A 617 12.79 -23.16 -25.74
CA ALA A 617 12.58 -23.75 -24.41
C ALA A 617 13.51 -23.15 -23.35
N MET A 618 14.81 -22.98 -23.68
CA MET A 618 15.79 -22.29 -22.84
C MET A 618 15.35 -20.86 -22.53
N SER A 619 14.90 -20.12 -23.54
CA SER A 619 14.43 -18.74 -23.42
C SER A 619 13.19 -18.62 -22.51
N LYS A 620 12.18 -19.48 -22.70
CA LYS A 620 10.99 -19.58 -21.84
C LYS A 620 11.34 -19.93 -20.39
N ALA A 621 12.27 -20.88 -20.20
CA ALA A 621 12.68 -21.35 -18.88
C ALA A 621 13.49 -20.30 -18.10
N LEU A 622 14.41 -19.60 -18.77
CA LEU A 622 15.15 -18.46 -18.21
C LEU A 622 14.17 -17.39 -17.69
N TYR A 623 13.22 -16.96 -18.53
CA TYR A 623 12.27 -15.91 -18.14
C TYR A 623 11.33 -16.34 -17.02
N GLY A 624 10.73 -17.54 -17.12
CA GLY A 624 9.80 -18.04 -16.09
C GLY A 624 10.47 -18.23 -14.73
N ARG A 625 11.71 -18.74 -14.70
CA ARG A 625 12.48 -18.87 -13.45
C ARG A 625 12.91 -17.50 -12.90
N LEU A 626 13.31 -16.56 -13.76
CA LEU A 626 13.65 -15.19 -13.36
C LEU A 626 12.46 -14.46 -12.74
N PHE A 627 11.28 -14.53 -13.35
CA PHE A 627 10.05 -13.91 -12.84
C PHE A 627 9.68 -14.46 -11.46
N SER A 628 9.65 -15.79 -11.31
CA SER A 628 9.35 -16.43 -10.03
C SER A 628 10.41 -16.13 -8.95
N TRP A 629 11.67 -15.94 -9.33
CA TRP A 629 12.70 -15.43 -8.40
C TRP A 629 12.44 -13.97 -7.99
N ILE A 630 12.06 -13.07 -8.92
CA ILE A 630 11.71 -11.68 -8.59
C ILE A 630 10.55 -11.64 -7.59
N VAL A 631 9.49 -12.41 -7.82
CA VAL A 631 8.33 -12.48 -6.89
C VAL A 631 8.74 -13.06 -5.53
N ASN A 632 9.54 -14.13 -5.48
CA ASN A 632 10.08 -14.66 -4.22
C ASN A 632 11.02 -13.67 -3.50
N ARG A 633 11.76 -12.83 -4.23
CA ARG A 633 12.62 -11.79 -3.66
C ARG A 633 11.81 -10.63 -3.10
N ILE A 634 10.75 -10.20 -3.81
CA ILE A 634 9.74 -9.24 -3.30
C ILE A 634 9.11 -9.79 -2.01
N ASN A 635 8.63 -11.04 -2.01
CA ASN A 635 8.07 -11.71 -0.82
C ASN A 635 9.04 -11.83 0.36
N THR A 636 10.35 -11.74 0.11
CA THR A 636 11.38 -11.70 1.15
C THR A 636 11.64 -10.28 1.68
N LEU A 637 11.39 -9.25 0.86
CA LEU A 637 11.58 -7.83 1.18
C LEU A 637 10.31 -7.14 1.75
N LEU A 638 9.13 -7.77 1.60
CA LEU A 638 7.84 -7.36 2.18
C LEU A 638 7.41 -8.17 3.42
N GLN A 639 8.24 -9.13 3.83
CA GLN A 639 7.99 -10.02 4.97
C GLN A 639 8.08 -9.21 6.29
N PRO A 640 7.16 -9.40 7.26
CA PRO A 640 7.22 -8.66 8.53
C PRO A 640 8.48 -9.00 9.33
N ASP A 641 8.96 -8.02 10.12
CA ASP A 641 10.10 -8.21 11.01
C ASP A 641 9.79 -9.27 12.08
N LYS A 642 10.56 -10.37 12.04
CA LYS A 642 10.42 -11.52 12.95
C LYS A 642 10.49 -11.20 14.45
N ASN A 643 11.00 -10.02 14.79
CA ASN A 643 11.15 -9.55 16.17
C ASN A 643 9.87 -8.89 16.71
N ILE A 644 8.84 -8.69 15.87
CA ILE A 644 7.64 -7.92 16.21
C ILE A 644 6.39 -8.81 16.38
N CYS A 645 6.20 -9.82 15.52
CA CYS A 645 5.04 -10.73 15.58
C CYS A 645 5.39 -12.18 15.23
N SER A 646 4.68 -13.11 15.86
CA SER A 646 4.54 -14.51 15.42
C SER A 646 3.83 -14.57 14.06
N ALA A 647 4.21 -15.54 13.21
CA ALA A 647 3.67 -15.64 11.85
C ALA A 647 2.22 -16.18 11.79
N ASP A 648 1.76 -16.84 12.85
CA ASP A 648 0.46 -17.53 12.89
C ASP A 648 -0.68 -16.68 13.50
N ASP A 649 -0.39 -15.46 14.00
CA ASP A 649 -1.36 -14.55 14.65
C ASP A 649 -1.84 -13.39 13.75
N GLY A 650 -1.52 -13.43 12.45
CA GLY A 650 -1.88 -12.40 11.47
C GLY A 650 -3.25 -12.62 10.81
N MET A 651 -3.93 -11.53 10.48
CA MET A 651 -5.16 -11.53 9.66
C MET A 651 -4.81 -11.13 8.22
N ASN A 652 -5.48 -11.73 7.23
CA ASN A 652 -5.19 -11.51 5.81
C ASN A 652 -6.38 -10.92 5.04
N VAL A 653 -6.10 -9.96 4.15
CA VAL A 653 -6.97 -9.61 3.04
C VAL A 653 -6.28 -10.05 1.74
N GLY A 654 -6.78 -11.13 1.16
CA GLY A 654 -6.40 -11.58 -0.18
C GLY A 654 -7.08 -10.73 -1.25
N ILE A 655 -6.38 -10.44 -2.34
CA ILE A 655 -6.87 -9.67 -3.49
C ILE A 655 -6.50 -10.46 -4.74
N LEU A 656 -7.51 -10.90 -5.50
CA LEU A 656 -7.31 -11.64 -6.74
C LEU A 656 -7.47 -10.72 -7.95
N ASP A 657 -6.39 -10.60 -8.71
CA ASP A 657 -6.34 -9.97 -10.04
C ASP A 657 -5.86 -11.02 -11.05
N ILE A 658 -6.77 -11.47 -11.93
CA ILE A 658 -6.44 -12.41 -13.02
C ILE A 658 -6.61 -11.73 -14.37
N PHE A 659 -5.97 -12.29 -15.39
CA PHE A 659 -6.30 -12.03 -16.79
C PHE A 659 -7.82 -12.17 -17.02
N GLY A 660 -8.37 -11.37 -17.93
CA GLY A 660 -9.78 -11.50 -18.30
C GLY A 660 -10.05 -12.72 -19.15
N PHE A 661 -11.33 -12.99 -19.40
CA PHE A 661 -11.73 -13.84 -20.51
C PHE A 661 -11.23 -13.24 -21.84
N GLU A 662 -10.72 -14.07 -22.75
CA GLU A 662 -10.13 -13.66 -24.03
C GLU A 662 -10.64 -14.49 -25.20
N ASN A 663 -11.02 -13.81 -26.28
CA ASN A 663 -11.45 -14.43 -27.53
C ASN A 663 -10.92 -13.59 -28.71
N PHE A 664 -9.84 -14.05 -29.33
CA PHE A 664 -9.21 -13.45 -30.50
C PHE A 664 -9.62 -14.21 -31.78
N GLY A 665 -9.28 -13.66 -32.96
CA GLY A 665 -9.52 -14.33 -34.25
C GLY A 665 -8.78 -15.67 -34.44
N ARG A 666 -7.80 -15.98 -33.57
CA ARG A 666 -7.11 -17.29 -33.49
C ARG A 666 -6.66 -17.52 -32.04
N ASN A 667 -7.38 -18.37 -31.31
CA ASN A 667 -7.06 -18.69 -29.91
C ASN A 667 -6.20 -19.95 -29.82
N SER A 668 -5.26 -19.98 -28.88
CA SER A 668 -4.30 -21.08 -28.67
C SER A 668 -4.46 -21.69 -27.26
N PHE A 669 -3.63 -22.69 -26.94
CA PHE A 669 -3.56 -23.36 -25.63
C PHE A 669 -3.48 -22.38 -24.43
N GLU A 670 -2.82 -21.24 -24.60
CA GLU A 670 -2.70 -20.19 -23.61
C GLU A 670 -4.06 -19.53 -23.31
N GLN A 671 -4.83 -19.18 -24.35
CA GLN A 671 -6.21 -18.68 -24.22
C GLN A 671 -7.16 -19.76 -23.66
N LEU A 672 -6.91 -21.04 -23.95
CA LEU A 672 -7.68 -22.14 -23.38
C LEU A 672 -7.46 -22.21 -21.86
N CYS A 673 -6.21 -22.15 -21.41
CA CYS A 673 -5.88 -22.05 -19.98
C CYS A 673 -6.52 -20.82 -19.33
N ILE A 674 -6.40 -19.64 -19.97
CA ILE A 674 -6.97 -18.36 -19.49
C ILE A 674 -8.50 -18.45 -19.31
N ASN A 675 -9.21 -19.05 -20.27
CA ASN A 675 -10.66 -19.14 -20.22
C ASN A 675 -11.14 -20.24 -19.25
N ILE A 676 -10.45 -21.37 -19.14
CA ILE A 676 -10.74 -22.39 -18.09
C ILE A 676 -10.56 -21.79 -16.69
N ALA A 677 -9.55 -20.95 -16.48
CA ALA A 677 -9.35 -20.27 -15.20
C ALA A 677 -10.46 -19.23 -14.92
N ASN A 678 -10.94 -18.49 -15.93
CA ASN A 678 -12.09 -17.60 -15.78
C ASN A 678 -13.39 -18.39 -15.49
N GLU A 679 -13.62 -19.52 -16.16
CA GLU A 679 -14.72 -20.46 -15.91
C GLU A 679 -14.72 -20.94 -14.43
N GLN A 680 -13.54 -21.25 -13.91
CA GLN A 680 -13.33 -21.70 -12.54
C GLN A 680 -13.66 -20.63 -11.49
N ILE A 681 -13.39 -19.35 -11.79
CA ILE A 681 -13.75 -18.22 -10.92
C ILE A 681 -15.24 -17.86 -11.04
N GLN A 682 -15.85 -17.97 -12.22
CA GLN A 682 -17.30 -17.82 -12.37
C GLN A 682 -18.07 -18.91 -11.60
N TYR A 683 -17.56 -20.16 -11.60
CA TYR A 683 -18.12 -21.22 -10.76
C TYR A 683 -18.00 -20.90 -9.26
N TYR A 684 -16.85 -20.41 -8.80
CA TYR A 684 -16.67 -19.98 -7.41
C TYR A 684 -17.68 -18.88 -7.02
N PHE A 685 -17.91 -17.88 -7.89
CA PHE A 685 -18.97 -16.88 -7.70
C PHE A 685 -20.36 -17.54 -7.63
N ASN A 686 -20.71 -18.39 -8.59
CA ASN A 686 -22.02 -19.04 -8.66
C ASN A 686 -22.30 -19.90 -7.41
N GLN A 687 -21.28 -20.60 -6.88
CA GLN A 687 -21.40 -21.36 -5.64
C GLN A 687 -21.61 -20.44 -4.43
N HIS A 688 -20.80 -19.38 -4.27
CA HIS A 688 -20.91 -18.50 -3.10
C HIS A 688 -22.15 -17.60 -3.10
N VAL A 689 -22.61 -17.12 -4.25
CA VAL A 689 -23.76 -16.21 -4.38
C VAL A 689 -25.09 -16.97 -4.45
N PHE A 690 -25.17 -18.10 -5.17
CA PHE A 690 -26.43 -18.82 -5.36
C PHE A 690 -26.50 -20.15 -4.59
N ALA A 691 -25.56 -21.08 -4.81
CA ALA A 691 -25.70 -22.44 -4.31
C ALA A 691 -25.61 -22.54 -2.77
N LEU A 692 -24.55 -21.97 -2.20
CA LEU A 692 -24.31 -21.89 -0.75
C LEU A 692 -25.24 -20.90 -0.04
N GLU A 693 -25.99 -20.07 -0.77
CA GLU A 693 -27.03 -19.20 -0.20
C GLU A 693 -28.37 -19.95 -0.09
N GLN A 694 -28.83 -20.56 -1.18
CA GLN A 694 -30.09 -21.31 -1.21
C GLN A 694 -30.05 -22.60 -0.37
N MET A 695 -28.93 -23.32 -0.36
CA MET A 695 -28.75 -24.50 0.50
C MET A 695 -28.76 -24.13 2.00
N GLU A 696 -28.25 -22.95 2.36
CA GLU A 696 -28.24 -22.49 3.75
C GLU A 696 -29.66 -22.16 4.23
N TYR A 697 -30.50 -21.56 3.39
CA TYR A 697 -31.92 -21.33 3.69
C TYR A 697 -32.67 -22.65 3.89
N GLN A 698 -32.44 -23.65 3.03
CA GLN A 698 -33.03 -24.99 3.17
C GLN A 698 -32.59 -25.67 4.48
N ASN A 699 -31.29 -25.62 4.81
CA ASN A 699 -30.74 -26.16 6.04
C ASN A 699 -31.34 -25.51 7.29
N GLU A 700 -31.45 -24.18 7.31
CA GLU A 700 -32.00 -23.41 8.44
C GLU A 700 -33.54 -23.35 8.46
N GLY A 701 -34.22 -23.85 7.42
CA GLY A 701 -35.68 -23.93 7.33
C GLY A 701 -36.36 -22.60 7.01
N ILE A 702 -35.73 -21.77 6.20
CA ILE A 702 -36.23 -20.47 5.75
C ILE A 702 -36.95 -20.64 4.42
N ASP A 703 -38.19 -20.15 4.37
CA ASP A 703 -38.96 -20.04 3.13
C ASP A 703 -38.39 -18.87 2.30
N ALA A 704 -37.73 -19.20 1.19
CA ALA A 704 -37.05 -18.26 0.32
C ALA A 704 -37.18 -18.74 -1.13
N THR A 705 -37.53 -17.82 -2.03
CA THR A 705 -37.77 -18.10 -3.44
C THR A 705 -36.54 -18.70 -4.11
N LEU A 706 -36.72 -19.82 -4.82
CA LEU A 706 -35.65 -20.46 -5.59
C LEU A 706 -35.25 -19.55 -6.76
N VAL A 707 -33.99 -19.11 -6.79
CA VAL A 707 -33.42 -18.33 -7.90
C VAL A 707 -32.66 -19.27 -8.82
N MET A 708 -33.19 -19.45 -10.03
CA MET A 708 -32.53 -20.19 -11.11
C MET A 708 -31.31 -19.40 -11.61
N TYR A 709 -30.21 -20.09 -11.85
CA TYR A 709 -28.95 -19.55 -12.39
C TYR A 709 -28.28 -20.63 -13.26
N GLU A 710 -27.36 -20.25 -14.15
CA GLU A 710 -26.60 -21.21 -14.95
C GLU A 710 -25.45 -21.83 -14.15
N ASP A 711 -25.56 -23.11 -13.79
CA ASP A 711 -24.42 -23.87 -13.26
C ASP A 711 -23.47 -24.31 -14.39
N ASN A 712 -22.25 -23.78 -14.35
CA ASN A 712 -21.17 -24.10 -15.29
C ASN A 712 -20.31 -25.29 -14.85
N ARG A 713 -20.62 -25.95 -13.72
CA ARG A 713 -19.94 -27.17 -13.27
C ARG A 713 -19.79 -28.28 -14.34
N PRO A 714 -20.79 -28.61 -15.19
CA PRO A 714 -20.64 -29.67 -16.18
C PRO A 714 -19.55 -29.38 -17.23
N LEU A 715 -19.25 -28.10 -17.45
CA LEU A 715 -18.16 -27.64 -18.31
C LEU A 715 -16.80 -27.73 -17.59
N LEU A 716 -16.73 -27.44 -16.28
CA LEU A 716 -15.52 -27.67 -15.48
C LEU A 716 -15.19 -29.15 -15.31
N ASP A 717 -16.18 -30.02 -15.11
CA ASP A 717 -15.99 -31.46 -15.11
C ASP A 717 -15.43 -31.92 -16.48
N MET A 718 -15.96 -31.43 -17.62
CA MET A 718 -15.41 -31.68 -18.96
C MET A 718 -13.93 -31.26 -19.10
N PHE A 719 -13.49 -30.19 -18.43
CA PHE A 719 -12.10 -29.74 -18.47
C PHE A 719 -11.16 -30.53 -17.53
N LEU A 720 -11.59 -30.77 -16.28
CA LEU A 720 -10.70 -31.08 -15.15
C LEU A 720 -10.85 -32.51 -14.60
N GLN A 721 -11.91 -33.24 -14.96
CA GLN A 721 -12.19 -34.58 -14.46
C GLN A 721 -11.20 -35.61 -15.02
N LYS A 722 -10.82 -36.59 -14.20
CA LYS A 722 -10.02 -37.75 -14.63
C LYS A 722 -10.92 -38.98 -14.83
N PRO A 723 -10.63 -39.88 -15.79
CA PRO A 723 -9.50 -39.83 -16.73
C PRO A 723 -9.81 -39.12 -18.07
N LEU A 724 -11.08 -38.79 -18.37
CA LEU A 724 -11.52 -38.39 -19.72
C LEU A 724 -11.70 -36.88 -19.95
N GLY A 725 -11.41 -36.02 -18.97
CA GLY A 725 -11.49 -34.57 -19.16
C GLY A 725 -10.42 -34.04 -20.13
N LEU A 726 -10.69 -32.90 -20.76
CA LEU A 726 -9.86 -32.31 -21.84
C LEU A 726 -8.37 -32.24 -21.46
N LEU A 727 -8.05 -31.72 -20.26
CA LEU A 727 -6.67 -31.61 -19.82
C LEU A 727 -6.00 -32.97 -19.55
N ALA A 728 -6.77 -34.00 -19.21
CA ALA A 728 -6.25 -35.36 -19.00
C ALA A 728 -5.97 -36.08 -20.34
N LEU A 729 -6.86 -35.92 -21.33
CA LEU A 729 -6.67 -36.43 -22.68
C LEU A 729 -5.44 -35.78 -23.35
N LEU A 730 -5.29 -34.46 -23.19
CA LEU A 730 -4.12 -33.70 -23.65
C LEU A 730 -2.82 -34.19 -22.98
N ASP A 731 -2.88 -34.47 -21.67
CA ASP A 731 -1.76 -35.04 -20.90
C ASP A 731 -1.38 -36.48 -21.30
N GLU A 732 -2.30 -37.22 -21.90
CA GLU A 732 -2.06 -38.56 -22.42
C GLU A 732 -1.39 -38.47 -23.81
N GLU A 733 -1.96 -37.70 -24.74
CA GLU A 733 -1.40 -37.50 -26.08
C GLU A 733 -0.01 -36.83 -26.03
N SER A 734 0.21 -35.81 -25.19
CA SER A 734 1.54 -35.17 -25.04
C SER A 734 2.63 -36.13 -24.53
N ARG A 735 2.26 -37.30 -23.99
CA ARG A 735 3.19 -38.34 -23.55
C ARG A 735 3.33 -39.48 -24.57
N PHE A 736 2.49 -39.56 -25.59
CA PHE A 736 2.52 -40.61 -26.60
C PHE A 736 3.48 -40.23 -27.76
N PRO A 737 4.55 -41.01 -28.05
CA PRO A 737 5.60 -40.58 -28.98
C PRO A 737 5.19 -40.38 -30.44
N GLN A 738 4.02 -40.85 -30.86
CA GLN A 738 3.50 -40.76 -32.23
C GLN A 738 2.20 -39.92 -32.31
N ALA A 739 1.80 -39.23 -31.23
CA ALA A 739 0.64 -38.34 -31.27
C ALA A 739 0.93 -37.07 -32.08
N THR A 740 -0.11 -36.55 -32.73
CA THR A 740 -0.08 -35.28 -33.47
C THR A 740 -1.23 -34.40 -33.01
N ASP A 741 -1.18 -33.10 -33.27
CA ASP A 741 -2.28 -32.21 -32.92
C ASP A 741 -3.61 -32.63 -33.61
N GLN A 742 -3.54 -33.40 -34.70
CA GLN A 742 -4.71 -33.99 -35.34
C GLN A 742 -5.27 -35.18 -34.51
N THR A 743 -4.43 -36.12 -34.04
CA THR A 743 -4.90 -37.21 -33.17
C THR A 743 -5.50 -36.68 -31.86
N LEU A 744 -4.96 -35.57 -31.34
CA LEU A 744 -5.54 -34.85 -30.20
C LEU A 744 -6.97 -34.35 -30.49
N VAL A 745 -7.21 -33.69 -31.62
CA VAL A 745 -8.55 -33.18 -31.99
C VAL A 745 -9.54 -34.31 -32.22
N ASP A 746 -9.13 -35.38 -32.91
CA ASP A 746 -9.98 -36.56 -33.14
C ASP A 746 -10.33 -37.25 -31.80
N LYS A 747 -9.36 -37.36 -30.87
CA LYS A 747 -9.58 -37.89 -29.52
C LYS A 747 -10.49 -37.01 -28.68
N PHE A 748 -10.43 -35.68 -28.81
CA PHE A 748 -11.40 -34.77 -28.20
C PHE A 748 -12.81 -35.00 -28.77
N GLU A 749 -12.97 -35.12 -30.09
CA GLU A 749 -14.29 -35.37 -30.70
C GLU A 749 -14.89 -36.74 -30.34
N ASP A 750 -14.08 -37.77 -30.13
CA ASP A 750 -14.58 -39.08 -29.68
C ASP A 750 -14.98 -39.10 -28.18
N ASN A 751 -14.28 -38.36 -27.31
CA ASN A 751 -14.45 -38.45 -25.85
C ASN A 751 -15.28 -37.32 -25.24
N LEU A 752 -15.24 -36.09 -25.79
CA LEU A 752 -15.87 -34.89 -25.21
C LEU A 752 -17.24 -34.58 -25.83
N ARG A 753 -18.04 -35.60 -26.16
CA ARG A 753 -19.34 -35.48 -26.85
C ARG A 753 -20.44 -34.91 -25.93
N CYS A 754 -20.39 -33.61 -25.66
CA CYS A 754 -21.33 -32.88 -24.81
C CYS A 754 -21.89 -31.62 -25.51
N LYS A 755 -22.87 -30.94 -24.89
CA LYS A 755 -23.48 -29.72 -25.46
C LYS A 755 -22.53 -28.51 -25.57
N TYR A 756 -21.37 -28.56 -24.93
CA TYR A 756 -20.43 -27.44 -24.84
C TYR A 756 -19.29 -27.51 -25.87
N PHE A 757 -19.00 -28.68 -26.44
CA PHE A 757 -17.90 -28.90 -27.38
C PHE A 757 -18.43 -29.09 -28.81
N TRP A 758 -17.73 -28.54 -29.82
CA TRP A 758 -17.99 -28.85 -31.23
C TRP A 758 -16.72 -28.82 -32.08
N ARG A 759 -16.75 -29.51 -33.23
CA ARG A 759 -15.76 -29.38 -34.30
C ARG A 759 -16.34 -28.56 -35.46
N PRO A 760 -15.64 -27.55 -35.99
CA PRO A 760 -16.09 -26.85 -37.20
C PRO A 760 -16.06 -27.79 -38.42
N LYS A 761 -17.05 -27.66 -39.32
CA LYS A 761 -17.01 -28.38 -40.60
C LYS A 761 -16.13 -27.60 -41.58
N GLY A 762 -15.16 -28.28 -42.19
CA GLY A 762 -14.26 -27.68 -43.19
C GLY A 762 -13.07 -26.89 -42.63
N VAL A 763 -12.79 -26.96 -41.33
CA VAL A 763 -11.54 -26.45 -40.73
C VAL A 763 -10.85 -27.61 -40.02
N GLU A 764 -9.76 -28.08 -40.61
CA GLU A 764 -8.89 -29.09 -40.00
C GLU A 764 -8.10 -28.46 -38.84
N LEU A 765 -7.66 -29.27 -37.86
CA LEU A 765 -6.93 -28.82 -36.67
C LEU A 765 -7.60 -27.76 -35.76
N CYS A 766 -8.93 -27.61 -35.78
CA CYS A 766 -9.65 -26.70 -34.86
C CYS A 766 -10.79 -27.36 -34.08
N PHE A 767 -11.06 -26.87 -32.87
CA PHE A 767 -12.21 -27.25 -32.03
C PHE A 767 -12.77 -26.03 -31.28
N GLY A 768 -14.05 -26.04 -30.93
CA GLY A 768 -14.72 -24.93 -30.27
C GLY A 768 -15.40 -25.32 -28.96
N ILE A 769 -15.46 -24.37 -28.02
CA ILE A 769 -16.05 -24.55 -26.69
C ILE A 769 -17.00 -23.39 -26.36
N LEU A 770 -18.14 -23.72 -25.76
CA LEU A 770 -19.14 -22.79 -25.23
C LEU A 770 -18.83 -22.53 -23.75
N HIS A 771 -18.17 -21.40 -23.49
CA HIS A 771 -17.92 -20.88 -22.15
C HIS A 771 -19.11 -20.06 -21.64
N TYR A 772 -19.12 -19.71 -20.35
CA TYR A 772 -20.11 -18.78 -19.78
C TYR A 772 -20.19 -17.44 -20.55
N ALA A 773 -19.04 -16.92 -21.00
CA ALA A 773 -18.92 -15.70 -21.81
C ALA A 773 -19.11 -15.92 -23.33
N GLY A 774 -19.52 -17.13 -23.76
CA GLY A 774 -19.89 -17.42 -25.14
C GLY A 774 -18.94 -18.38 -25.87
N LYS A 775 -19.02 -18.36 -27.20
CA LYS A 775 -18.35 -19.34 -28.08
C LYS A 775 -16.93 -18.92 -28.43
N VAL A 776 -15.95 -19.78 -28.12
CA VAL A 776 -14.54 -19.59 -28.46
C VAL A 776 -14.09 -20.70 -29.41
N LEU A 777 -13.32 -20.34 -30.43
CA LEU A 777 -12.71 -21.28 -31.38
C LEU A 777 -11.21 -21.37 -31.10
N TYR A 778 -10.73 -22.59 -30.88
CA TYR A 778 -9.34 -22.92 -30.57
C TYR A 778 -8.66 -23.64 -31.74
N ASP A 779 -7.44 -23.21 -32.03
CA ASP A 779 -6.51 -23.83 -32.94
C ASP A 779 -5.65 -24.86 -32.18
N ALA A 780 -5.60 -26.09 -32.68
CA ALA A 780 -4.82 -27.18 -32.10
C ALA A 780 -3.34 -27.15 -32.52
N SER A 781 -2.95 -26.34 -33.50
CA SER A 781 -1.59 -26.30 -34.06
C SER A 781 -0.50 -26.07 -33.00
N GLY A 782 0.33 -27.08 -32.77
CA GLY A 782 1.43 -27.07 -31.80
C GLY A 782 1.00 -27.21 -30.33
N VAL A 783 -0.27 -27.52 -30.04
CA VAL A 783 -0.79 -27.64 -28.66
C VAL A 783 -0.10 -28.79 -27.91
N LEU A 784 0.23 -29.90 -28.58
CA LEU A 784 0.96 -31.01 -27.95
C LEU A 784 2.36 -30.61 -27.48
N GLU A 785 3.13 -29.85 -28.26
CA GLU A 785 4.48 -29.42 -27.88
C GLU A 785 4.44 -28.29 -26.84
N LYS A 786 3.47 -27.36 -26.96
CA LYS A 786 3.19 -26.34 -25.93
C LYS A 786 2.85 -26.96 -24.57
N ASN A 787 2.13 -28.08 -24.55
CA ASN A 787 1.80 -28.76 -23.30
C ASN A 787 3.00 -29.54 -22.70
N LYS A 788 3.98 -29.97 -23.51
CA LYS A 788 5.20 -30.62 -22.99
C LYS A 788 6.08 -29.64 -22.20
N ASP A 789 6.36 -28.46 -22.77
CA ASP A 789 7.26 -27.41 -22.22
C ASP A 789 8.58 -27.93 -21.61
N THR A 790 9.12 -29.02 -22.15
CA THR A 790 10.30 -29.72 -21.61
C THR A 790 11.60 -29.02 -22.00
N LEU A 791 12.34 -28.52 -21.00
CA LEU A 791 13.74 -28.12 -21.16
C LEU A 791 14.65 -29.37 -21.11
N PRO A 792 15.61 -29.56 -22.04
CA PRO A 792 16.58 -30.66 -21.97
C PRO A 792 17.46 -30.62 -20.73
N ALA A 793 17.90 -31.79 -20.27
CA ALA A 793 18.81 -31.90 -19.12
C ALA A 793 20.16 -31.23 -19.39
N ASP A 794 20.67 -31.33 -20.61
CA ASP A 794 21.97 -30.81 -21.02
C ASP A 794 22.03 -29.28 -20.87
N VAL A 795 20.98 -28.57 -21.32
CA VAL A 795 20.81 -27.12 -21.12
C VAL A 795 20.71 -26.75 -19.63
N VAL A 796 20.09 -27.60 -18.80
CA VAL A 796 20.05 -27.38 -17.33
C VAL A 796 21.42 -27.55 -16.68
N VAL A 797 22.29 -28.41 -17.22
CA VAL A 797 23.68 -28.56 -16.75
C VAL A 797 24.50 -27.33 -17.12
N VAL A 798 24.48 -26.88 -18.37
CA VAL A 798 25.21 -25.67 -18.82
C VAL A 798 24.72 -24.42 -18.07
N LEU A 799 23.42 -24.26 -17.82
CA LEU A 799 22.92 -23.14 -17.02
C LEU A 799 23.31 -23.19 -15.52
N ARG A 800 23.92 -24.29 -15.05
CA ARG A 800 24.53 -24.41 -13.71
C ARG A 800 26.04 -24.14 -13.72
N THR A 801 26.75 -24.24 -14.85
CA THR A 801 28.19 -23.88 -14.95
C THR A 801 28.41 -22.36 -14.89
N SER A 802 27.37 -21.57 -15.19
CA SER A 802 27.36 -20.11 -15.16
C SER A 802 28.00 -19.46 -13.92
N GLU A 803 28.97 -18.56 -14.13
CA GLU A 803 29.55 -17.72 -13.06
C GLU A 803 28.53 -16.72 -12.45
N ASN A 804 27.47 -16.37 -13.20
CA ASN A 804 26.40 -15.51 -12.70
C ASN A 804 25.61 -16.25 -11.61
N LYS A 805 25.91 -15.92 -10.35
CA LYS A 805 25.33 -16.55 -9.15
C LYS A 805 23.80 -16.54 -9.12
N LEU A 806 23.15 -15.54 -9.70
CA LEU A 806 21.69 -15.55 -9.82
C LEU A 806 21.23 -16.65 -10.78
N LEU A 807 21.82 -16.72 -11.96
CA LEU A 807 21.48 -17.72 -12.97
C LEU A 807 21.73 -19.16 -12.47
N GLN A 808 22.87 -19.40 -11.83
CA GLN A 808 23.16 -20.68 -11.18
C GLN A 808 22.13 -21.03 -10.10
N GLN A 809 21.68 -20.07 -9.28
CA GLN A 809 20.59 -20.29 -8.31
C GLN A 809 19.27 -20.64 -9.01
N LEU A 810 18.91 -19.94 -10.11
CA LEU A 810 17.66 -20.20 -10.84
C LEU A 810 17.55 -21.68 -11.25
N PHE A 811 18.63 -22.32 -11.72
CA PHE A 811 18.63 -23.70 -12.22
C PHE A 811 19.08 -24.75 -11.19
N SER A 812 19.59 -24.32 -10.04
CA SER A 812 19.84 -25.18 -8.87
C SER A 812 18.60 -25.37 -8.00
N ILE A 813 17.69 -24.39 -7.94
CA ILE A 813 16.45 -24.48 -7.17
C ILE A 813 15.42 -25.38 -7.92
N PRO A 814 14.79 -26.35 -7.23
CA PRO A 814 13.74 -27.18 -7.82
C PRO A 814 12.44 -26.39 -8.01
N LEU A 815 11.64 -26.80 -9.01
CA LEU A 815 10.30 -26.26 -9.20
C LEU A 815 9.30 -26.94 -8.26
N THR A 816 8.27 -26.20 -7.88
CA THR A 816 7.11 -26.69 -7.13
C THR A 816 6.10 -27.38 -8.05
N LYS A 817 5.08 -28.03 -7.47
CA LYS A 817 3.96 -28.63 -8.24
C LYS A 817 3.19 -27.66 -9.13
N THR A 818 3.32 -26.34 -8.93
CA THR A 818 2.69 -25.29 -9.76
C THR A 818 3.60 -24.74 -10.86
N GLY A 819 4.87 -25.19 -10.93
CA GLY A 819 5.87 -24.71 -11.89
C GLY A 819 6.73 -23.53 -11.41
N ASN A 820 6.40 -22.91 -10.27
CA ASN A 820 7.15 -21.79 -9.68
C ASN A 820 8.38 -22.29 -8.88
N LEU A 821 9.36 -21.42 -8.62
CA LEU A 821 10.54 -21.75 -7.80
C LEU A 821 10.16 -22.05 -6.34
N ALA A 822 10.77 -23.11 -5.77
CA ALA A 822 10.62 -23.42 -4.35
C ALA A 822 11.37 -22.41 -3.44
N GLN A 823 10.76 -22.04 -2.32
CA GLN A 823 11.38 -21.15 -1.34
C GLN A 823 12.46 -21.87 -0.51
N THR A 824 13.62 -21.23 -0.34
CA THR A 824 14.83 -21.77 0.29
C THR A 824 14.69 -22.22 1.75
N ARG A 825 13.55 -21.93 2.41
CA ARG A 825 13.24 -22.42 3.78
C ARG A 825 12.54 -23.78 3.82
N ALA A 826 12.08 -24.32 2.69
CA ALA A 826 11.57 -25.68 2.63
C ALA A 826 12.71 -26.66 2.94
N ARG A 827 12.71 -27.28 4.13
CA ARG A 827 13.72 -28.26 4.53
C ARG A 827 13.78 -29.38 3.48
N ILE A 828 14.98 -29.72 3.03
CA ILE A 828 15.22 -30.88 2.17
C ILE A 828 14.96 -32.13 3.03
N THR A 829 13.73 -32.64 2.98
CA THR A 829 13.26 -33.74 3.86
C THR A 829 12.30 -34.66 3.10
N ALA A 830 12.77 -35.14 1.94
CA ALA A 830 12.14 -36.21 1.17
C ALA A 830 13.18 -37.03 0.36
N ALA A 831 14.04 -36.35 -0.41
CA ALA A 831 14.92 -37.00 -1.39
C ALA A 831 16.28 -37.52 -0.84
N SER A 832 16.81 -36.95 0.25
CA SER A 832 18.22 -37.13 0.64
C SER A 832 18.46 -38.24 1.69
N ARG A 833 17.74 -39.37 1.61
CA ARG A 833 17.83 -40.47 2.60
C ARG A 833 18.28 -41.83 2.02
N SER A 834 18.78 -41.87 0.79
CA SER A 834 19.16 -43.09 0.06
C SER A 834 20.63 -43.12 -0.37
N LEU A 835 21.56 -42.82 0.55
CA LEU A 835 23.00 -43.10 0.37
C LEU A 835 23.58 -43.72 1.66
N PRO A 836 24.26 -44.88 1.59
CA PRO A 836 25.01 -45.44 2.71
C PRO A 836 26.41 -44.79 2.81
N PRO A 837 26.96 -44.57 4.02
CA PRO A 837 28.26 -43.92 4.19
C PRO A 837 29.41 -44.93 4.30
N HIS A 838 30.46 -44.85 3.46
CA HIS A 838 31.75 -45.51 3.72
C HIS A 838 32.97 -44.87 3.02
N PHE A 839 34.09 -44.86 3.76
CA PHE A 839 35.51 -44.73 3.36
C PHE A 839 36.04 -43.50 2.58
N SER A 840 36.31 -42.43 3.35
CA SER A 840 37.67 -41.89 3.63
C SER A 840 38.74 -41.72 2.51
N THR A 841 39.15 -40.46 2.36
CA THR A 841 40.55 -39.99 2.20
C THR A 841 41.43 -40.51 1.05
N GLY A 842 41.46 -39.74 -0.05
CA GLY A 842 42.56 -39.74 -1.03
C GLY A 842 42.58 -38.42 -1.82
N ARG A 843 43.76 -37.81 -2.05
CA ARG A 843 43.90 -36.62 -2.92
C ARG A 843 44.12 -37.05 -4.36
N THR A 844 43.17 -36.81 -5.26
CA THR A 844 43.46 -36.63 -6.69
C THR A 844 42.35 -35.79 -7.37
N LYS A 845 42.52 -35.51 -8.68
CA LYS A 845 41.67 -34.62 -9.48
C LYS A 845 40.19 -35.01 -9.38
N VAL A 846 39.30 -34.00 -9.33
CA VAL A 846 37.88 -34.20 -9.61
C VAL A 846 37.74 -34.53 -11.08
N ASP A 847 37.31 -35.74 -11.39
CA ASP A 847 37.07 -36.17 -12.76
C ASP A 847 35.67 -35.74 -13.18
N THR A 848 35.56 -34.92 -14.24
CA THR A 848 34.31 -34.23 -14.62
C THR A 848 33.21 -35.20 -15.06
N LEU A 849 33.57 -36.47 -15.30
CA LEU A 849 32.69 -37.52 -15.80
C LEU A 849 31.67 -38.06 -14.78
N GLU A 850 31.91 -37.99 -13.47
CA GLU A 850 30.99 -38.57 -12.48
C GLU A 850 29.70 -37.76 -12.29
N VAL A 851 29.75 -36.44 -12.49
CA VAL A 851 28.58 -35.55 -12.42
C VAL A 851 27.54 -35.88 -13.51
N ILE A 852 27.96 -36.54 -14.59
CA ILE A 852 27.13 -36.91 -15.74
C ILE A 852 26.21 -38.11 -15.42
N ARG A 853 26.48 -38.89 -14.37
CA ARG A 853 25.82 -40.20 -14.16
C ARG A 853 24.37 -40.18 -13.67
N HIS A 854 23.84 -39.06 -13.15
CA HIS A 854 22.46 -39.00 -12.62
C HIS A 854 21.63 -37.78 -13.12
N PRO A 855 21.30 -37.67 -14.43
CA PRO A 855 20.41 -36.62 -14.94
C PRO A 855 18.96 -36.75 -14.41
N GLU A 856 18.50 -37.98 -14.20
CA GLU A 856 17.11 -38.30 -13.86
C GLU A 856 16.71 -37.80 -12.45
N GLU A 857 17.63 -37.77 -11.49
CA GLU A 857 17.29 -37.51 -10.09
C GLU A 857 16.93 -36.05 -9.80
N THR A 858 17.46 -35.08 -10.57
CA THR A 858 17.06 -33.66 -10.41
C THR A 858 15.78 -33.31 -11.18
N THR A 859 15.22 -34.25 -11.95
CA THR A 859 13.96 -34.09 -12.71
C THR A 859 12.86 -35.06 -12.24
N ASN A 860 13.03 -35.67 -11.06
CA ASN A 860 12.26 -36.83 -10.56
C ASN A 860 10.79 -36.54 -10.16
N MET A 861 10.19 -35.48 -10.70
CA MET A 861 8.73 -35.31 -10.78
C MET A 861 8.25 -35.72 -12.18
N LYS A 862 7.83 -36.99 -12.33
CA LYS A 862 7.25 -37.63 -13.53
C LYS A 862 6.76 -36.65 -14.61
N ARG A 863 7.62 -36.29 -15.57
CA ARG A 863 7.38 -35.41 -16.74
C ARG A 863 6.07 -34.61 -16.66
N GLN A 864 6.06 -33.61 -15.77
CA GLN A 864 4.90 -32.74 -15.59
C GLN A 864 4.77 -31.79 -16.78
N THR A 865 3.58 -31.78 -17.36
CA THR A 865 3.14 -30.95 -18.48
C THR A 865 2.62 -29.61 -18.00
N MET A 866 2.43 -28.65 -18.91
CA MET A 866 1.80 -27.37 -18.60
C MET A 866 0.35 -27.51 -18.12
N ALA A 867 -0.44 -28.45 -18.66
CA ALA A 867 -1.77 -28.75 -18.16
C ALA A 867 -1.76 -29.37 -16.75
N SER A 868 -0.77 -30.23 -16.43
CA SER A 868 -0.53 -30.69 -15.06
C SER A 868 -0.18 -29.53 -14.11
N TYR A 869 0.77 -28.66 -14.48
CA TYR A 869 1.13 -27.48 -13.68
C TYR A 869 -0.07 -26.55 -13.48
N PHE A 870 -0.80 -26.23 -14.56
CA PHE A 870 -2.02 -25.43 -14.57
C PHE A 870 -3.07 -25.94 -13.58
N ARG A 871 -3.32 -27.26 -13.57
CA ARG A 871 -4.29 -27.85 -12.64
C ARG A 871 -3.88 -27.67 -11.17
N TYR A 872 -2.58 -27.80 -10.86
CA TYR A 872 -2.08 -27.53 -9.50
C TYR A 872 -2.10 -26.04 -9.15
N SER A 873 -1.83 -25.14 -10.10
CA SER A 873 -1.95 -23.68 -9.91
C SER A 873 -3.38 -23.26 -9.56
N LEU A 874 -4.39 -23.80 -10.26
CA LEU A 874 -5.79 -23.54 -9.93
C LEU A 874 -6.18 -24.09 -8.54
N MET A 875 -5.72 -25.29 -8.17
CA MET A 875 -6.02 -25.88 -6.86
C MET A 875 -5.37 -25.08 -5.71
N ASP A 876 -4.11 -24.63 -5.87
CA ASP A 876 -3.44 -23.76 -4.89
C ASP A 876 -4.16 -22.41 -4.74
N LEU A 877 -4.51 -21.75 -5.85
CA LEU A 877 -5.27 -20.49 -5.86
C LEU A 877 -6.62 -20.63 -5.14
N LEU A 878 -7.45 -21.61 -5.53
CA LEU A 878 -8.75 -21.84 -4.89
C LEU A 878 -8.59 -22.15 -3.39
N SER A 879 -7.58 -22.93 -3.01
CA SER A 879 -7.34 -23.26 -1.60
C SER A 879 -7.00 -22.04 -0.73
N LYS A 880 -6.46 -20.96 -1.31
CA LYS A 880 -6.22 -19.68 -0.61
C LYS A 880 -7.47 -18.80 -0.59
N MET A 881 -8.24 -18.78 -1.67
CA MET A 881 -9.49 -18.02 -1.75
C MET A 881 -10.54 -18.50 -0.74
N VAL A 882 -10.69 -19.82 -0.54
CA VAL A 882 -11.70 -20.42 0.35
C VAL A 882 -11.43 -20.15 1.85
N VAL A 883 -10.21 -19.75 2.23
CA VAL A 883 -9.90 -19.37 3.62
C VAL A 883 -10.58 -18.06 4.02
N GLY A 884 -10.71 -17.11 3.07
CA GLY A 884 -11.26 -15.79 3.33
C GLY A 884 -12.73 -15.66 2.96
N GLN A 885 -13.46 -14.79 3.67
CA GLN A 885 -14.81 -14.40 3.28
C GLN A 885 -14.77 -13.60 1.95
N PRO A 886 -15.51 -14.01 0.90
CA PRO A 886 -15.42 -13.36 -0.41
C PRO A 886 -16.21 -12.04 -0.49
N HIS A 887 -15.60 -11.06 -1.14
CA HIS A 887 -16.20 -9.80 -1.60
C HIS A 887 -15.99 -9.71 -3.12
N PHE A 888 -17.06 -9.48 -3.90
CA PHE A 888 -16.98 -9.52 -5.37
C PHE A 888 -17.02 -8.14 -6.01
N VAL A 889 -16.12 -7.92 -6.98
CA VAL A 889 -16.12 -6.77 -7.88
C VAL A 889 -16.25 -7.25 -9.33
N ARG A 890 -17.26 -6.72 -10.03
CA ARG A 890 -17.58 -7.05 -11.43
C ARG A 890 -17.19 -5.87 -12.34
N CYS A 891 -16.07 -6.03 -13.02
CA CYS A 891 -15.51 -5.04 -13.95
C CYS A 891 -16.10 -5.24 -15.36
N ILE A 892 -16.81 -4.23 -15.88
CA ILE A 892 -17.54 -4.24 -17.15
C ILE A 892 -16.85 -3.29 -18.16
N LYS A 893 -16.69 -3.77 -19.39
CA LYS A 893 -16.12 -3.02 -20.52
C LYS A 893 -17.26 -2.33 -21.29
N PRO A 894 -17.34 -0.99 -21.37
CA PRO A 894 -18.49 -0.32 -21.99
C PRO A 894 -18.44 -0.27 -23.51
N ASN A 895 -17.26 -0.38 -24.13
CA ASN A 895 -17.09 -0.46 -25.58
C ASN A 895 -15.75 -1.14 -25.93
N ASP A 896 -15.66 -1.67 -27.14
CA ASP A 896 -14.50 -2.42 -27.61
C ASP A 896 -13.39 -1.54 -28.20
N ASP A 897 -13.74 -0.34 -28.67
CA ASP A 897 -12.85 0.64 -29.31
C ASP A 897 -11.90 1.35 -28.33
N ARG A 898 -12.11 1.16 -27.02
CA ARG A 898 -11.39 1.81 -25.90
C ARG A 898 -11.64 3.32 -25.79
N GLU A 899 -12.76 3.81 -26.31
CA GLU A 899 -13.10 5.24 -26.32
C GLU A 899 -13.80 5.65 -25.01
N ALA A 900 -13.38 6.76 -24.40
CA ALA A 900 -14.06 7.32 -23.24
C ALA A 900 -15.47 7.86 -23.61
N LEU A 901 -16.38 7.88 -22.64
CA LEU A 901 -17.79 8.33 -22.79
C LEU A 901 -18.66 7.50 -23.77
N LYS A 902 -18.12 6.45 -24.41
CA LYS A 902 -18.85 5.60 -25.36
C LYS A 902 -19.41 4.34 -24.68
N PHE A 903 -20.69 4.06 -24.89
CA PHE A 903 -21.40 2.93 -24.29
C PHE A 903 -22.10 2.08 -25.37
N SER A 904 -21.63 0.84 -25.57
CA SER A 904 -22.21 -0.15 -26.46
C SER A 904 -23.24 -0.99 -25.70
N ARG A 905 -24.53 -0.74 -25.94
CA ARG A 905 -25.64 -1.44 -25.28
C ARG A 905 -25.54 -2.96 -25.47
N GLU A 906 -25.18 -3.43 -26.67
CA GLU A 906 -25.13 -4.86 -26.98
C GLU A 906 -23.96 -5.57 -26.28
N SER A 907 -22.77 -4.97 -26.29
CA SER A 907 -21.56 -5.51 -25.64
C SER A 907 -21.72 -5.55 -24.11
N VAL A 908 -22.28 -4.49 -23.51
CA VAL A 908 -22.58 -4.47 -22.07
C VAL A 908 -23.69 -5.48 -21.70
N LEU A 909 -24.75 -5.62 -22.51
CA LEU A 909 -25.83 -6.58 -22.25
C LEU A 909 -25.33 -8.04 -22.30
N ALA A 910 -24.43 -8.36 -23.21
CA ALA A 910 -23.78 -9.67 -23.28
C ALA A 910 -22.96 -9.98 -22.02
N GLN A 911 -22.21 -9.01 -21.49
CA GLN A 911 -21.47 -9.14 -20.23
C GLN A 911 -22.39 -9.28 -19.01
N LEU A 912 -23.49 -8.52 -18.93
CA LEU A 912 -24.46 -8.60 -17.82
C LEU A 912 -25.14 -9.98 -17.75
N ARG A 913 -25.49 -10.56 -18.91
CA ARG A 913 -26.05 -11.92 -19.04
C ARG A 913 -25.03 -12.98 -18.62
N SER A 914 -23.85 -12.99 -19.23
CA SER A 914 -22.83 -14.02 -18.95
C SER A 914 -22.34 -14.00 -17.50
N THR A 915 -22.27 -12.84 -16.86
CA THR A 915 -21.87 -12.74 -15.44
C THR A 915 -23.00 -13.01 -14.43
N GLY A 916 -24.25 -13.15 -14.89
CA GLY A 916 -25.42 -13.50 -14.06
C GLY A 916 -25.95 -12.34 -13.20
N ILE A 917 -25.89 -11.10 -13.69
CA ILE A 917 -26.21 -9.91 -12.88
C ILE A 917 -27.71 -9.80 -12.57
N LEU A 918 -28.60 -10.18 -13.47
CA LEU A 918 -30.05 -10.13 -13.25
C LEU A 918 -30.46 -11.06 -12.11
N GLU A 919 -29.92 -12.27 -12.11
CA GLU A 919 -30.08 -13.31 -11.10
C GLU A 919 -29.46 -12.85 -9.77
N THR A 920 -28.28 -12.21 -9.83
CA THR A 920 -27.59 -11.66 -8.65
C THR A 920 -28.42 -10.56 -7.98
N VAL A 921 -29.00 -9.63 -8.74
CA VAL A 921 -29.92 -8.61 -8.21
C VAL A 921 -31.16 -9.27 -7.62
N SER A 922 -31.73 -10.29 -8.28
CA SER A 922 -32.91 -11.01 -7.81
C SER A 922 -32.68 -11.69 -6.45
N ILE A 923 -31.58 -12.45 -6.30
CA ILE A 923 -31.26 -13.12 -5.03
C ILE A 923 -30.89 -12.12 -3.93
N ARG A 924 -30.21 -11.00 -4.24
CA ARG A 924 -29.90 -9.97 -3.23
C ARG A 924 -31.11 -9.14 -2.81
N ARG A 925 -32.11 -8.95 -3.68
CA ARG A 925 -33.40 -8.31 -3.33
C ARG A 925 -34.22 -9.21 -2.40
N GLN A 926 -34.35 -10.49 -2.74
CA GLN A 926 -35.23 -11.43 -2.03
C GLN A 926 -34.56 -12.05 -0.80
N GLY A 927 -33.31 -12.52 -0.91
CA GLY A 927 -32.57 -13.24 0.12
C GLY A 927 -31.91 -12.38 1.21
N TYR A 928 -31.20 -13.07 2.09
CA TYR A 928 -30.49 -12.56 3.28
C TYR A 928 -29.00 -12.92 3.14
N SER A 929 -28.17 -11.95 2.77
CA SER A 929 -26.74 -12.18 2.54
C SER A 929 -25.95 -12.39 3.85
N HIS A 930 -26.40 -11.79 4.95
CA HIS A 930 -25.71 -11.87 6.24
C HIS A 930 -26.38 -12.89 7.17
N ARG A 931 -25.57 -13.80 7.72
CA ARG A 931 -26.03 -15.01 8.41
C ARG A 931 -25.13 -15.22 9.63
N ILE A 932 -25.64 -14.99 10.84
CA ILE A 932 -24.82 -14.93 12.07
C ILE A 932 -25.39 -15.92 13.10
N LEU A 933 -24.55 -16.78 13.67
CA LEU A 933 -24.95 -17.72 14.73
C LEU A 933 -25.51 -16.96 15.94
N PHE A 934 -26.55 -17.49 16.62
CA PHE A 934 -27.14 -16.84 17.79
C PHE A 934 -26.09 -16.48 18.86
N GLU A 935 -25.07 -17.32 19.07
CA GLU A 935 -23.96 -17.04 19.98
C GLU A 935 -23.09 -15.86 19.52
N GLU A 936 -22.65 -15.83 18.25
CA GLU A 936 -21.87 -14.71 17.70
C GLU A 936 -22.67 -13.41 17.71
N PHE A 937 -23.97 -13.48 17.40
CA PHE A 937 -24.88 -12.33 17.34
C PHE A 937 -25.10 -11.71 18.73
N VAL A 938 -25.53 -12.52 19.70
CA VAL A 938 -25.79 -12.05 21.07
C VAL A 938 -24.50 -11.53 21.71
N LYS A 939 -23.39 -12.27 21.61
CA LYS A 939 -22.08 -11.86 22.14
C LYS A 939 -21.59 -10.51 21.62
N ARG A 940 -21.94 -10.16 20.38
CA ARG A 940 -21.56 -8.88 19.73
C ARG A 940 -22.52 -7.74 20.04
N TYR A 941 -23.83 -8.01 20.05
CA TYR A 941 -24.86 -6.95 20.04
C TYR A 941 -25.69 -6.84 21.33
N TYR A 942 -25.45 -7.64 22.37
CA TYR A 942 -26.26 -7.56 23.61
C TYR A 942 -26.26 -6.17 24.26
N TYR A 943 -25.16 -5.40 24.15
CA TYR A 943 -25.06 -4.02 24.64
C TYR A 943 -26.10 -3.05 24.08
N LEU A 944 -26.81 -3.42 23.00
CA LEU A 944 -27.86 -2.60 22.39
C LEU A 944 -29.23 -2.75 23.09
N ALA A 945 -29.44 -3.85 23.83
CA ALA A 945 -30.71 -4.17 24.49
C ALA A 945 -30.60 -4.48 26.00
N PHE A 946 -29.45 -4.99 26.44
CA PHE A 946 -29.17 -5.44 27.81
C PHE A 946 -28.12 -4.55 28.48
N LYS A 947 -28.09 -4.49 29.82
CA LYS A 947 -27.06 -3.72 30.54
C LYS A 947 -25.71 -4.40 30.42
N ALA A 948 -24.61 -3.64 30.52
CA ALA A 948 -23.25 -4.17 30.37
C ALA A 948 -22.78 -5.17 31.46
N HIS A 949 -23.59 -5.43 32.50
CA HIS A 949 -23.40 -6.50 33.50
C HIS A 949 -24.37 -7.67 33.34
N GLU A 950 -25.37 -7.54 32.45
CA GLU A 950 -26.33 -8.58 32.08
C GLU A 950 -25.80 -9.25 30.81
N THR A 951 -25.10 -10.37 30.94
CA THR A 951 -24.70 -11.19 29.78
C THR A 951 -25.82 -12.19 29.46
N PRO A 952 -26.73 -11.92 28.51
CA PRO A 952 -27.83 -12.82 28.21
C PRO A 952 -27.33 -14.13 27.60
N PHE A 953 -28.11 -15.21 27.77
CA PHE A 953 -27.85 -16.48 27.12
C PHE A 953 -28.02 -16.38 25.60
N ALA A 954 -27.22 -17.16 24.86
CA ALA A 954 -27.25 -17.24 23.40
C ALA A 954 -28.48 -18.02 22.89
N SER A 955 -29.66 -17.41 23.00
CA SER A 955 -30.95 -18.00 22.60
C SER A 955 -31.64 -17.19 21.51
N LYS A 956 -32.72 -17.75 20.94
CA LYS A 956 -33.52 -17.11 19.89
C LYS A 956 -34.22 -15.85 20.42
N GLU A 957 -34.66 -15.88 21.66
CA GLU A 957 -35.34 -14.80 22.38
C GLU A 957 -34.39 -13.63 22.64
N SER A 958 -33.15 -13.90 23.05
CA SER A 958 -32.10 -12.88 23.16
C SER A 958 -31.78 -12.21 21.82
N CYS A 959 -31.87 -12.95 20.70
CA CYS A 959 -31.73 -12.37 19.37
C CYS A 959 -32.92 -11.46 19.02
N VAL A 960 -34.17 -11.91 19.23
CA VAL A 960 -35.39 -11.12 19.04
C VAL A 960 -35.31 -9.80 19.84
N ALA A 961 -34.98 -9.88 21.13
CA ALA A 961 -34.89 -8.71 22.00
C ALA A 961 -33.88 -7.65 21.51
N ILE A 962 -32.78 -8.06 20.87
CA ILE A 962 -31.82 -7.14 20.22
C ILE A 962 -32.44 -6.55 18.95
N LEU A 963 -32.99 -7.39 18.06
CA LEU A 963 -33.53 -6.98 16.75
C LEU A 963 -34.69 -5.98 16.89
N GLU A 964 -35.64 -6.27 17.78
CA GLU A 964 -36.78 -5.40 18.11
C GLU A 964 -36.33 -4.09 18.75
N LYS A 965 -35.38 -4.14 19.70
CA LYS A 965 -34.86 -2.94 20.36
C LYS A 965 -34.11 -2.02 19.39
N CYS A 966 -33.41 -2.60 18.42
CA CYS A 966 -32.73 -1.88 17.33
C CYS A 966 -33.68 -1.41 16.22
N ARG A 967 -34.97 -1.77 16.27
CA ARG A 967 -35.99 -1.48 15.25
C ARG A 967 -35.52 -1.88 13.84
N LEU A 968 -35.18 -3.15 13.72
CA LEU A 968 -34.93 -3.78 12.42
C LEU A 968 -36.21 -4.45 11.93
N ASP A 969 -36.54 -4.22 10.66
CA ASP A 969 -37.60 -4.92 9.93
C ASP A 969 -37.00 -6.03 9.05
N HIS A 970 -37.83 -6.78 8.33
CA HIS A 970 -37.41 -7.71 7.26
C HIS A 970 -36.21 -8.64 7.58
N TRP A 971 -36.10 -9.14 8.81
CA TRP A 971 -35.14 -10.18 9.22
C TRP A 971 -35.84 -11.52 9.42
N VAL A 972 -35.07 -12.61 9.46
CA VAL A 972 -35.58 -13.96 9.75
C VAL A 972 -34.67 -14.66 10.77
N LEU A 973 -35.26 -15.51 11.61
CA LEU A 973 -34.55 -16.36 12.56
C LEU A 973 -34.74 -17.83 12.18
N GLY A 974 -33.66 -18.48 11.75
CA GLY A 974 -33.65 -19.90 11.44
C GLY A 974 -33.68 -20.80 12.69
N LYS A 975 -32.98 -21.93 12.59
CA LYS A 975 -32.79 -22.92 13.65
C LYS A 975 -31.61 -22.58 14.56
N THR A 976 -30.55 -21.98 14.00
CA THR A 976 -29.29 -21.65 14.69
C THR A 976 -28.75 -20.25 14.39
N LYS A 977 -29.23 -19.60 13.32
CA LYS A 977 -28.70 -18.32 12.82
C LYS A 977 -29.76 -17.22 12.68
N VAL A 978 -29.32 -15.98 12.90
CA VAL A 978 -30.02 -14.75 12.50
C VAL A 978 -29.69 -14.46 11.05
N PHE A 979 -30.72 -14.24 10.24
CA PHE A 979 -30.62 -13.91 8.82
C PHE A 979 -31.03 -12.46 8.59
N LEU A 980 -30.12 -11.73 7.96
CA LEU A 980 -30.13 -10.29 7.86
C LEU A 980 -29.91 -9.83 6.42
N LYS A 981 -30.62 -8.77 6.04
CA LYS A 981 -30.31 -7.99 4.84
C LYS A 981 -28.97 -7.27 5.05
N TYR A 982 -28.28 -6.96 3.97
CA TYR A 982 -26.94 -6.36 4.00
C TYR A 982 -26.89 -5.05 4.83
N TYR A 983 -27.92 -4.22 4.74
CA TYR A 983 -28.03 -2.96 5.49
C TYR A 983 -28.29 -3.12 7.00
N HIS A 984 -28.76 -4.27 7.50
CA HIS A 984 -28.99 -4.46 8.94
C HIS A 984 -27.69 -4.52 9.74
N VAL A 985 -26.65 -5.15 9.19
CA VAL A 985 -25.36 -5.28 9.89
C VAL A 985 -24.66 -3.92 9.98
N GLU A 986 -24.83 -3.07 8.97
CA GLU A 986 -24.44 -1.66 8.99
C GLU A 986 -25.17 -0.89 10.10
N GLN A 987 -26.51 -0.97 10.15
CA GLN A 987 -27.33 -0.33 11.20
C GLN A 987 -26.95 -0.78 12.63
N LEU A 988 -26.76 -2.09 12.84
CA LEU A 988 -26.34 -2.64 14.13
C LEU A 988 -24.94 -2.18 14.55
N ASN A 989 -24.00 -2.08 13.60
CA ASN A 989 -22.65 -1.60 13.89
C ASN A 989 -22.62 -0.12 14.28
N LEU A 990 -23.50 0.72 13.73
CA LEU A 990 -23.62 2.14 14.10
C LEU A 990 -24.17 2.31 15.52
N LEU A 991 -25.26 1.61 15.85
CA LEU A 991 -25.81 1.60 17.21
C LEU A 991 -24.76 1.12 18.23
N LEU A 992 -23.92 0.14 17.84
CA LEU A 992 -22.81 -0.33 18.66
C LEU A 992 -21.67 0.71 18.77
N GLN A 993 -21.36 1.45 17.70
CA GLN A 993 -20.42 2.58 17.74
C GLN A 993 -20.90 3.71 18.67
N GLU A 994 -22.19 4.05 18.71
CA GLU A 994 -22.73 5.05 19.64
C GLU A 994 -22.57 4.63 21.10
N VAL A 995 -22.81 3.35 21.41
CA VAL A 995 -22.59 2.79 22.75
C VAL A 995 -21.10 2.78 23.10
N ILE A 996 -20.23 2.37 22.18
CA ILE A 996 -18.77 2.38 22.35
C ILE A 996 -18.22 3.82 22.47
N GLY A 997 -18.85 4.81 21.83
CA GLY A 997 -18.47 6.23 21.92
C GLY A 997 -18.46 6.75 23.36
N ARG A 998 -19.28 6.16 24.25
CA ARG A 998 -19.31 6.49 25.69
C ARG A 998 -18.00 6.16 26.41
N VAL A 999 -17.16 5.26 25.86
CA VAL A 999 -15.80 4.98 26.35
C VAL A 999 -14.90 6.22 26.28
N VAL A 1000 -15.20 7.22 25.44
CA VAL A 1000 -14.48 8.50 25.42
C VAL A 1000 -14.55 9.22 26.78
N VAL A 1001 -15.66 9.07 27.52
CA VAL A 1001 -15.80 9.63 28.88
C VAL A 1001 -14.82 8.94 29.84
N LEU A 1002 -14.77 7.60 29.84
CA LEU A 1002 -13.80 6.84 30.64
C LEU A 1002 -12.35 7.22 30.29
N GLN A 1003 -12.05 7.36 29.00
CA GLN A 1003 -10.74 7.82 28.53
C GLN A 1003 -10.44 9.26 29.00
N ALA A 1004 -11.42 10.16 29.06
CA ALA A 1004 -11.23 11.53 29.52
C ALA A 1004 -10.85 11.58 31.01
N TYR A 1005 -11.54 10.82 31.87
CA TYR A 1005 -11.17 10.68 33.29
C TYR A 1005 -9.76 10.07 33.45
N ALA A 1006 -9.45 8.99 32.72
CA ALA A 1006 -8.13 8.36 32.79
C ALA A 1006 -7.00 9.28 32.29
N LYS A 1007 -7.20 9.97 31.16
CA LYS A 1007 -6.26 10.97 30.62
C LYS A 1007 -6.09 12.15 31.57
N GLY A 1008 -7.17 12.64 32.18
CA GLY A 1008 -7.15 13.71 33.18
C GLY A 1008 -6.34 13.33 34.43
N TRP A 1009 -6.57 12.13 34.98
CA TRP A 1009 -5.81 11.61 36.12
C TRP A 1009 -4.31 11.43 35.79
N LEU A 1010 -3.99 10.85 34.63
CA LEU A 1010 -2.60 10.74 34.15
C LEU A 1010 -1.94 12.10 33.94
N ALA A 1011 -2.68 13.07 33.36
CA ALA A 1011 -2.19 14.43 33.14
C ALA A 1011 -1.94 15.16 34.46
N ALA A 1012 -2.85 15.09 35.43
CA ALA A 1012 -2.66 15.67 36.76
C ALA A 1012 -1.46 15.05 37.49
N ARG A 1013 -1.30 13.72 37.44
CA ARG A 1013 -0.16 13.00 38.04
C ARG A 1013 1.17 13.33 37.35
N ARG A 1014 1.18 13.55 36.02
CA ARG A 1014 2.35 14.02 35.26
C ARG A 1014 2.68 15.48 35.56
N TYR A 1015 1.66 16.34 35.63
CA TYR A 1015 1.80 17.77 35.95
C TYR A 1015 2.38 17.96 37.35
N LYS A 1016 1.89 17.26 38.37
CA LYS A 1016 2.44 17.30 39.73
C LYS A 1016 3.93 16.99 39.76
N ARG A 1017 4.37 15.89 39.12
CA ARG A 1017 5.81 15.52 39.00
C ARG A 1017 6.64 16.59 38.26
N ILE A 1018 6.09 17.21 37.22
CA ILE A 1018 6.78 18.27 36.46
C ILE A 1018 6.88 19.56 37.29
N ARG A 1019 5.82 19.91 38.02
CA ARG A 1019 5.79 21.06 38.94
C ARG A 1019 6.81 20.89 40.07
N GLU A 1020 6.83 19.75 40.74
CA GLU A 1020 7.82 19.42 41.78
C GLU A 1020 9.26 19.52 41.28
N LYS A 1021 9.53 19.07 40.03
CA LYS A 1021 10.84 19.25 39.38
C LYS A 1021 11.15 20.71 39.05
N ARG A 1022 10.18 21.48 38.53
CA ARG A 1022 10.33 22.91 38.23
C ARG A 1022 10.60 23.74 39.48
N GLU A 1023 9.87 23.49 40.57
CA GLU A 1023 10.05 24.19 41.86
C GLU A 1023 11.44 23.91 42.44
N LYS A 1024 11.88 22.64 42.48
CA LYS A 1024 13.25 22.28 42.91
C LYS A 1024 14.33 22.91 42.03
N GLY A 1025 14.15 22.89 40.71
CA GLY A 1025 15.07 23.54 39.77
C GLY A 1025 15.14 25.06 39.94
N ALA A 1026 13.99 25.72 40.11
CA ALA A 1026 13.92 27.16 40.36
C ALA A 1026 14.60 27.55 41.68
N ILE A 1027 14.40 26.80 42.76
CA ILE A 1027 15.09 27.02 44.05
C ILE A 1027 16.61 26.87 43.89
N ALA A 1028 17.08 25.85 43.16
CA ALA A 1028 18.52 25.66 42.91
C ALA A 1028 19.13 26.83 42.11
N VAL A 1029 18.49 27.26 41.01
CA VAL A 1029 18.98 28.39 40.20
C VAL A 1029 18.90 29.72 40.97
N GLN A 1030 17.80 29.99 41.68
CA GLN A 1030 17.63 31.22 42.46
C GLN A 1030 18.63 31.30 43.62
N SER A 1031 18.90 30.20 44.33
CA SER A 1031 19.89 30.17 45.41
C SER A 1031 21.32 30.32 44.87
N ALA A 1032 21.65 29.68 43.74
CA ALA A 1032 22.93 29.86 43.06
C ALA A 1032 23.14 31.33 42.60
N TRP A 1033 22.12 31.95 42.00
CA TRP A 1033 22.17 33.36 41.56
C TRP A 1033 22.26 34.34 42.73
N ARG A 1034 21.42 34.19 43.77
CA ARG A 1034 21.49 35.01 45.00
C ARG A 1034 22.87 34.89 45.66
N GLY A 1035 23.44 33.68 45.69
CA GLY A 1035 24.79 33.45 46.19
C GLY A 1035 25.88 34.10 45.32
N TYR A 1036 25.74 34.07 44.00
CA TYR A 1036 26.67 34.75 43.07
C TYR A 1036 26.61 36.27 43.23
N ASP A 1037 25.41 36.86 43.25
CA ASP A 1037 25.21 38.30 43.45
C ASP A 1037 25.70 38.75 44.83
N ALA A 1038 25.41 37.99 45.90
CA ALA A 1038 25.95 38.26 47.23
C ALA A 1038 27.50 38.24 47.26
N ARG A 1039 28.14 37.24 46.61
CA ARG A 1039 29.61 37.20 46.48
C ARG A 1039 30.16 38.34 45.63
N LYS A 1040 29.46 38.75 44.56
CA LYS A 1040 29.83 39.86 43.68
C LYS A 1040 29.73 41.21 44.40
N LYS A 1041 28.66 41.41 45.19
CA LYS A 1041 28.46 42.57 46.07
C LYS A 1041 29.48 42.60 47.21
N PHE A 1042 29.73 41.47 47.87
CA PHE A 1042 30.79 41.37 48.88
C PHE A 1042 32.16 41.69 48.30
N LYS A 1043 32.51 41.16 47.12
CA LYS A 1043 33.78 41.51 46.45
C LYS A 1043 33.83 43.01 46.12
N LYS A 1044 32.77 43.61 45.58
CA LYS A 1044 32.69 45.07 45.39
C LYS A 1044 32.87 45.87 46.69
N ILE A 1045 32.28 45.43 47.80
CA ILE A 1045 32.40 46.10 49.11
C ILE A 1045 33.81 45.91 49.71
N SER A 1046 34.40 44.73 49.54
CA SER A 1046 35.78 44.45 49.97
C SER A 1046 36.78 45.30 49.20
N ASN A 1047 36.66 45.32 47.86
CA ASN A 1047 37.37 46.23 46.97
C ASN A 1047 37.21 47.68 47.43
N ARG A 1048 35.97 48.17 47.57
CA ARG A 1048 35.71 49.53 48.06
C ARG A 1048 36.32 49.82 49.42
N ARG A 1049 36.38 48.86 50.35
CA ARG A 1049 37.02 49.04 51.66
C ARG A 1049 38.54 49.14 51.55
N SER A 1050 39.17 48.33 50.71
CA SER A 1050 40.59 48.47 50.38
C SER A 1050 40.87 49.82 49.69
N GLU A 1051 40.07 50.15 48.67
CA GLU A 1051 40.16 51.39 47.88
C GLU A 1051 39.83 52.65 48.70
N SER A 1052 39.03 52.55 49.77
CA SER A 1052 38.69 53.68 50.68
C SER A 1052 39.60 53.78 51.90
N ALA A 1053 40.43 52.78 52.18
CA ALA A 1053 41.48 52.90 53.20
C ALA A 1053 42.59 53.86 52.73
N VAL A 1054 42.92 53.83 51.43
CA VAL A 1054 44.00 54.64 50.84
C VAL A 1054 43.76 56.16 50.99
N PRO A 1055 42.56 56.74 50.73
CA PRO A 1055 42.33 58.18 50.89
C PRO A 1055 42.07 58.59 52.34
N ILE A 1056 41.54 57.71 53.19
CA ILE A 1056 41.36 58.02 54.63
C ILE A 1056 42.72 58.14 55.35
N GLN A 1057 43.78 57.53 54.81
CA GLN A 1057 45.16 57.76 55.23
C GLN A 1057 45.77 59.07 54.66
N ALA A 1058 45.05 59.84 53.85
CA ALA A 1058 45.58 60.99 53.10
C ALA A 1058 44.56 62.14 52.88
N GLY A 1059 44.26 62.91 53.93
CA GLY A 1059 43.80 64.30 53.77
C GLY A 1059 42.40 64.67 54.32
N TYR A 1060 42.38 65.18 55.56
CA TYR A 1060 41.46 66.26 55.97
C TYR A 1060 41.79 67.57 55.19
N PRO A 1061 40.95 68.64 55.18
CA PRO A 1061 39.90 68.96 56.15
C PRO A 1061 38.57 69.58 55.62
N SER A 1062 37.61 69.75 56.54
CA SER A 1062 36.67 70.90 56.69
C SER A 1062 35.69 71.29 55.55
N ASN A 1063 34.44 71.70 55.82
CA ASN A 1063 33.72 71.79 57.10
C ASN A 1063 32.19 71.86 56.88
N GLN A 1064 31.45 71.57 57.96
CA GLN A 1064 30.11 72.09 58.31
C GLN A 1064 28.97 71.83 57.28
N SER A 1065 27.98 70.96 57.56
CA SER A 1065 26.96 71.00 58.64
C SER A 1065 25.89 72.08 58.38
N SER A 1066 24.60 71.88 58.70
CA SER A 1066 23.94 70.78 59.43
C SER A 1066 22.41 70.92 59.36
N ASP A 1067 21.69 69.80 59.40
CA ASP A 1067 20.51 69.54 60.23
C ASP A 1067 19.21 70.38 60.09
N LEU A 1068 18.04 69.94 60.57
CA LEU A 1068 17.45 68.60 60.78
C LEU A 1068 15.92 68.74 60.93
N GLN A 1069 15.20 67.66 60.61
CA GLN A 1069 13.95 67.21 61.27
C GLN A 1069 12.62 67.99 61.07
N PRO A 1070 11.46 67.33 61.37
CA PRO A 1070 10.18 67.62 60.70
C PRO A 1070 9.01 67.83 61.69
N THR A 1071 7.76 67.73 61.22
CA THR A 1071 6.72 67.09 62.04
C THR A 1071 5.57 66.44 61.23
N VAL A 1072 5.01 65.41 61.86
CA VAL A 1072 3.90 64.53 61.45
C VAL A 1072 2.52 65.23 61.52
N ALA A 1073 1.58 64.91 60.61
CA ALA A 1073 0.18 64.52 60.94
C ALA A 1073 -0.77 64.42 59.71
N GLY A 1074 -1.83 63.58 59.83
CA GLY A 1074 -3.18 63.92 59.35
C GLY A 1074 -3.72 63.18 58.12
N ASP A 1075 -4.62 62.21 58.32
CA ASP A 1075 -5.41 61.57 57.27
C ASP A 1075 -6.46 62.50 56.63
N THR A 1076 -6.75 62.32 55.33
CA THR A 1076 -8.15 62.13 54.86
C THR A 1076 -8.24 61.49 53.48
N LYS A 1077 -9.42 60.96 53.13
CA LYS A 1077 -9.74 60.42 51.79
C LYS A 1077 -10.23 61.54 50.87
N GLY A 1078 -9.83 61.49 49.59
CA GLY A 1078 -10.36 62.31 48.49
C GLY A 1078 -10.10 61.62 47.16
N SER A 1079 -10.90 61.91 46.12
CA SER A 1079 -10.93 61.13 44.87
C SER A 1079 -10.87 61.99 43.61
N ALA A 1080 -10.29 61.38 42.57
CA ALA A 1080 -10.44 61.67 41.14
C ALA A 1080 -9.68 62.89 40.55
N GLN A 1081 -9.08 62.62 39.38
CA GLN A 1081 -8.79 63.53 38.26
C GLN A 1081 -7.76 64.66 38.51
N ASP A 1082 -7.00 65.11 37.52
CA ASP A 1082 -6.80 64.63 36.13
C ASP A 1082 -5.32 64.88 35.72
N GLN A 1083 -4.96 64.62 34.45
CA GLN A 1083 -3.95 65.30 33.59
C GLN A 1083 -2.65 65.92 34.22
N ASP A 1084 -1.46 65.86 33.60
CA ASP A 1084 -1.19 65.90 32.16
C ASP A 1084 0.25 65.44 31.80
N CYS A 1085 0.67 65.70 30.55
CA CYS A 1085 2.03 65.65 29.98
C CYS A 1085 3.20 65.95 30.97
N SER A 1086 4.41 65.40 30.80
CA SER A 1086 5.19 65.51 29.55
C SER A 1086 6.39 64.55 29.45
N GLU A 1087 6.86 64.35 28.21
CA GLU A 1087 8.24 64.00 27.84
C GLU A 1087 9.23 65.15 28.19
N PRO A 1088 10.59 65.02 28.09
CA PRO A 1088 11.32 64.09 27.19
C PRO A 1088 12.54 63.33 27.75
N ASP A 1089 12.91 62.30 26.97
CA ASP A 1089 14.26 62.08 26.38
C ASP A 1089 15.38 63.08 26.80
N HIS A 1090 16.64 62.67 27.04
CA HIS A 1090 17.49 62.02 26.03
C HIS A 1090 18.78 61.34 26.59
N LYS A 1091 19.33 60.42 25.78
CA LYS A 1091 20.76 60.18 25.39
C LYS A 1091 21.92 60.51 26.38
N SER A 1092 23.03 59.76 26.42
CA SER A 1092 23.41 58.50 25.75
C SER A 1092 24.70 57.91 26.35
N SER A 1093 24.98 56.65 26.03
CA SER A 1093 26.23 55.92 26.31
C SER A 1093 27.45 56.37 25.50
N LEU A 1094 28.66 56.26 26.08
CA LEU A 1094 29.99 55.92 25.49
C LEU A 1094 30.82 55.32 26.68
N GLN A 1095 31.64 54.25 26.55
CA GLN A 1095 33.00 54.14 25.97
C GLN A 1095 34.03 55.11 26.60
N THR A 1096 35.29 54.76 26.96
CA THR A 1096 36.09 53.52 26.85
C THR A 1096 37.36 53.57 27.76
N GLU A 1097 37.94 52.41 28.14
CA GLU A 1097 39.41 52.17 28.39
C GLU A 1097 40.15 52.98 29.52
N PHE A 1098 41.40 52.72 29.97
CA PHE A 1098 42.20 51.47 30.16
C PHE A 1098 43.14 51.59 31.42
N SER A 1099 43.53 50.44 31.99
CA SER A 1099 44.64 50.08 32.94
C SER A 1099 45.68 51.08 33.53
N SER A 1100 45.87 50.98 34.87
CA SER A 1100 47.14 50.85 35.64
C SER A 1100 46.78 50.52 37.13
N GLY A 1101 47.62 50.09 38.09
CA GLY A 1101 49.06 49.79 38.19
C GLY A 1101 49.70 50.50 39.42
N HIS A 1102 50.40 49.90 40.40
CA HIS A 1102 50.73 48.49 40.74
C HIS A 1102 51.25 48.43 42.22
N GLY A 1103 51.23 47.29 42.94
CA GLY A 1103 51.80 47.21 44.31
C GLY A 1103 51.73 45.83 45.05
N GLN A 1104 52.87 45.45 45.65
CA GLN A 1104 53.26 44.19 46.32
C GLN A 1104 52.60 43.98 47.73
N THR A 1105 52.74 42.88 48.51
CA THR A 1105 53.84 41.90 48.73
C THR A 1105 53.39 40.48 49.16
N SER A 1106 54.24 39.46 48.94
CA SER A 1106 54.42 38.16 49.67
C SER A 1106 53.22 37.22 49.91
N SER A 1107 53.30 35.89 49.78
CA SER A 1107 54.41 34.94 49.51
C SER A 1107 53.83 33.66 48.86
N ASN A 1108 54.26 33.23 47.67
CA ASN A 1108 55.38 32.29 47.36
C ASN A 1108 55.13 30.82 47.77
N SER A 1109 55.46 29.77 47.01
CA SER A 1109 55.88 29.55 45.59
C SER A 1109 56.05 28.03 45.37
N LEU A 1110 55.92 27.36 44.20
CA LEU A 1110 55.65 27.67 42.77
C LEU A 1110 54.80 26.47 42.21
N ALA A 1111 54.68 26.00 40.96
CA ALA A 1111 55.28 26.15 39.60
C ALA A 1111 54.15 25.85 38.55
N VAL A 1112 54.16 26.12 37.22
CA VAL A 1112 55.14 26.03 36.09
C VAL A 1112 55.29 24.57 35.56
N THR A 1113 54.95 24.18 34.31
CA THR A 1113 54.44 24.92 33.11
C THR A 1113 53.74 24.02 32.03
N GLU A 1114 53.02 24.67 31.11
CA GLU A 1114 52.93 24.43 29.63
C GLU A 1114 52.27 23.21 28.95
N LYS A 1115 52.05 23.46 27.64
CA LYS A 1115 51.51 22.61 26.56
C LYS A 1115 52.59 21.71 25.94
N ASN A 1116 52.14 20.94 24.94
CA ASN A 1116 52.78 20.64 23.64
C ASN A 1116 53.45 19.27 23.39
N ARG A 1117 53.30 18.87 22.12
CA ARG A 1117 54.03 17.88 21.31
C ARG A 1117 53.73 16.38 21.48
N HIS A 1118 53.28 15.80 20.37
CA HIS A 1118 53.53 14.41 19.98
C HIS A 1118 55.04 14.09 19.98
N PRO A 1119 55.40 12.80 20.01
CA PRO A 1119 55.81 12.21 18.73
C PRO A 1119 55.15 10.84 18.42
N GLN A 1120 55.36 10.37 17.19
CA GLN A 1120 55.16 8.97 16.80
C GLN A 1120 56.34 8.12 17.29
N ALA A 1121 56.11 6.84 17.60
CA ALA A 1121 57.10 5.78 17.43
C ALA A 1121 56.39 4.40 17.34
N GLN A 1122 56.99 3.47 16.61
CA GLN A 1122 56.56 2.06 16.53
C GLN A 1122 57.37 1.21 17.53
N GLY A 1123 56.82 0.10 18.02
CA GLY A 1123 57.47 -0.74 19.03
C GLY A 1123 57.07 -2.21 19.00
N SER A 1124 57.89 -3.04 18.36
CA SER A 1124 57.95 -4.51 18.46
C SER A 1124 59.42 -4.93 18.24
N PRO A 1125 59.88 -6.19 18.43
CA PRO A 1125 59.17 -7.42 18.82
C PRO A 1125 59.93 -8.30 19.88
N LYS A 1126 59.43 -9.54 20.15
CA LYS A 1126 60.10 -10.68 20.84
C LYS A 1126 60.37 -10.51 22.36
N GLY A 1127 60.49 -11.56 23.19
CA GLY A 1127 60.26 -13.01 23.00
C GLY A 1127 60.89 -13.88 24.12
N CYS A 1128 60.50 -15.17 24.24
CA CYS A 1128 61.09 -16.22 25.13
C CYS A 1128 60.86 -16.05 26.67
N ASP A 1129 60.85 -17.08 27.54
CA ASP A 1129 61.00 -18.55 27.37
C ASP A 1129 60.38 -19.39 28.54
N VAL A 1130 60.63 -20.71 28.59
CA VAL A 1130 60.52 -21.66 29.75
C VAL A 1130 59.19 -22.43 30.02
N SER A 1131 58.91 -23.38 29.13
CA SER A 1131 58.73 -24.84 29.38
C SER A 1131 58.09 -25.48 30.65
N VAL A 1132 57.15 -26.41 30.38
CA VAL A 1132 56.94 -27.78 30.96
C VAL A 1132 56.14 -27.99 32.26
N GLY A 1133 55.12 -28.86 32.16
CA GLY A 1133 54.38 -29.47 33.28
C GLY A 1133 53.24 -30.40 32.79
N HIS A 1134 53.40 -31.72 32.92
CA HIS A 1134 52.39 -32.77 32.64
C HIS A 1134 52.09 -33.51 33.96
N PRO A 1135 50.92 -34.18 34.17
CA PRO A 1135 50.70 -35.46 33.49
C PRO A 1135 49.23 -35.93 33.28
N ASN A 1136 49.10 -37.06 32.56
CA ASN A 1136 48.15 -38.18 32.71
C ASN A 1136 46.63 -37.91 32.93
N LYS A 1137 45.76 -38.39 32.03
CA LYS A 1137 45.27 -39.79 31.91
C LYS A 1137 44.55 -40.31 33.16
N HIS A 1138 43.33 -40.78 32.98
CA HIS A 1138 43.08 -42.22 33.13
C HIS A 1138 42.13 -42.72 32.03
N SER A 1139 42.20 -44.03 31.77
CA SER A 1139 41.64 -44.69 30.58
C SER A 1139 41.41 -46.17 30.86
N VAL A 1140 40.57 -46.81 30.05
CA VAL A 1140 40.43 -48.28 29.89
C VAL A 1140 39.92 -49.05 31.11
N SER A 1141 38.65 -49.45 31.04
CA SER A 1141 38.23 -50.86 30.90
C SER A 1141 36.75 -50.86 30.46
N GLY A 1142 36.21 -51.86 29.78
CA GLY A 1142 36.83 -53.05 29.17
C GLY A 1142 35.75 -53.95 28.56
N THR A 1143 36.10 -54.65 27.48
CA THR A 1143 36.04 -56.14 27.38
C THR A 1143 35.09 -56.87 28.36
N ASP A 1144 34.21 -57.79 27.96
CA ASP A 1144 34.08 -58.43 26.63
C ASP A 1144 32.82 -59.34 26.53
N LEU A 1145 32.82 -60.24 25.53
CA LEU A 1145 32.18 -61.57 25.52
C LEU A 1145 30.69 -61.69 25.13
N LEU A 1146 30.53 -61.68 23.81
CA LEU A 1146 30.11 -62.87 23.03
C LEU A 1146 28.71 -63.51 23.28
N SER A 1147 27.88 -63.36 22.23
CA SER A 1147 27.42 -64.51 21.40
C SER A 1147 26.30 -65.41 21.97
N SER A 1148 25.64 -66.30 21.22
CA SER A 1148 25.60 -66.62 19.76
C SER A 1148 24.27 -67.38 19.46
N TRP A 1149 24.16 -68.04 18.29
CA TRP A 1149 23.19 -69.10 17.93
C TRP A 1149 21.75 -68.68 17.55
N THR A 1150 21.08 -69.26 16.53
CA THR A 1150 21.52 -69.59 15.15
C THR A 1150 20.29 -69.84 14.24
N CYS A 1151 20.44 -69.56 12.94
CA CYS A 1151 19.92 -70.25 11.73
C CYS A 1151 18.47 -70.80 11.56
N HIS A 1152 18.08 -70.79 10.28
CA HIS A 1152 17.26 -71.78 9.51
C HIS A 1152 15.72 -71.69 9.35
N ALA A 1153 15.36 -71.47 8.07
CA ALA A 1153 14.46 -72.30 7.24
C ALA A 1153 12.92 -72.13 7.24
N ALA A 1154 12.31 -72.70 6.18
CA ALA A 1154 10.88 -72.76 5.81
C ALA A 1154 10.50 -74.27 5.63
N PRO A 1155 9.44 -74.72 4.90
CA PRO A 1155 8.23 -74.10 4.30
C PRO A 1155 6.91 -74.86 4.64
N GLY A 1156 5.77 -74.60 3.96
CA GLY A 1156 4.58 -75.50 4.04
C GLY A 1156 3.26 -75.06 3.35
N LEU A 1157 2.50 -76.04 2.82
CA LEU A 1157 1.12 -76.05 2.27
C LEU A 1157 0.29 -77.14 3.03
N PRO A 1158 -1.01 -77.49 2.78
CA PRO A 1158 -1.96 -77.20 1.67
C PRO A 1158 -3.45 -76.90 2.09
N GLY A 1159 -4.42 -77.07 1.15
CA GLY A 1159 -5.90 -76.93 1.34
C GLY A 1159 -6.65 -78.21 1.82
N PRO A 1160 -8.01 -78.35 1.71
CA PRO A 1160 -8.75 -78.46 0.41
C PRO A 1160 -10.25 -77.97 0.38
N SER A 1161 -11.02 -78.17 -0.72
CA SER A 1161 -12.48 -77.85 -0.84
C SER A 1161 -13.22 -78.45 -2.09
N PRO A 1162 -14.47 -78.99 -2.03
CA PRO A 1162 -15.16 -79.58 -3.22
C PRO A 1162 -16.69 -79.29 -3.46
N SER A 1163 -17.10 -79.11 -4.73
CA SER A 1163 -18.48 -79.31 -5.31
C SER A 1163 -19.61 -78.33 -4.85
N ARG A 1164 -20.88 -78.29 -5.34
CA ARG A 1164 -21.73 -78.92 -6.42
C ARG A 1164 -23.01 -78.05 -6.60
N GLY A 1165 -23.85 -78.07 -7.66
CA GLY A 1165 -23.75 -78.55 -9.06
C GLY A 1165 -25.09 -78.98 -9.71
N ALA A 1166 -25.37 -78.52 -10.96
CA ALA A 1166 -26.39 -78.99 -11.96
C ALA A 1166 -27.88 -78.53 -11.82
N PRO A 1167 -28.76 -78.63 -12.86
CA PRO A 1167 -28.66 -79.09 -14.30
C PRO A 1167 -28.63 -77.93 -15.36
N ALA A 1168 -28.86 -77.98 -16.70
CA ALA A 1168 -28.94 -78.99 -17.82
C ALA A 1168 -28.88 -78.26 -19.23
N THR A 1169 -28.96 -79.00 -20.36
CA THR A 1169 -29.10 -78.53 -21.80
C THR A 1169 -30.10 -79.47 -22.58
N PRO A 1170 -30.24 -79.67 -23.95
CA PRO A 1170 -29.33 -79.56 -25.15
C PRO A 1170 -29.98 -79.06 -26.50
N VAL A 1171 -29.45 -79.47 -27.70
CA VAL A 1171 -30.01 -79.46 -29.11
C VAL A 1171 -29.93 -78.14 -29.95
N SER A 1172 -29.89 -78.08 -31.30
CA SER A 1172 -29.08 -78.78 -32.37
C SER A 1172 -29.27 -78.18 -33.81
N GLU A 1173 -28.44 -78.64 -34.77
CA GLU A 1173 -28.48 -78.75 -36.27
C GLU A 1173 -28.62 -77.61 -37.34
N ASN A 1174 -27.64 -77.64 -38.27
CA ASN A 1174 -27.63 -77.48 -39.75
C ASN A 1174 -28.07 -76.19 -40.52
N GLY A 1175 -27.21 -75.73 -41.47
CA GLY A 1175 -27.50 -74.71 -42.50
C GLY A 1175 -26.27 -73.90 -42.98
N HIS A 1176 -26.22 -73.40 -44.23
CA HIS A 1176 -25.00 -72.80 -44.85
C HIS A 1176 -25.22 -71.45 -45.60
N ILE A 1177 -24.13 -70.66 -45.70
CA ILE A 1177 -23.86 -69.50 -46.59
C ILE A 1177 -24.33 -68.07 -46.15
N GLN A 1178 -23.32 -67.31 -45.70
CA GLN A 1178 -23.05 -65.85 -45.83
C GLN A 1178 -24.16 -64.77 -45.68
N LYS A 1179 -24.05 -64.03 -44.55
CA LYS A 1179 -23.82 -62.57 -44.54
C LYS A 1179 -23.05 -62.16 -43.27
N GLN A 1180 -22.23 -61.12 -43.33
CA GLN A 1180 -21.25 -60.79 -42.28
C GLN A 1180 -21.88 -60.13 -41.04
N ARG A 1181 -21.42 -60.48 -39.83
CA ARG A 1181 -21.54 -59.69 -38.59
C ARG A 1181 -20.40 -60.04 -37.62
N THR A 1182 -19.91 -59.04 -36.87
CA THR A 1182 -18.78 -59.15 -35.93
C THR A 1182 -19.25 -59.19 -34.45
N PRO A 1183 -18.48 -59.79 -33.52
CA PRO A 1183 -18.95 -60.08 -32.17
C PRO A 1183 -18.68 -58.95 -31.15
N ARG A 1184 -19.59 -58.81 -30.18
CA ARG A 1184 -19.43 -57.95 -29.00
C ARG A 1184 -18.34 -58.50 -28.06
N ARG A 1185 -17.39 -57.67 -27.62
CA ARG A 1185 -16.56 -57.97 -26.44
C ARG A 1185 -17.36 -57.71 -25.15
N ARG A 1186 -17.12 -58.53 -24.13
CA ARG A 1186 -17.71 -58.43 -22.79
C ARG A 1186 -16.98 -57.32 -22.02
N CYS A 1187 -17.67 -56.28 -21.57
CA CYS A 1187 -17.06 -55.28 -20.69
C CYS A 1187 -16.71 -55.92 -19.34
N GLN A 1188 -15.43 -55.88 -18.97
CA GLN A 1188 -15.07 -55.92 -17.56
C GLN A 1188 -15.41 -54.56 -16.95
N GLN A 1189 -15.90 -54.53 -15.70
CA GLN A 1189 -15.93 -53.28 -14.96
C GLN A 1189 -14.48 -52.80 -14.75
N PRO A 1190 -14.12 -51.57 -15.13
CA PRO A 1190 -12.83 -51.02 -14.74
C PRO A 1190 -12.79 -50.91 -13.21
N LYS A 1191 -11.75 -51.46 -12.58
CA LYS A 1191 -11.54 -51.31 -11.14
C LYS A 1191 -11.36 -49.82 -10.85
N MET A 1192 -12.25 -49.23 -10.05
CA MET A 1192 -12.08 -47.85 -9.58
C MET A 1192 -10.87 -47.75 -8.66
N LEU A 1193 -9.74 -47.32 -9.22
CA LEU A 1193 -8.61 -46.78 -8.48
C LEU A 1193 -8.86 -45.29 -8.24
N SER A 1194 -9.88 -44.98 -7.42
CA SER A 1194 -10.09 -43.63 -6.89
C SER A 1194 -8.87 -43.23 -6.07
N SER A 1195 -8.13 -42.21 -6.50
CA SER A 1195 -6.96 -41.75 -5.75
C SER A 1195 -7.41 -40.85 -4.59
N PRO A 1196 -6.66 -40.78 -3.47
CA PRO A 1196 -6.96 -39.83 -2.40
C PRO A 1196 -6.92 -38.36 -2.84
N GLU A 1197 -6.27 -38.05 -3.98
CA GLU A 1197 -6.19 -36.71 -4.55
C GLU A 1197 -7.53 -36.25 -5.14
N ASP A 1198 -8.36 -37.18 -5.63
CA ASP A 1198 -9.63 -36.85 -6.28
C ASP A 1198 -10.69 -36.38 -5.26
N THR A 1199 -10.58 -36.83 -4.00
CA THR A 1199 -11.41 -36.36 -2.89
C THR A 1199 -11.09 -34.92 -2.47
N MET A 1200 -9.87 -34.41 -2.69
CA MET A 1200 -9.49 -33.07 -2.21
C MET A 1200 -10.24 -31.94 -2.93
N TYR A 1201 -10.38 -32.03 -4.25
CA TYR A 1201 -11.03 -30.97 -5.04
C TYR A 1201 -12.50 -30.76 -4.61
N TYR A 1202 -13.21 -31.85 -4.31
CA TYR A 1202 -14.58 -31.79 -3.79
C TYR A 1202 -14.64 -31.42 -2.30
N ASN A 1203 -13.75 -31.95 -1.46
CA ASN A 1203 -13.76 -31.67 -0.01
C ASN A 1203 -13.24 -30.27 0.35
N GLN A 1204 -12.44 -29.61 -0.50
CA GLN A 1204 -11.99 -28.23 -0.23
C GLN A 1204 -13.07 -27.19 -0.49
N LEU A 1205 -14.01 -27.43 -1.41
CA LEU A 1205 -15.15 -26.53 -1.66
C LEU A 1205 -16.37 -26.85 -0.77
N ASN A 1206 -16.62 -28.13 -0.47
CA ASN A 1206 -17.79 -28.54 0.31
C ASN A 1206 -17.51 -28.82 1.81
N GLY A 1207 -16.24 -29.04 2.20
CA GLY A 1207 -15.87 -29.42 3.58
C GLY A 1207 -16.13 -28.33 4.63
N THR A 1208 -16.35 -27.10 4.19
CA THR A 1208 -16.78 -25.95 5.00
C THR A 1208 -18.08 -26.22 5.78
N LEU A 1209 -18.93 -27.14 5.30
CA LEU A 1209 -20.16 -27.56 5.96
C LEU A 1209 -19.93 -28.31 7.29
N GLU A 1210 -18.83 -29.06 7.45
CA GLU A 1210 -18.58 -29.78 8.71
C GLU A 1210 -17.89 -28.92 9.79
N TYR A 1211 -17.30 -27.78 9.42
CA TYR A 1211 -16.50 -26.97 10.35
C TYR A 1211 -17.31 -25.94 11.16
N GLN A 1212 -18.61 -25.83 10.94
CA GLN A 1212 -19.52 -24.98 11.73
C GLN A 1212 -20.75 -25.74 12.27
N GLY A 1213 -20.53 -26.84 13.02
CA GLY A 1213 -21.57 -27.29 13.96
C GLY A 1213 -21.71 -28.79 14.25
N SER A 1214 -20.68 -29.47 14.76
CA SER A 1214 -20.97 -30.66 15.59
C SER A 1214 -19.90 -31.07 16.60
N LYS A 1215 -20.38 -31.81 17.61
CA LYS A 1215 -19.66 -32.20 18.83
C LYS A 1215 -18.54 -33.19 18.52
N ARG A 1216 -17.31 -32.92 18.97
CA ARG A 1216 -16.20 -33.89 18.95
C ARG A 1216 -16.61 -35.17 19.69
N LYS A 1217 -16.68 -36.31 18.98
CA LYS A 1217 -16.48 -37.64 19.57
C LYS A 1217 -15.01 -38.06 19.35
N PRO A 1218 -14.35 -38.76 20.30
CA PRO A 1218 -12.94 -39.10 20.15
C PRO A 1218 -12.70 -40.09 19.00
N ARG A 1219 -11.64 -39.89 18.21
CA ARG A 1219 -11.07 -40.97 17.38
C ARG A 1219 -10.44 -42.00 18.31
N LYS A 1220 -10.73 -43.29 18.11
CA LYS A 1220 -10.01 -44.38 18.79
C LYS A 1220 -8.54 -44.35 18.37
N LEU A 1221 -7.63 -44.33 19.35
CA LEU A 1221 -6.25 -44.72 19.13
C LEU A 1221 -6.18 -46.23 18.85
N GLY A 1222 -5.13 -46.66 18.16
CA GLY A 1222 -4.72 -48.06 18.15
C GLY A 1222 -4.30 -48.52 19.55
N GLN A 1223 -4.44 -49.82 19.83
CA GLN A 1223 -4.24 -50.39 21.17
C GLN A 1223 -2.83 -50.13 21.71
N ILE A 1224 -2.75 -49.38 22.82
CA ILE A 1224 -1.65 -49.51 23.78
C ILE A 1224 -2.07 -50.62 24.76
N LYS A 1225 -1.12 -51.49 25.15
CA LYS A 1225 -1.39 -52.58 26.09
C LYS A 1225 -1.73 -52.03 27.47
N VAL A 1226 -2.62 -52.73 28.18
CA VAL A 1226 -2.69 -52.63 29.64
C VAL A 1226 -1.36 -53.12 30.21
N LEU A 1227 -0.82 -52.37 31.15
CA LEU A 1227 0.12 -52.81 32.16
C LEU A 1227 -0.47 -52.40 33.51
N ASP A 1228 -0.21 -53.22 34.52
CA ASP A 1228 -0.93 -53.20 35.78
C ASP A 1228 -0.52 -52.04 36.71
N GLY A 1229 -1.20 -51.94 37.85
CA GLY A 1229 -0.79 -51.03 38.92
C GLY A 1229 0.47 -51.49 39.65
N GLU A 1230 0.97 -50.64 40.54
CA GLU A 1230 2.19 -50.82 41.35
C GLU A 1230 3.53 -50.59 40.61
N ASP A 1231 3.97 -49.33 40.55
CA ASP A 1231 5.39 -48.98 40.68
C ASP A 1231 5.56 -47.57 41.30
N GLU A 1232 6.63 -47.31 42.06
CA GLU A 1232 6.64 -46.32 43.15
C GLU A 1232 7.24 -44.93 42.82
N TYR A 1233 7.60 -44.66 41.56
CA TYR A 1233 8.56 -43.60 41.21
C TYR A 1233 8.15 -42.13 41.52
N TYR A 1234 6.87 -41.85 41.78
CA TYR A 1234 6.36 -40.48 42.01
C TYR A 1234 6.02 -40.12 43.48
N LYS A 1235 6.52 -40.89 44.46
CA LYS A 1235 6.36 -40.58 45.90
C LYS A 1235 7.27 -39.47 46.45
N SER A 1236 8.20 -38.92 45.66
CA SER A 1236 9.19 -37.95 46.14
C SER A 1236 9.25 -36.68 45.29
N LEU A 1237 8.51 -35.63 45.69
CA LEU A 1237 8.88 -34.21 45.52
C LEU A 1237 7.86 -33.27 46.21
N SER A 1238 7.93 -33.20 47.54
CA SER A 1238 7.20 -32.20 48.34
C SER A 1238 8.03 -31.75 49.55
N PRO A 1239 8.36 -30.46 49.68
CA PRO A 1239 8.79 -29.86 50.95
C PRO A 1239 7.58 -29.29 51.68
N VAL A 1240 7.48 -29.59 52.98
CA VAL A 1240 6.62 -28.89 53.95
C VAL A 1240 7.55 -28.20 54.94
N ASP A 1241 7.20 -26.99 55.37
CA ASP A 1241 7.62 -26.45 56.68
C ASP A 1241 6.48 -25.57 57.24
N SER A 1242 6.45 -25.40 58.56
CA SER A 1242 5.16 -25.35 59.29
C SER A 1242 5.09 -24.34 60.45
N ILE A 1243 3.88 -23.80 60.70
CA ILE A 1243 3.34 -23.43 62.05
C ILE A 1243 4.02 -22.18 62.71
N PRO A 1244 3.37 -21.39 63.62
CA PRO A 1244 2.19 -21.67 64.44
C PRO A 1244 0.96 -20.73 64.29
N GLU A 1245 0.00 -20.96 65.20
CA GLU A 1245 -1.33 -20.38 65.39
C GLU A 1245 -1.32 -18.99 66.06
N GLU A 1246 -2.43 -18.22 65.95
CA GLU A 1246 -3.14 -17.70 67.14
C GLU A 1246 -4.57 -17.17 66.82
N ASP A 1247 -5.49 -17.50 67.72
CA ASP A 1247 -6.81 -16.94 68.10
C ASP A 1247 -7.84 -16.26 67.17
N SER A 1248 -9.11 -16.47 67.59
CA SER A 1248 -10.33 -15.79 67.12
C SER A 1248 -10.62 -14.49 67.91
N PRO A 1249 -11.59 -13.64 67.48
CA PRO A 1249 -12.86 -13.67 68.23
C PRO A 1249 -14.16 -13.25 67.50
N SER A 1250 -15.28 -13.65 68.13
CA SER A 1250 -16.58 -12.94 68.25
C SER A 1250 -17.52 -12.66 67.06
N CYS A 1251 -18.74 -13.18 67.24
CA CYS A 1251 -20.05 -12.74 66.70
C CYS A 1251 -20.39 -11.25 67.06
N PRO A 1252 -21.42 -10.58 66.49
CA PRO A 1252 -22.81 -11.10 66.46
C PRO A 1252 -23.77 -10.74 65.29
N PHE A 1253 -24.79 -11.58 65.16
CA PHE A 1253 -26.21 -11.33 64.82
C PHE A 1253 -26.62 -10.08 63.99
N PHE A 1254 -27.40 -10.33 62.93
CA PHE A 1254 -28.85 -10.03 62.99
C PHE A 1254 -29.66 -11.00 62.13
N SER A 1255 -30.94 -11.19 62.47
CA SER A 1255 -31.84 -12.15 61.81
C SER A 1255 -33.24 -11.57 61.62
N SER A 1256 -33.99 -12.03 60.61
CA SER A 1256 -35.45 -12.27 60.70
C SER A 1256 -36.06 -12.75 59.37
N SER A 1257 -37.02 -13.69 59.49
CA SER A 1257 -38.21 -13.92 58.64
C SER A 1257 -38.11 -14.13 57.11
N SER A 1258 -39.02 -14.87 56.44
CA SER A 1258 -39.68 -16.17 56.66
C SER A 1258 -40.78 -16.37 55.60
N SER A 1259 -41.33 -17.59 55.47
CA SER A 1259 -42.52 -17.98 54.65
C SER A 1259 -42.37 -17.83 53.12
N LYS A 1260 -42.47 -18.91 52.33
CA LYS A 1260 -43.70 -19.64 51.92
C LYS A 1260 -44.65 -18.79 51.06
N GLY A 1261 -44.88 -19.21 49.80
CA GLY A 1261 -45.92 -18.66 48.94
C GLY A 1261 -46.06 -19.46 47.65
N ALA A 1262 -47.26 -19.95 47.35
CA ALA A 1262 -47.53 -20.86 46.23
C ALA A 1262 -47.47 -20.19 44.85
N SER A 1263 -47.29 -21.04 43.84
CA SER A 1263 -47.59 -20.83 42.43
C SER A 1263 -48.86 -20.01 42.13
N PHE A 1264 -48.78 -19.12 41.13
CA PHE A 1264 -49.79 -19.00 40.08
C PHE A 1264 -49.16 -18.42 38.80
N ALA A 1265 -49.79 -18.72 37.66
CA ALA A 1265 -49.55 -18.15 36.34
C ALA A 1265 -50.92 -17.77 35.74
N PRO A 1266 -51.01 -17.06 34.59
CA PRO A 1266 -49.95 -16.44 33.80
C PRO A 1266 -50.15 -14.92 33.63
N HIS A 1267 -49.21 -14.25 32.93
CA HIS A 1267 -49.53 -13.28 31.88
C HIS A 1267 -48.35 -13.05 30.94
#